data_AF-A0A1R1I2A8-F1
#
_entry.id   AF-A0A1R1I2A8-F1
#
_cell.length_a   1.000
_cell.length_b   1.000
_cell.length_c   1.000
_cell.angle_alpha   90.00
_cell.angle_beta   90.00
_cell.angle_gamma   90.00
#
_symmetry.space_group_name_H-M   'P 1'
#
loop_
_entity.id
_entity.type
_entity.pdbx_description
1 polymer ?
#
loop_
_entity_poly.entity_id
_entity_poly.type
_entity_poly.pdbx_seq_one_letter_code
_entity_poly.pdbx_strand_id
1 'polypeptide(L)'
;MKIWNATITALLSAALAATMFVLPPSAAATGHATDTPPSAPSNAQEQAARDAFTRILGTAANRFEITVPADPPSGQDTYSVSASGDKIRVTASTPSTAVAGLNHYLGSIGQSLSYTVRNVDPAVAYPLPDGELGRTANVAARYYGNDTEDGYTGAHRTFEQWERLIDELAALGFNQVFMPVGSEAVYFDVLRQFGYTAAEAAAWIPTPEHQPWWLLQNMAAWPAGTTEASIEARAALGRRIADRLRELDMTPVLPGYFGTVPPGFVARNPGAVVVPQGGWVGFQRPDWLDPNSPAFPAVAAKFYQSSAARLGRSTMYKMDLLHEGGQRGTADIPAATRRIEQALQTANPGATWVFLGWQANPQNDIMGAVDPATTFIVDGITDRHPGSSREAAWLNRPWAYGTIWNYGGDTTIGAKLTRWNTDYFRFKDQAGSAMRGLAAMPEGGDNNGAALDFFANLAWTTGPVDIDQWWSDYVFKRYGSRDADAVAAWQIVSRTAYTLPTSGDFAEAHDSLYAAIPSLTAATSSQWSPTRSTYDLAEFATALPRLLAAAERLGDNPAYRYDLMDVARQVLSNHGRVLLPEIRNAFNLGGAAQFDELTARWLENMALVDHLAGTQEISLLGRLLDEARSAGATVEQAAAFERSQRTLLTVWAQRSGHASGLGDYAGREHQGLVGTYYQPRWEKFFDAHRTALTTGGAVQSFDWFDEAQPWLASTDRTGIWSTPRGDVVALARAAQAAVDRPLPEPPPDPWLPRGDVTVTGWSSQETVGEDGAAANVNDGDTGTFWHSRWDGTDVPAPPHWVTLRVAGGHTVESLLYVPRQDSVNGRAKRYTVYASASDDDWSNATVVASGERPNSAAATTIDFTAPTVGPFIRFQIDESWTQAAGGHQFGTAAELRLGADATNVEPPAPGDHYLSDLPFLAEDSGAFPVQRDREVSQPGETPQPIRMAGVAYEKGLGMQAPSTVSFLLGEQCSRFSAVVGPDDTMSGPQQFPSIIFRAWGDGALLFESDVLLKGQTAAVDVDVTGVSELELELDPAEGVVNGGQTEAAWWDRGDWADAKVACPASPSPSPSPSPSPSVSPSPSPSPSPSPSPSPSPSVSPSPSPSASPSPSKSSSPKPTTPRPTSTAPTRKPFVPTAPYTEAGKHTLNGRDWMTTCEPYSRTERCRTDIWATVVVIEDGEFVRKSGWAFNNLTYLPHMTRAQWGQNPLANHNDAGFASAGRQWRTECDTARTGQGGCRSYTMATVYAASAQAGGGYAFTQRNEWVFNNMVLFG
;
A
#
# COMPACT_ATOMS: atom_id res chain seq x y z
N MET A 1 67.16 3.75 -37.94
CA MET A 1 67.98 3.58 -39.16
C MET A 1 67.51 2.31 -39.85
N LYS A 2 67.31 2.33 -41.18
CA LYS A 2 66.83 1.20 -42.01
C LYS A 2 67.51 -0.10 -41.56
N ILE A 3 66.85 -1.22 -41.28
CA ILE A 3 65.55 -1.77 -41.72
C ILE A 3 64.34 -1.20 -40.93
N TRP A 4 63.42 -0.49 -41.59
CA TRP A 4 62.42 0.40 -40.94
C TRP A 4 61.08 0.50 -41.71
N ASN A 5 60.03 0.97 -41.01
CA ASN A 5 58.77 1.60 -41.50
C ASN A 5 57.66 0.68 -42.08
N ALA A 6 56.34 0.99 -41.98
CA ALA A 6 55.67 2.21 -41.49
C ALA A 6 54.27 1.98 -40.81
N THR A 7 53.91 2.92 -39.92
CA THR A 7 52.58 3.51 -39.61
C THR A 7 51.29 2.66 -39.49
N ILE A 8 50.79 2.56 -38.25
CA ILE A 8 49.56 3.20 -37.72
C ILE A 8 48.56 3.75 -38.77
N THR A 9 47.27 3.35 -38.73
CA THR A 9 46.09 4.20 -38.35
C THR A 9 44.73 3.54 -38.68
N ALA A 10 43.86 3.52 -37.66
CA ALA A 10 42.38 3.47 -37.59
C ALA A 10 41.42 3.17 -38.77
N LEU A 11 40.25 2.62 -38.36
CA LEU A 11 38.88 2.77 -38.92
C LEU A 11 38.41 1.95 -40.16
N LEU A 12 37.60 0.94 -39.84
CA LEU A 12 36.17 0.81 -40.24
C LEU A 12 35.79 0.78 -41.74
N SER A 13 35.41 -0.40 -42.24
CA SER A 13 34.17 -0.62 -43.03
C SER A 13 33.80 -2.10 -43.17
N ALA A 14 32.50 -2.35 -43.34
CA ALA A 14 31.86 -3.66 -43.49
C ALA A 14 31.99 -4.20 -44.96
N ALA A 15 31.42 -5.33 -45.40
CA ALA A 15 30.34 -6.15 -44.84
C ALA A 15 30.26 -7.58 -45.43
N LEU A 16 29.48 -8.46 -44.78
CA LEU A 16 28.97 -9.77 -45.25
C LEU A 16 30.01 -10.86 -45.63
N ALA A 17 29.65 -12.16 -45.72
CA ALA A 17 28.75 -12.99 -44.91
C ALA A 17 28.85 -14.47 -45.38
N ALA A 18 29.12 -15.41 -44.49
CA ALA A 18 28.86 -16.84 -44.67
C ALA A 18 28.96 -17.57 -43.32
N THR A 19 27.88 -18.22 -42.88
CA THR A 19 27.83 -19.03 -41.64
C THR A 19 28.07 -20.51 -41.94
N MET A 20 28.85 -21.18 -41.08
CA MET A 20 28.66 -22.61 -40.77
C MET A 20 28.97 -22.88 -39.30
N PHE A 21 28.35 -23.93 -38.76
CA PHE A 21 28.24 -24.20 -37.33
C PHE A 21 29.50 -24.82 -36.72
N VAL A 22 29.79 -24.45 -35.47
CA VAL A 22 30.57 -25.25 -34.51
C VAL A 22 29.83 -25.22 -33.17
N LEU A 23 29.63 -26.38 -32.57
CA LEU A 23 28.99 -26.54 -31.25
C LEU A 23 29.96 -26.16 -30.12
N PRO A 24 29.50 -25.56 -29.00
CA PRO A 24 30.32 -25.40 -27.80
C PRO A 24 30.58 -26.77 -27.13
N PRO A 25 31.76 -26.98 -26.52
CA PRO A 25 32.05 -28.22 -25.81
C PRO A 25 31.34 -28.30 -24.45
N SER A 26 30.92 -29.50 -24.06
CA SER A 26 30.37 -29.76 -22.72
C SER A 26 31.41 -29.46 -21.63
N ALA A 27 30.99 -28.76 -20.57
CA ALA A 27 31.80 -28.64 -19.35
C ALA A 27 31.88 -29.99 -18.64
N ALA A 28 33.09 -30.56 -18.54
CA ALA A 28 33.30 -31.80 -17.80
C ALA A 28 33.34 -31.53 -16.30
N ALA A 29 32.58 -32.30 -15.51
CA ALA A 29 32.59 -32.19 -14.06
C ALA A 29 33.94 -32.67 -13.47
N THR A 30 34.75 -31.74 -12.95
CA THR A 30 35.98 -32.06 -12.22
C THR A 30 35.63 -32.41 -10.77
N GLY A 31 35.43 -33.71 -10.50
CA GLY A 31 35.03 -34.20 -9.19
C GLY A 31 35.93 -33.69 -8.06
N HIS A 32 35.30 -33.07 -7.06
CA HIS A 32 35.92 -32.81 -5.77
C HIS A 32 35.56 -33.97 -4.85
N ALA A 33 36.53 -34.50 -4.11
CA ALA A 33 36.28 -35.50 -3.08
C ALA A 33 35.71 -34.82 -1.84
N THR A 34 34.39 -34.63 -1.80
CA THR A 34 33.68 -34.21 -0.60
C THR A 34 33.57 -35.39 0.35
N ASP A 35 33.95 -35.20 1.62
CA ASP A 35 33.52 -36.07 2.73
C ASP A 35 32.04 -35.78 3.05
N THR A 36 31.19 -36.00 2.05
CA THR A 36 29.77 -36.24 2.26
C THR A 36 29.68 -37.48 3.17
N PRO A 37 28.88 -37.49 4.25
CA PRO A 37 28.62 -38.74 4.96
C PRO A 37 28.14 -39.78 3.92
N PRO A 38 28.70 -41.00 3.89
CA PRO A 38 28.41 -41.95 2.83
C PRO A 38 26.90 -42.20 2.78
N SER A 39 26.32 -42.08 1.58
CA SER A 39 24.89 -42.28 1.34
C SER A 39 24.45 -43.60 1.97
N ALA A 40 23.37 -43.55 2.75
CA ALA A 40 22.85 -44.75 3.40
C ALA A 40 22.56 -45.83 2.33
N PRO A 41 22.81 -47.13 2.59
CA PRO A 41 22.52 -48.18 1.61
C PRO A 41 21.05 -48.10 1.17
N SER A 42 20.76 -48.42 -0.09
CA SER A 42 19.41 -48.26 -0.69
C SER A 42 18.28 -48.79 0.20
N ASN A 43 18.47 -49.95 0.83
CA ASN A 43 17.49 -50.55 1.75
C ASN A 43 17.14 -49.66 2.95
N ALA A 44 18.08 -48.85 3.44
CA ALA A 44 17.87 -47.90 4.53
C ALA A 44 17.21 -46.60 4.04
N GLN A 45 17.56 -46.12 2.83
CA GLN A 45 16.87 -45.01 2.18
C GLN A 45 15.39 -45.36 1.89
N GLU A 46 15.12 -46.56 1.36
CA GLU A 46 13.79 -47.10 1.14
C GLU A 46 13.00 -47.28 2.44
N GLN A 47 13.68 -47.64 3.55
CA GLN A 47 13.05 -47.72 4.86
C GLN A 47 12.68 -46.34 5.42
N ALA A 48 13.57 -45.34 5.34
CA ALA A 48 13.30 -43.99 5.84
C ALA A 48 12.13 -43.30 5.11
N ALA A 49 11.94 -43.61 3.82
CA ALA A 49 10.75 -43.26 3.06
C ALA A 49 9.52 -44.08 3.49
N ARG A 50 9.66 -45.40 3.69
CA ARG A 50 8.58 -46.28 4.17
C ARG A 50 8.03 -45.87 5.54
N ASP A 51 8.89 -45.36 6.42
CA ASP A 51 8.48 -44.87 7.74
C ASP A 51 7.65 -43.58 7.63
N ALA A 52 8.04 -42.65 6.74
CA ALA A 52 7.23 -41.48 6.40
C ALA A 52 5.87 -41.87 5.78
N PHE A 53 5.86 -42.79 4.82
CA PHE A 53 4.63 -43.33 4.24
C PHE A 53 3.75 -43.97 5.32
N THR A 54 4.33 -44.63 6.32
CA THR A 54 3.60 -45.26 7.44
C THR A 54 3.02 -44.22 8.40
N ARG A 55 3.72 -43.11 8.70
CA ARG A 55 3.16 -41.99 9.47
C ARG A 55 2.12 -41.16 8.70
N ILE A 56 2.14 -41.19 7.36
CA ILE A 56 1.16 -40.49 6.52
C ILE A 56 -0.10 -41.34 6.28
N LEU A 57 0.06 -42.64 6.00
CA LEU A 57 -0.99 -43.53 5.46
C LEU A 57 -1.39 -44.66 6.42
N GLY A 58 -0.71 -44.81 7.56
CA GLY A 58 -0.86 -45.98 8.43
C GLY A 58 -0.59 -47.28 7.67
N THR A 59 -1.50 -48.25 7.82
CA THR A 59 -1.39 -49.56 7.16
C THR A 59 -1.49 -49.51 5.64
N ALA A 60 -2.03 -48.44 5.05
CA ALA A 60 -2.11 -48.30 3.60
C ALA A 60 -0.74 -48.09 2.92
N ALA A 61 0.33 -47.76 3.68
CA ALA A 61 1.71 -47.76 3.19
C ALA A 61 2.17 -49.11 2.61
N ASN A 62 1.51 -50.22 2.97
CA ASN A 62 1.77 -51.54 2.37
C ASN A 62 1.30 -51.68 0.91
N ARG A 63 0.47 -50.75 0.41
CA ARG A 63 0.10 -50.63 -1.02
C ARG A 63 1.26 -50.11 -1.87
N PHE A 64 2.33 -49.60 -1.25
CA PHE A 64 3.42 -48.90 -1.92
C PHE A 64 4.73 -49.70 -1.93
N GLU A 65 5.22 -50.00 -3.13
CA GLU A 65 6.61 -50.35 -3.38
C GLU A 65 7.43 -49.07 -3.52
N ILE A 66 8.56 -49.00 -2.83
CA ILE A 66 9.45 -47.84 -2.84
C ILE A 66 10.79 -48.31 -3.38
N THR A 67 11.42 -47.52 -4.23
CA THR A 67 12.76 -47.80 -4.76
C THR A 67 13.59 -46.52 -4.78
N VAL A 68 14.72 -46.53 -4.07
CA VAL A 68 15.68 -45.42 -4.03
C VAL A 68 17.04 -45.95 -4.50
N PRO A 69 17.43 -45.73 -5.77
CA PRO A 69 18.71 -46.19 -6.29
C PRO A 69 19.87 -45.45 -5.62
N ALA A 70 20.92 -46.19 -5.24
CA ALA A 70 22.13 -45.60 -4.65
C ALA A 70 22.86 -44.62 -5.61
N ASP A 71 22.75 -44.83 -6.92
CA ASP A 71 23.24 -43.96 -7.98
C ASP A 71 22.06 -43.49 -8.86
N PRO A 72 21.43 -42.33 -8.59
CA PRO A 72 20.29 -41.85 -9.38
C PRO A 72 20.72 -41.35 -10.78
N PRO A 73 19.96 -41.63 -11.87
CA PRO A 73 20.52 -41.57 -13.24
C PRO A 73 20.85 -40.18 -13.81
N SER A 74 20.36 -39.10 -13.20
CA SER A 74 20.30 -37.75 -13.77
C SER A 74 21.16 -36.71 -13.06
N GLY A 75 21.61 -36.98 -11.82
CA GLY A 75 22.18 -35.96 -10.93
C GLY A 75 21.19 -34.83 -10.57
N GLN A 76 19.89 -35.02 -10.80
CA GLN A 76 18.81 -34.09 -10.49
C GLN A 76 17.72 -34.82 -9.69
N ASP A 77 17.10 -34.12 -8.75
CA ASP A 77 16.04 -34.70 -7.95
C ASP A 77 14.83 -35.08 -8.79
N THR A 78 14.33 -36.31 -8.64
CA THR A 78 13.26 -36.83 -9.49
C THR A 78 12.48 -37.93 -8.79
N TYR A 79 11.22 -38.09 -9.17
CA TYR A 79 10.41 -39.24 -8.81
C TYR A 79 9.51 -39.64 -9.98
N SER A 80 9.10 -40.90 -10.00
CA SER A 80 7.95 -41.38 -10.78
C SER A 80 7.07 -42.30 -9.94
N VAL A 81 5.74 -42.16 -10.12
CA VAL A 81 4.74 -43.04 -9.51
C VAL A 81 3.98 -43.78 -10.60
N SER A 82 3.93 -45.11 -10.51
CA SER A 82 3.37 -45.99 -11.54
C SER A 82 2.64 -47.19 -10.94
N ALA A 83 1.83 -47.89 -11.73
CA ALA A 83 1.23 -49.16 -11.34
C ALA A 83 2.25 -50.31 -11.44
N SER A 84 2.30 -51.20 -10.45
CA SER A 84 3.08 -52.44 -10.51
C SER A 84 2.34 -53.61 -9.87
N GLY A 85 1.80 -54.49 -10.71
CA GLY A 85 0.91 -55.56 -10.26
C GLY A 85 -0.37 -54.99 -9.64
N ASP A 86 -0.62 -55.36 -8.39
CA ASP A 86 -1.74 -54.86 -7.57
C ASP A 86 -1.37 -53.64 -6.70
N LYS A 87 -0.13 -53.14 -6.80
CA LYS A 87 0.46 -52.08 -5.96
C LYS A 87 0.84 -50.82 -6.75
N ILE A 88 1.09 -49.75 -6.01
CA ILE A 88 1.64 -48.49 -6.51
C ILE A 88 3.17 -48.55 -6.30
N ARG A 89 3.96 -48.25 -7.32
CA ARG A 89 5.43 -48.12 -7.21
C ARG A 89 5.82 -46.65 -7.24
N VAL A 90 6.65 -46.25 -6.28
CA VAL A 90 7.35 -44.96 -6.25
C VAL A 90 8.83 -45.22 -6.43
N THR A 91 9.42 -44.70 -7.50
CA THR A 91 10.87 -44.70 -7.72
C THR A 91 11.37 -43.27 -7.65
N ALA A 92 12.41 -42.98 -6.86
CA ALA A 92 12.87 -41.61 -6.62
C ALA A 92 14.39 -41.51 -6.40
N SER A 93 14.95 -40.30 -6.53
CA SER A 93 16.38 -40.03 -6.30
C SER A 93 16.79 -40.14 -4.84
N THR A 94 15.88 -39.85 -3.92
CA THR A 94 16.11 -39.76 -2.47
C THR A 94 14.85 -40.20 -1.69
N PRO A 95 14.95 -40.44 -0.37
CA PRO A 95 13.76 -40.74 0.45
C PRO A 95 12.78 -39.56 0.50
N SER A 96 13.27 -38.31 0.61
CA SER A 96 12.44 -37.10 0.59
C SER A 96 11.69 -36.93 -0.73
N THR A 97 12.34 -37.19 -1.87
CA THR A 97 11.66 -37.14 -3.18
C THR A 97 10.68 -38.28 -3.40
N ALA A 98 10.83 -39.43 -2.73
CA ALA A 98 9.79 -40.46 -2.67
C ALA A 98 8.53 -39.95 -1.92
N VAL A 99 8.68 -39.14 -0.87
CA VAL A 99 7.55 -38.51 -0.17
C VAL A 99 6.90 -37.40 -1.03
N ALA A 100 7.68 -36.65 -1.80
CA ALA A 100 7.14 -35.74 -2.83
C ALA A 100 6.33 -36.48 -3.91
N GLY A 101 6.81 -37.64 -4.35
CA GLY A 101 6.09 -38.54 -5.25
C GLY A 101 4.77 -39.04 -4.66
N LEU A 102 4.76 -39.45 -3.38
CA LEU A 102 3.53 -39.77 -2.67
C LEU A 102 2.55 -38.59 -2.67
N ASN A 103 3.00 -37.36 -2.38
CA ASN A 103 2.13 -36.18 -2.37
C ASN A 103 1.50 -35.89 -3.76
N HIS A 104 2.27 -36.06 -4.84
CA HIS A 104 1.76 -35.91 -6.21
C HIS A 104 0.66 -36.96 -6.53
N TYR A 105 0.87 -38.21 -6.10
CA TYR A 105 -0.13 -39.27 -6.23
C TYR A 105 -1.36 -39.03 -5.33
N LEU A 106 -1.20 -38.59 -4.08
CA LEU A 106 -2.31 -38.25 -3.19
C LEU A 106 -3.18 -37.13 -3.79
N GLY A 107 -2.56 -36.10 -4.34
CA GLY A 107 -3.30 -35.02 -5.04
C GLY A 107 -4.08 -35.51 -6.26
N SER A 108 -3.56 -36.50 -7.00
CA SER A 108 -4.27 -37.09 -8.14
C SER A 108 -5.52 -37.90 -7.77
N ILE A 109 -5.65 -38.32 -6.50
CA ILE A 109 -6.82 -39.01 -5.95
C ILE A 109 -7.65 -38.15 -4.98
N GLY A 110 -7.39 -36.84 -4.91
CA GLY A 110 -8.17 -35.92 -4.09
C GLY A 110 -7.83 -35.90 -2.59
N GLN A 111 -6.59 -36.25 -2.22
CA GLN A 111 -6.06 -36.11 -0.85
C GLN A 111 -4.92 -35.09 -0.79
N SER A 112 -4.78 -34.42 0.35
CA SER A 112 -3.81 -33.32 0.55
C SER A 112 -2.98 -33.47 1.81
N LEU A 113 -1.66 -33.46 1.62
CA LEU A 113 -0.71 -32.99 2.62
C LEU A 113 -0.59 -31.47 2.47
N SER A 114 -0.75 -30.74 3.59
CA SER A 114 -0.59 -29.30 3.70
C SER A 114 -0.27 -28.97 5.15
N TYR A 115 0.59 -27.97 5.38
CA TYR A 115 1.10 -27.62 6.70
C TYR A 115 -0.02 -27.16 7.66
N THR A 116 -1.00 -26.40 7.16
CA THR A 116 -2.12 -25.92 7.98
C THR A 116 -3.07 -27.05 8.38
N VAL A 117 -3.59 -27.82 7.40
CA VAL A 117 -4.47 -28.98 7.64
C VAL A 117 -4.17 -30.12 6.68
N ARG A 118 -4.00 -31.32 7.25
CA ARG A 118 -3.87 -32.58 6.52
C ARG A 118 -5.26 -33.16 6.22
N ASN A 119 -5.53 -33.45 4.95
CA ASN A 119 -6.71 -34.19 4.49
C ASN A 119 -6.27 -35.49 3.79
N VAL A 120 -5.92 -36.50 4.59
CA VAL A 120 -5.47 -37.83 4.14
C VAL A 120 -6.25 -38.87 4.92
N ASP A 121 -7.14 -39.61 4.25
CA ASP A 121 -7.92 -40.70 4.84
C ASP A 121 -7.28 -42.05 4.47
N PRO A 122 -6.75 -42.83 5.45
CA PRO A 122 -6.14 -44.14 5.20
C PRO A 122 -7.15 -45.24 4.82
N ALA A 123 -8.46 -44.98 4.87
CA ALA A 123 -9.51 -45.94 4.52
C ALA A 123 -9.92 -45.93 3.03
N VAL A 124 -9.44 -44.98 2.23
CA VAL A 124 -9.76 -44.94 0.78
C VAL A 124 -9.15 -46.11 0.01
N ALA A 125 -9.67 -46.37 -1.20
CA ALA A 125 -9.28 -47.52 -2.01
C ALA A 125 -7.83 -47.51 -2.53
N TYR A 126 -7.15 -46.35 -2.52
CA TYR A 126 -5.81 -46.13 -3.10
C TYR A 126 -5.64 -46.81 -4.48
N PRO A 127 -6.31 -46.28 -5.52
CA PRO A 127 -6.32 -46.87 -6.86
C PRO A 127 -4.93 -46.87 -7.51
N LEU A 128 -4.73 -47.77 -8.47
CA LEU A 128 -3.55 -47.72 -9.32
C LEU A 128 -3.62 -46.47 -10.22
N PRO A 129 -2.51 -45.73 -10.44
CA PRO A 129 -2.54 -44.56 -11.32
C PRO A 129 -2.70 -45.00 -12.78
N ASP A 130 -3.53 -44.27 -13.54
CA ASP A 130 -3.84 -44.57 -14.96
C ASP A 130 -2.62 -44.42 -15.91
N GLY A 131 -1.55 -43.78 -15.43
CA GLY A 131 -0.29 -43.57 -16.15
C GLY A 131 0.85 -43.27 -15.18
N GLU A 132 2.04 -42.98 -15.70
CA GLU A 132 3.19 -42.61 -14.86
C GLU A 132 3.14 -41.14 -14.45
N LEU A 133 3.11 -40.87 -13.15
CA LEU A 133 3.15 -39.54 -12.55
C LEU A 133 4.60 -39.16 -12.22
N GLY A 134 5.38 -38.82 -13.24
CA GLY A 134 6.79 -38.42 -13.12
C GLY A 134 7.01 -36.91 -13.02
N ARG A 135 7.97 -36.47 -12.20
CA ARG A 135 8.53 -35.10 -12.21
C ARG A 135 10.04 -35.09 -11.92
N THR A 136 10.72 -34.03 -12.35
CA THR A 136 12.14 -33.74 -12.07
C THR A 136 12.25 -32.29 -11.62
N ALA A 137 13.07 -32.02 -10.60
CA ALA A 137 13.26 -30.70 -10.05
C ALA A 137 14.12 -29.84 -10.99
N ASN A 138 13.62 -28.65 -11.34
CA ASN A 138 14.31 -27.69 -12.20
C ASN A 138 15.41 -26.88 -11.46
N VAL A 139 15.51 -27.06 -10.13
CA VAL A 139 16.56 -26.49 -9.26
C VAL A 139 17.04 -27.48 -8.18
N ALA A 140 18.32 -27.39 -7.82
CA ALA A 140 18.97 -28.31 -6.90
C ALA A 140 18.70 -27.99 -5.41
N ALA A 141 18.65 -26.71 -5.05
CA ALA A 141 18.43 -26.27 -3.66
C ALA A 141 16.98 -25.84 -3.46
N ARG A 142 16.29 -26.44 -2.48
CA ARG A 142 14.89 -26.12 -2.17
C ARG A 142 14.82 -25.96 -0.65
N TYR A 143 14.94 -24.71 -0.22
CA TYR A 143 15.17 -24.30 1.17
C TYR A 143 13.88 -23.87 1.86
N TYR A 144 13.70 -24.26 3.12
CA TYR A 144 12.63 -23.82 4.02
C TYR A 144 13.18 -23.28 5.34
N GLY A 145 12.60 -22.18 5.81
CA GLY A 145 12.74 -21.67 7.17
C GLY A 145 13.39 -20.27 7.23
N ASN A 146 12.64 -19.30 7.77
CA ASN A 146 13.22 -18.05 8.26
C ASN A 146 13.99 -18.32 9.56
N ASP A 147 14.91 -17.43 9.92
CA ASP A 147 15.55 -17.42 11.24
C ASP A 147 14.52 -17.35 12.38
N THR A 148 13.41 -16.65 12.15
CA THR A 148 12.35 -16.35 13.12
C THR A 148 11.27 -17.44 13.27
N GLU A 149 11.23 -18.46 12.39
CA GLU A 149 10.11 -19.43 12.32
C GLU A 149 9.93 -20.24 13.62
N ASP A 150 11.03 -20.70 14.23
CA ASP A 150 10.98 -21.41 15.52
C ASP A 150 10.40 -20.50 16.62
N GLY A 151 10.74 -19.20 16.63
CA GLY A 151 10.23 -18.26 17.65
C GLY A 151 8.72 -18.04 17.55
N TYR A 152 8.23 -17.64 16.38
CA TYR A 152 6.81 -17.29 16.19
C TYR A 152 5.86 -18.50 16.03
N THR A 153 6.40 -19.68 15.73
CA THR A 153 5.59 -20.85 15.29
C THR A 153 5.96 -22.17 16.00
N GLY A 154 7.16 -22.28 16.55
CA GLY A 154 7.80 -23.57 16.80
C GLY A 154 8.42 -23.84 18.17
N ALA A 155 8.49 -22.82 19.03
CA ALA A 155 9.46 -22.75 20.13
C ALA A 155 9.39 -23.91 21.13
N HIS A 156 8.21 -24.54 21.25
CA HIS A 156 7.93 -25.66 22.15
C HIS A 156 7.40 -26.92 21.43
N ARG A 157 7.55 -27.01 20.10
CA ARG A 157 7.18 -28.20 19.32
C ARG A 157 7.85 -29.46 19.88
N THR A 158 7.04 -30.49 20.14
CA THR A 158 7.51 -31.86 20.38
C THR A 158 8.29 -32.40 19.18
N PHE A 159 9.09 -33.46 19.37
CA PHE A 159 9.73 -34.11 18.21
C PHE A 159 8.68 -34.64 17.23
N GLU A 160 7.56 -35.13 17.74
CA GLU A 160 6.52 -35.78 16.96
C GLU A 160 5.77 -34.74 16.08
N GLN A 161 5.67 -33.48 16.53
CA GLN A 161 5.28 -32.34 15.69
C GLN A 161 6.35 -31.96 14.66
N TRP A 162 7.63 -31.96 15.05
CA TRP A 162 8.75 -31.72 14.11
C TRP A 162 8.89 -32.81 13.03
N GLU A 163 8.66 -34.07 13.38
CA GLU A 163 8.69 -35.21 12.46
C GLU A 163 7.55 -35.12 11.45
N ARG A 164 6.35 -34.72 11.90
CA ARG A 164 5.23 -34.38 11.00
C ARG A 164 5.59 -33.24 10.05
N LEU A 165 6.19 -32.15 10.55
CA LEU A 165 6.62 -31.01 9.73
C LEU A 165 7.69 -31.43 8.71
N ILE A 166 8.68 -32.23 9.11
CA ILE A 166 9.72 -32.75 8.20
C ILE A 166 9.11 -33.60 7.07
N ASP A 167 8.19 -34.52 7.40
CA ASP A 167 7.50 -35.34 6.38
C ASP A 167 6.61 -34.46 5.46
N GLU A 168 6.02 -33.36 5.96
CA GLU A 168 5.23 -32.41 5.17
C GLU A 168 6.10 -31.48 4.29
N LEU A 169 7.29 -31.08 4.74
CA LEU A 169 8.28 -30.37 3.93
C LEU A 169 8.89 -31.26 2.85
N ALA A 170 9.14 -32.54 3.16
CA ALA A 170 9.55 -33.55 2.18
C ALA A 170 8.45 -33.81 1.14
N ALA A 171 7.18 -33.83 1.54
CA ALA A 171 6.03 -33.91 0.63
C ALA A 171 5.94 -32.73 -0.35
N LEU A 172 6.39 -31.54 0.07
CA LEU A 172 6.52 -30.36 -0.79
C LEU A 172 7.83 -30.36 -1.61
N GLY A 173 8.75 -31.27 -1.29
CA GLY A 173 10.01 -31.48 -2.01
C GLY A 173 11.18 -30.61 -1.53
N PHE A 174 11.06 -29.91 -0.39
CA PHE A 174 12.20 -29.21 0.21
C PHE A 174 13.31 -30.21 0.58
N ASN A 175 14.58 -29.82 0.41
CA ASN A 175 15.75 -30.63 0.74
C ASN A 175 16.78 -29.92 1.64
N GLN A 176 16.53 -28.66 2.01
CA GLN A 176 17.34 -27.88 2.94
C GLN A 176 16.38 -27.23 3.95
N VAL A 177 16.60 -27.44 5.25
CA VAL A 177 15.71 -26.94 6.30
C VAL A 177 16.54 -26.27 7.38
N PHE A 178 16.21 -25.03 7.74
CA PHE A 178 16.87 -24.34 8.86
C PHE A 178 16.53 -25.01 10.19
N MET A 179 17.56 -25.29 10.99
CA MET A 179 17.44 -26.05 12.23
C MET A 179 18.20 -25.34 13.36
N PRO A 180 17.56 -24.35 14.03
CA PRO A 180 18.18 -23.61 15.13
C PRO A 180 18.12 -24.35 16.48
N VAL A 181 17.17 -25.28 16.65
CA VAL A 181 16.85 -25.95 17.93
C VAL A 181 18.08 -26.68 18.50
N GLY A 182 18.42 -26.40 19.75
CA GLY A 182 19.57 -26.99 20.43
C GLY A 182 20.88 -26.20 20.25
N SER A 183 20.87 -25.11 19.48
CA SER A 183 22.05 -24.21 19.34
C SER A 183 22.39 -23.48 20.64
N GLU A 184 21.45 -23.34 21.57
CA GLU A 184 21.70 -22.83 22.92
C GLU A 184 22.74 -23.67 23.67
N ALA A 185 22.75 -24.99 23.50
CA ALA A 185 23.71 -25.88 24.13
C ALA A 185 25.12 -25.71 23.55
N VAL A 186 25.23 -25.32 22.28
CA VAL A 186 26.50 -25.02 21.63
C VAL A 186 27.14 -23.78 22.24
N TYR A 187 26.37 -22.71 22.43
CA TYR A 187 26.84 -21.53 23.14
C TYR A 187 27.12 -21.82 24.63
N PHE A 188 26.27 -22.59 25.31
CA PHE A 188 26.45 -22.95 26.71
C PHE A 188 27.75 -23.72 26.97
N ASP A 189 28.06 -24.73 26.14
CA ASP A 189 29.33 -25.47 26.17
C ASP A 189 30.54 -24.56 25.92
N VAL A 190 30.42 -23.63 24.96
CA VAL A 190 31.48 -22.68 24.60
C VAL A 190 31.76 -21.69 25.73
N LEU A 191 30.73 -21.02 26.25
CA LEU A 191 30.90 -19.99 27.29
C LEU A 191 31.51 -20.56 28.57
N ARG A 192 31.17 -21.80 28.94
CA ARG A 192 31.80 -22.52 30.06
C ARG A 192 33.29 -22.83 29.85
N GLN A 193 33.74 -22.95 28.60
CA GLN A 193 35.17 -23.08 28.25
C GLN A 193 35.91 -21.71 28.24
N PHE A 194 35.19 -20.59 28.12
CA PHE A 194 35.74 -19.23 28.06
C PHE A 194 35.39 -18.36 29.28
N GLY A 195 35.30 -19.00 30.46
CA GLY A 195 35.32 -18.34 31.77
C GLY A 195 33.96 -17.94 32.36
N TYR A 196 32.84 -18.43 31.82
CA TYR A 196 31.51 -18.21 32.38
C TYR A 196 31.05 -19.42 33.21
N THR A 197 30.37 -19.17 34.32
CA THR A 197 29.63 -20.21 35.04
C THR A 197 28.39 -20.65 34.26
N ALA A 198 27.86 -21.84 34.58
CA ALA A 198 26.59 -22.31 34.02
C ALA A 198 25.43 -21.32 34.28
N ALA A 199 25.42 -20.67 35.46
CA ALA A 199 24.41 -19.66 35.80
C ALA A 199 24.52 -18.41 34.91
N GLU A 200 25.72 -17.86 34.70
CA GLU A 200 25.90 -16.71 33.81
C GLU A 200 25.56 -17.03 32.34
N ALA A 201 25.93 -18.22 31.86
CA ALA A 201 25.65 -18.64 30.49
C ALA A 201 24.14 -18.86 30.26
N ALA A 202 23.45 -19.56 31.17
CA ALA A 202 22.01 -19.81 31.07
C ALA A 202 21.19 -18.51 31.28
N ALA A 203 21.65 -17.59 32.12
CA ALA A 203 20.99 -16.29 32.31
C ALA A 203 21.09 -15.35 31.10
N TRP A 204 22.11 -15.52 30.25
CA TRP A 204 22.30 -14.72 29.03
C TRP A 204 21.50 -15.25 27.83
N ILE A 205 21.33 -16.57 27.74
CA ILE A 205 20.53 -17.23 26.70
C ILE A 205 19.04 -17.04 27.03
N PRO A 206 18.22 -16.49 26.11
CA PRO A 206 16.80 -16.27 26.36
C PRO A 206 15.99 -17.57 26.38
N THR A 207 14.73 -17.46 26.80
CA THR A 207 13.71 -18.50 26.64
C THR A 207 13.48 -18.83 25.15
N PRO A 208 12.99 -20.04 24.80
CA PRO A 208 12.98 -20.55 23.42
C PRO A 208 12.35 -19.63 22.37
N GLU A 209 11.29 -18.93 22.75
CA GLU A 209 10.50 -18.07 21.87
C GLU A 209 11.31 -16.90 21.31
N HIS A 210 12.28 -16.38 22.09
CA HIS A 210 13.13 -15.24 21.72
C HIS A 210 14.56 -15.64 21.29
N GLN A 211 14.85 -16.94 21.18
CA GLN A 211 16.17 -17.41 20.71
C GLN A 211 16.55 -16.96 19.29
N PRO A 212 15.65 -16.84 18.29
CA PRO A 212 15.99 -16.34 16.96
C PRO A 212 16.75 -15.00 16.96
N TRP A 213 16.24 -14.00 17.67
CA TRP A 213 16.85 -12.67 17.72
C TRP A 213 18.13 -12.64 18.56
N TRP A 214 18.36 -13.63 19.42
CA TRP A 214 19.64 -13.83 20.07
C TRP A 214 20.69 -14.47 19.14
N LEU A 215 20.31 -15.46 18.31
CA LEU A 215 21.18 -16.03 17.28
C LEU A 215 21.58 -14.98 16.22
N LEU A 216 20.67 -14.07 15.87
CA LEU A 216 20.89 -12.91 14.98
C LEU A 216 21.68 -11.75 15.63
N GLN A 217 22.11 -11.88 16.89
CA GLN A 217 22.79 -10.82 17.67
C GLN A 217 21.96 -9.55 17.88
N ASN A 218 20.63 -9.61 17.83
CA ASN A 218 19.75 -8.46 18.06
C ASN A 218 19.50 -8.23 19.57
N MET A 219 19.41 -9.29 20.37
CA MET A 219 19.11 -9.21 21.82
C MET A 219 19.72 -10.37 22.63
N ALA A 220 19.55 -10.34 23.96
CA ALA A 220 19.89 -11.43 24.88
C ALA A 220 19.10 -11.28 26.21
N ALA A 221 19.08 -12.32 27.05
CA ALA A 221 18.58 -12.34 28.43
C ALA A 221 17.10 -11.91 28.69
N TRP A 222 16.30 -11.69 27.65
CA TRP A 222 14.89 -11.30 27.71
C TRP A 222 13.99 -12.37 27.06
N PRO A 223 12.73 -12.58 27.52
CA PRO A 223 12.09 -12.02 28.72
C PRO A 223 12.62 -12.61 30.03
N ALA A 224 13.29 -13.76 29.97
CA ALA A 224 14.07 -14.34 31.06
C ALA A 224 15.24 -15.14 30.49
N GLY A 225 16.21 -15.46 31.35
CA GLY A 225 17.20 -16.49 31.05
C GLY A 225 16.60 -17.90 31.11
N THR A 226 17.19 -18.84 30.37
CA THR A 226 16.79 -20.26 30.36
C THR A 226 17.47 -21.07 31.49
N THR A 227 17.31 -22.39 31.49
CA THR A 227 17.91 -23.32 32.48
C THR A 227 18.77 -24.40 31.80
N GLU A 228 19.78 -24.91 32.50
CA GLU A 228 20.63 -26.02 32.03
C GLU A 228 19.80 -27.27 31.66
N ALA A 229 18.70 -27.53 32.38
CA ALA A 229 17.77 -28.61 32.05
C ALA A 229 17.03 -28.39 30.71
N SER A 230 16.60 -27.16 30.41
CA SER A 230 15.98 -26.82 29.12
C SER A 230 16.98 -26.85 27.98
N ILE A 231 18.22 -26.39 28.21
CA ILE A 231 19.31 -26.42 27.24
C ILE A 231 19.62 -27.87 26.83
N GLU A 232 19.77 -28.78 27.79
CA GLU A 232 20.01 -30.21 27.52
C GLU A 232 18.80 -30.88 26.84
N ALA A 233 17.56 -30.52 27.22
CA ALA A 233 16.35 -31.04 26.58
C ALA A 233 16.22 -30.58 25.11
N ARG A 234 16.42 -29.28 24.81
CA ARG A 234 16.40 -28.77 23.43
C ARG A 234 17.60 -29.25 22.61
N ALA A 235 18.76 -29.53 23.21
CA ALA A 235 19.85 -30.22 22.53
C ALA A 235 19.49 -31.64 22.09
N ALA A 236 18.85 -32.43 22.96
CA ALA A 236 18.39 -33.77 22.63
C ALA A 236 17.29 -33.76 21.55
N LEU A 237 16.37 -32.79 21.59
CA LEU A 237 15.36 -32.55 20.56
C LEU A 237 16.00 -32.17 19.22
N GLY A 238 16.82 -31.11 19.19
CA GLY A 238 17.54 -30.63 18.00
C GLY A 238 18.38 -31.72 17.34
N ARG A 239 18.95 -32.63 18.14
CA ARG A 239 19.66 -33.80 17.63
C ARG A 239 18.74 -34.79 16.91
N ARG A 240 17.58 -35.13 17.49
CA ARG A 240 16.58 -35.99 16.82
C ARG A 240 16.08 -35.34 15.51
N ILE A 241 15.83 -34.03 15.51
CA ILE A 241 15.39 -33.27 14.32
C ILE A 241 16.45 -33.34 13.21
N ALA A 242 17.72 -33.07 13.54
CA ALA A 242 18.82 -33.11 12.59
C ALA A 242 19.08 -34.52 12.03
N ASP A 243 18.96 -35.56 12.85
CA ASP A 243 19.09 -36.95 12.39
C ASP A 243 17.88 -37.37 11.52
N ARG A 244 16.64 -36.97 11.86
CA ARG A 244 15.45 -37.22 11.02
C ARG A 244 15.51 -36.54 9.65
N LEU A 245 16.09 -35.34 9.56
CA LEU A 245 16.38 -34.69 8.28
C LEU A 245 17.38 -35.51 7.45
N ARG A 246 18.49 -35.95 8.07
CA ARG A 246 19.52 -36.79 7.40
C ARG A 246 18.95 -38.14 6.93
N GLU A 247 18.04 -38.75 7.68
CA GLU A 247 17.34 -39.99 7.26
C GLU A 247 16.56 -39.81 5.96
N LEU A 248 15.99 -38.63 5.70
CA LEU A 248 15.29 -38.32 4.46
C LEU A 248 16.19 -37.79 3.33
N ASP A 249 17.52 -37.80 3.53
CA ASP A 249 18.52 -37.14 2.66
C ASP A 249 18.27 -35.62 2.51
N MET A 250 17.72 -35.00 3.56
CA MET A 250 17.54 -33.56 3.68
C MET A 250 18.68 -32.96 4.51
N THR A 251 19.17 -31.78 4.13
CA THR A 251 20.24 -31.09 4.86
C THR A 251 19.69 -30.24 6.01
N PRO A 252 20.04 -30.53 7.27
CA PRO A 252 19.80 -29.61 8.38
C PRO A 252 20.78 -28.42 8.29
N VAL A 253 20.29 -27.25 7.91
CA VAL A 253 21.10 -26.02 7.86
C VAL A 253 21.23 -25.48 9.28
N LEU A 254 22.42 -25.59 9.86
CA LEU A 254 22.68 -25.25 11.27
C LEU A 254 23.18 -23.80 11.41
N PRO A 255 22.94 -23.12 12.55
CA PRO A 255 23.65 -21.88 12.86
C PRO A 255 25.17 -22.08 12.93
N GLY A 256 25.94 -21.20 12.28
CA GLY A 256 27.39 -21.13 12.41
C GLY A 256 27.85 -20.07 13.42
N TYR A 257 29.17 -19.94 13.62
CA TYR A 257 29.73 -18.95 14.54
C TYR A 257 30.49 -17.82 13.83
N PHE A 258 29.95 -16.61 13.98
CA PHE A 258 30.50 -15.38 13.40
C PHE A 258 30.94 -14.33 14.44
N GLY A 259 30.83 -14.63 15.75
CA GLY A 259 31.48 -13.83 16.82
C GLY A 259 30.61 -13.39 18.01
N THR A 260 29.39 -13.90 18.21
CA THR A 260 28.51 -13.45 19.31
C THR A 260 29.11 -13.76 20.68
N VAL A 261 29.32 -12.74 21.54
CA VAL A 261 29.78 -12.95 22.92
C VAL A 261 29.01 -12.13 23.97
N PRO A 262 28.83 -12.69 25.20
CA PRO A 262 28.24 -11.96 26.33
C PRO A 262 29.16 -10.89 26.92
N PRO A 263 28.60 -9.94 27.70
CA PRO A 263 29.35 -8.88 28.38
C PRO A 263 30.51 -9.37 29.25
N GLY A 264 31.64 -8.66 29.19
CA GLY A 264 32.84 -8.98 29.98
C GLY A 264 33.68 -10.12 29.42
N PHE A 265 33.52 -10.48 28.14
CA PHE A 265 34.30 -11.54 27.49
C PHE A 265 35.81 -11.26 27.50
N VAL A 266 36.22 -10.03 27.21
CA VAL A 266 37.63 -9.59 27.17
C VAL A 266 38.32 -9.74 28.54
N ALA A 267 37.60 -9.49 29.63
CA ALA A 267 38.14 -9.60 31.00
C ALA A 267 38.44 -11.06 31.40
N ARG A 268 37.75 -12.03 30.78
CA ARG A 268 37.95 -13.48 30.97
C ARG A 268 38.96 -14.07 29.98
N ASN A 269 39.11 -13.46 28.80
CA ASN A 269 39.80 -14.05 27.65
C ASN A 269 40.87 -13.10 27.08
N PRO A 270 42.12 -13.16 27.59
CA PRO A 270 43.22 -12.31 27.13
C PRO A 270 43.46 -12.40 25.61
N GLY A 271 43.57 -11.25 24.95
CA GLY A 271 43.75 -11.18 23.50
C GLY A 271 42.45 -11.24 22.68
N ALA A 272 41.28 -11.35 23.32
CA ALA A 272 40.01 -11.03 22.68
C ALA A 272 39.88 -9.51 22.47
N VAL A 273 39.31 -9.11 21.33
CA VAL A 273 38.90 -7.74 21.03
C VAL A 273 37.43 -7.80 20.63
N VAL A 274 36.60 -6.91 21.19
CA VAL A 274 35.17 -6.86 20.88
C VAL A 274 34.78 -5.50 20.32
N VAL A 275 33.78 -5.50 19.45
CA VAL A 275 33.11 -4.31 18.91
C VAL A 275 31.70 -4.25 19.50
N PRO A 276 31.38 -3.27 20.36
CA PRO A 276 30.02 -3.08 20.86
C PRO A 276 29.03 -2.80 19.73
N GLN A 277 27.97 -3.60 19.62
CA GLN A 277 27.05 -3.53 18.47
C GLN A 277 25.95 -2.45 18.59
N GLY A 278 25.93 -1.67 19.68
CA GLY A 278 24.88 -0.68 19.93
C GLY A 278 23.53 -1.33 20.22
N GLY A 279 22.43 -0.75 19.71
CA GLY A 279 21.07 -1.24 19.96
C GLY A 279 20.37 -1.82 18.73
N TRP A 280 19.33 -2.60 18.97
CA TRP A 280 18.33 -3.03 17.99
C TRP A 280 16.96 -2.88 18.65
N VAL A 281 16.07 -2.09 18.05
CA VAL A 281 14.65 -1.91 18.44
C VAL A 281 14.40 -1.93 19.96
N GLY A 282 15.03 -0.98 20.67
CA GLY A 282 14.89 -0.82 22.13
C GLY A 282 15.64 -1.82 23.02
N PHE A 283 16.39 -2.77 22.46
CA PHE A 283 17.32 -3.67 23.14
C PHE A 283 18.79 -3.25 22.96
N GLN A 284 19.64 -3.66 23.89
CA GLN A 284 21.10 -3.63 23.75
C GLN A 284 21.56 -4.93 23.06
N ARG A 285 22.30 -4.80 21.95
CA ARG A 285 22.85 -5.95 21.22
C ARG A 285 24.05 -6.56 21.97
N PRO A 286 24.30 -7.88 21.87
CA PRO A 286 25.56 -8.51 22.28
C PRO A 286 26.81 -7.85 21.70
N ASP A 287 27.95 -8.07 22.35
CA ASP A 287 29.26 -7.68 21.82
C ASP A 287 29.68 -8.62 20.67
N TRP A 288 30.31 -8.08 19.64
CA TRP A 288 30.88 -8.87 18.53
C TRP A 288 32.37 -9.08 18.74
N LEU A 289 32.81 -10.32 18.94
CA LEU A 289 34.22 -10.72 18.98
C LEU A 289 34.83 -10.57 17.58
N ASP A 290 35.69 -9.56 17.40
CA ASP A 290 36.35 -9.26 16.12
C ASP A 290 37.10 -10.52 15.62
N PRO A 291 36.74 -11.09 14.46
CA PRO A 291 37.40 -12.27 13.93
C PRO A 291 38.89 -12.06 13.63
N ASN A 292 39.35 -10.81 13.48
CA ASN A 292 40.77 -10.49 13.36
C ASN A 292 41.57 -10.68 14.66
N SER A 293 40.89 -10.73 15.82
CA SER A 293 41.53 -10.93 17.12
C SER A 293 42.11 -12.35 17.28
N PRO A 294 43.25 -12.50 18.01
CA PRO A 294 43.84 -13.83 18.27
C PRO A 294 42.92 -14.84 18.97
N ALA A 295 41.88 -14.39 19.68
CA ALA A 295 40.96 -15.27 20.40
C ALA A 295 39.94 -15.97 19.47
N PHE A 296 39.48 -15.31 18.39
CA PHE A 296 38.35 -15.79 17.59
C PHE A 296 38.51 -17.23 17.07
N PRO A 297 39.65 -17.65 16.49
CA PRO A 297 39.79 -19.02 15.95
C PRO A 297 39.63 -20.10 17.02
N ALA A 298 40.04 -19.83 18.27
CA ALA A 298 39.87 -20.77 19.38
C ALA A 298 38.38 -20.89 19.78
N VAL A 299 37.65 -19.79 19.82
CA VAL A 299 36.21 -19.79 20.15
C VAL A 299 35.40 -20.47 19.05
N ALA A 300 35.66 -20.14 17.78
CA ALA A 300 34.99 -20.76 16.63
C ALA A 300 35.27 -22.26 16.55
N ALA A 301 36.51 -22.71 16.78
CA ALA A 301 36.83 -24.13 16.84
C ALA A 301 36.09 -24.86 17.98
N LYS A 302 35.86 -24.21 19.12
CA LYS A 302 35.04 -24.76 20.21
C LYS A 302 33.55 -24.79 19.91
N PHE A 303 33.03 -23.79 19.22
CA PHE A 303 31.65 -23.79 18.74
C PHE A 303 31.41 -24.96 17.80
N TYR A 304 32.20 -25.12 16.73
CA TYR A 304 31.99 -26.22 15.79
C TYR A 304 32.26 -27.61 16.40
N GLN A 305 33.15 -27.72 17.40
CA GLN A 305 33.31 -28.95 18.19
C GLN A 305 32.05 -29.31 18.98
N SER A 306 31.42 -28.35 19.69
CA SER A 306 30.17 -28.62 20.40
C SER A 306 28.99 -28.83 19.44
N SER A 307 28.86 -28.02 18.39
CA SER A 307 27.83 -28.18 17.34
C SER A 307 27.83 -29.60 16.76
N ALA A 308 29.02 -30.11 16.36
CA ALA A 308 29.15 -31.47 15.85
C ALA A 308 28.87 -32.56 16.90
N ALA A 309 29.15 -32.32 18.19
CA ALA A 309 28.87 -33.27 19.27
C ALA A 309 27.38 -33.31 19.66
N ARG A 310 26.76 -32.12 19.80
CA ARG A 310 25.36 -31.94 20.20
C ARG A 310 24.40 -32.29 19.06
N LEU A 311 24.56 -31.68 17.89
CA LEU A 311 23.59 -31.71 16.78
C LEU A 311 24.03 -32.58 15.58
N GLY A 312 25.27 -33.09 15.60
CA GLY A 312 25.90 -33.74 14.45
C GLY A 312 26.46 -32.74 13.43
N ARG A 313 27.22 -33.22 12.45
CA ARG A 313 27.80 -32.38 11.38
C ARG A 313 26.75 -31.99 10.33
N SER A 314 26.94 -30.85 9.69
CA SER A 314 26.18 -30.45 8.49
C SER A 314 27.12 -30.08 7.35
N THR A 315 26.59 -30.05 6.14
CA THR A 315 27.21 -29.50 4.92
C THR A 315 26.85 -28.02 4.70
N MET A 316 25.92 -27.45 5.48
CA MET A 316 25.45 -26.07 5.32
C MET A 316 25.31 -25.38 6.67
N TYR A 317 25.89 -24.18 6.80
CA TYR A 317 25.86 -23.37 8.02
C TYR A 317 25.43 -21.94 7.72
N LYS A 318 24.44 -21.42 8.45
CA LYS A 318 23.88 -20.07 8.26
C LYS A 318 24.46 -19.07 9.26
N MET A 319 24.90 -17.90 8.79
CA MET A 319 25.51 -16.84 9.62
C MET A 319 25.34 -15.47 8.95
N ASP A 320 24.77 -14.50 9.68
CA ASP A 320 24.35 -13.21 9.12
C ASP A 320 25.01 -12.04 9.86
N LEU A 321 26.25 -11.76 9.48
CA LEU A 321 27.06 -10.68 10.04
C LEU A 321 26.41 -9.31 9.77
N LEU A 322 26.24 -8.50 10.82
CA LEU A 322 25.61 -7.17 10.79
C LEU A 322 24.13 -7.18 10.35
N HIS A 323 23.41 -8.26 10.65
CA HIS A 323 21.94 -8.35 10.49
C HIS A 323 21.25 -7.16 11.19
N GLU A 324 20.44 -6.40 10.44
CA GLU A 324 19.71 -5.21 10.90
C GLU A 324 20.56 -4.21 11.71
N GLY A 325 21.74 -3.88 11.18
CA GLY A 325 22.63 -2.86 11.74
C GLY A 325 23.82 -3.46 12.47
N GLY A 326 23.90 -3.25 13.78
CA GLY A 326 25.14 -3.47 14.52
C GLY A 326 26.19 -2.39 14.22
N GLN A 327 27.46 -2.64 14.55
CA GLN A 327 28.57 -1.72 14.30
C GLN A 327 29.81 -2.45 13.78
N ARG A 328 30.41 -1.89 12.72
CA ARG A 328 31.71 -2.34 12.17
C ARG A 328 32.89 -2.02 13.11
N GLY A 329 32.76 -0.97 13.93
CA GLY A 329 33.85 -0.46 14.77
C GLY A 329 35.09 -0.12 13.94
N THR A 330 36.24 -0.63 14.36
CA THR A 330 37.53 -0.52 13.64
C THR A 330 37.95 -1.82 12.95
N ALA A 331 37.06 -2.80 12.82
CA ALA A 331 37.39 -4.09 12.23
C ALA A 331 37.51 -4.02 10.70
N ASP A 332 38.52 -4.69 10.15
CA ASP A 332 38.62 -4.96 8.71
C ASP A 332 37.57 -6.03 8.36
N ILE A 333 36.45 -5.63 7.76
CA ILE A 333 35.31 -6.50 7.46
C ILE A 333 35.65 -7.56 6.39
N PRO A 334 36.33 -7.24 5.26
CA PRO A 334 36.84 -8.25 4.35
C PRO A 334 37.81 -9.26 5.00
N ALA A 335 38.70 -8.84 5.90
CA ALA A 335 39.58 -9.76 6.62
C ALA A 335 38.83 -10.59 7.67
N ALA A 336 37.87 -9.99 8.39
CA ALA A 336 37.01 -10.68 9.35
C ALA A 336 36.17 -11.77 8.65
N THR A 337 35.57 -11.43 7.51
CA THR A 337 34.75 -12.34 6.68
C THR A 337 35.55 -13.59 6.28
N ARG A 338 36.76 -13.43 5.73
CA ARG A 338 37.63 -14.55 5.37
C ARG A 338 38.05 -15.40 6.58
N ARG A 339 38.11 -14.83 7.78
CA ARG A 339 38.43 -15.57 9.01
C ARG A 339 37.25 -16.35 9.57
N ILE A 340 36.02 -15.84 9.42
CA ILE A 340 34.78 -16.59 9.69
C ILE A 340 34.69 -17.79 8.73
N GLU A 341 34.88 -17.54 7.42
CA GLU A 341 34.89 -18.59 6.40
C GLU A 341 36.00 -19.62 6.65
N GLN A 342 37.23 -19.18 6.92
CA GLN A 342 38.34 -20.07 7.25
C GLN A 342 38.05 -20.92 8.50
N ALA A 343 37.41 -20.36 9.53
CA ALA A 343 37.04 -21.11 10.72
C ALA A 343 35.95 -22.15 10.44
N LEU A 344 34.97 -21.83 9.59
CA LEU A 344 33.97 -22.78 9.10
C LEU A 344 34.66 -23.92 8.32
N GLN A 345 35.46 -23.60 7.29
CA GLN A 345 36.14 -24.61 6.46
C GLN A 345 37.14 -25.46 7.24
N THR A 346 37.77 -24.92 8.29
CA THR A 346 38.70 -25.67 9.14
C THR A 346 37.98 -26.75 9.97
N ALA A 347 36.75 -26.50 10.39
CA ALA A 347 35.95 -27.47 11.16
C ALA A 347 35.10 -28.38 10.26
N ASN A 348 34.59 -27.83 9.15
CA ASN A 348 33.69 -28.48 8.21
C ASN A 348 34.16 -28.21 6.77
N PRO A 349 35.20 -28.92 6.28
CA PRO A 349 35.73 -28.72 4.94
C PRO A 349 34.67 -28.97 3.86
N GLY A 350 34.52 -28.03 2.93
CA GLY A 350 33.51 -28.08 1.86
C GLY A 350 32.10 -27.67 2.29
N ALA A 351 31.91 -27.21 3.54
CA ALA A 351 30.61 -26.71 3.96
C ALA A 351 30.25 -25.37 3.29
N THR A 352 28.98 -25.16 3.01
CA THR A 352 28.46 -23.91 2.44
C THR A 352 28.08 -22.92 3.54
N TRP A 353 28.57 -21.69 3.44
CA TRP A 353 28.05 -20.54 4.19
C TRP A 353 26.76 -20.05 3.53
N VAL A 354 25.64 -20.18 4.25
CA VAL A 354 24.33 -19.65 3.87
C VAL A 354 24.15 -18.24 4.42
N PHE A 355 23.75 -17.30 3.57
CA PHE A 355 23.40 -15.92 3.91
C PHE A 355 21.91 -15.65 3.66
N LEU A 356 21.27 -14.89 4.54
CA LEU A 356 19.97 -14.27 4.32
C LEU A 356 20.13 -13.02 3.44
N GLY A 357 19.47 -12.99 2.27
CA GLY A 357 19.25 -11.75 1.52
C GLY A 357 18.11 -10.96 2.17
N TRP A 358 18.45 -9.91 2.93
CA TRP A 358 17.48 -9.05 3.64
C TRP A 358 17.96 -7.61 3.70
N GLN A 359 17.12 -6.68 3.27
CA GLN A 359 17.40 -5.24 3.17
C GLN A 359 18.73 -4.96 2.43
N ALA A 360 19.75 -4.45 3.13
CA ALA A 360 21.10 -4.16 2.61
C ALA A 360 22.15 -5.25 2.94
N ASN A 361 21.73 -6.39 3.47
CA ASN A 361 22.58 -7.52 3.83
C ASN A 361 22.36 -8.73 2.89
N PRO A 362 23.40 -9.54 2.64
CA PRO A 362 24.80 -9.31 3.01
C PRO A 362 25.46 -8.15 2.24
N GLN A 363 26.33 -7.39 2.92
CA GLN A 363 26.95 -6.18 2.36
C GLN A 363 28.01 -6.51 1.29
N ASN A 364 28.16 -5.63 0.29
CA ASN A 364 28.99 -5.88 -0.91
C ASN A 364 30.46 -6.25 -0.62
N ASP A 365 31.06 -5.77 0.48
CA ASP A 365 32.44 -6.08 0.87
C ASP A 365 32.57 -7.38 1.69
N ILE A 366 31.47 -7.88 2.27
CA ILE A 366 31.34 -9.26 2.77
C ILE A 366 31.23 -10.19 1.56
N MET A 367 30.29 -9.91 0.63
CA MET A 367 30.10 -10.69 -0.60
C MET A 367 31.34 -10.69 -1.51
N GLY A 368 32.10 -9.60 -1.52
CA GLY A 368 33.38 -9.49 -2.22
C GLY A 368 34.56 -10.20 -1.54
N ALA A 369 34.40 -10.71 -0.31
CA ALA A 369 35.46 -11.32 0.48
C ALA A 369 35.36 -12.85 0.63
N VAL A 370 34.15 -13.42 0.58
CA VAL A 370 33.89 -14.89 0.60
C VAL A 370 34.24 -15.58 -0.72
N ASP A 371 34.47 -16.90 -0.66
CA ASP A 371 34.64 -17.76 -1.84
C ASP A 371 33.27 -18.11 -2.47
N PRO A 372 33.02 -17.76 -3.76
CA PRO A 372 31.79 -18.13 -4.46
C PRO A 372 31.51 -19.63 -4.55
N ALA A 373 32.52 -20.49 -4.38
CA ALA A 373 32.34 -21.95 -4.40
C ALA A 373 31.74 -22.52 -3.10
N THR A 374 31.85 -21.78 -1.97
CA THR A 374 31.31 -22.18 -0.66
C THR A 374 30.27 -21.18 -0.12
N THR A 375 29.68 -20.37 -0.99
CA THR A 375 28.66 -19.35 -0.64
C THR A 375 27.31 -19.68 -1.26
N PHE A 376 26.22 -19.53 -0.50
CA PHE A 376 24.86 -19.59 -1.01
C PHE A 376 23.97 -18.54 -0.33
N ILE A 377 23.09 -17.88 -1.10
CA ILE A 377 22.23 -16.80 -0.61
C ILE A 377 20.76 -17.22 -0.72
N VAL A 378 20.03 -17.17 0.40
CA VAL A 378 18.58 -17.35 0.43
C VAL A 378 17.91 -15.97 0.42
N ASP A 379 17.46 -15.53 -0.76
CA ASP A 379 17.01 -14.16 -1.02
C ASP A 379 15.52 -14.00 -0.72
N GLY A 380 15.18 -13.93 0.57
CA GLY A 380 13.80 -13.88 1.07
C GLY A 380 12.96 -12.70 0.55
N ILE A 381 13.56 -11.71 -0.09
CA ILE A 381 12.87 -10.52 -0.64
C ILE A 381 13.06 -10.39 -2.16
N THR A 382 13.11 -11.52 -2.88
CA THR A 382 13.18 -11.49 -4.35
C THR A 382 11.89 -10.92 -4.96
N ASP A 383 10.75 -11.30 -4.38
CA ASP A 383 9.39 -10.87 -4.74
C ASP A 383 8.94 -9.53 -4.12
N ARG A 384 9.78 -8.93 -3.27
CA ARG A 384 9.63 -7.56 -2.76
C ARG A 384 9.98 -6.57 -3.87
N HIS A 385 11.23 -6.54 -4.32
CA HIS A 385 11.74 -5.52 -5.25
C HIS A 385 11.79 -6.00 -6.72
N PRO A 386 10.95 -5.45 -7.64
CA PRO A 386 10.97 -5.79 -9.07
C PRO A 386 12.13 -5.11 -9.83
N GLY A 387 12.58 -5.74 -10.91
CA GLY A 387 13.52 -5.15 -11.87
C GLY A 387 15.00 -5.06 -11.45
N SER A 388 15.36 -5.45 -10.22
CA SER A 388 16.75 -5.53 -9.80
C SER A 388 17.46 -6.76 -10.38
N SER A 389 18.70 -6.59 -10.85
CA SER A 389 19.58 -7.71 -11.21
C SER A 389 20.16 -8.31 -9.94
N ARG A 390 19.74 -9.54 -9.61
CA ARG A 390 20.26 -10.27 -8.44
C ARG A 390 21.69 -10.77 -8.68
N GLU A 391 22.07 -11.05 -9.93
CA GLU A 391 23.46 -11.27 -10.36
C GLU A 391 24.37 -10.06 -10.03
N ALA A 392 23.86 -8.83 -10.17
CA ALA A 392 24.60 -7.63 -9.78
C ALA A 392 24.62 -7.41 -8.26
N ALA A 393 23.48 -7.55 -7.58
CA ALA A 393 23.37 -7.38 -6.13
C ALA A 393 24.22 -8.41 -5.36
N TRP A 394 24.15 -9.67 -5.78
CA TRP A 394 24.87 -10.80 -5.18
C TRP A 394 26.23 -11.07 -5.83
N LEU A 395 26.77 -10.17 -6.65
CA LEU A 395 28.09 -10.30 -7.30
C LEU A 395 28.32 -11.65 -8.00
N ASN A 396 27.28 -12.20 -8.63
CA ASN A 396 27.21 -13.54 -9.24
C ASN A 396 27.52 -14.72 -8.29
N ARG A 397 27.24 -14.59 -6.98
CA ARG A 397 27.27 -15.71 -6.02
C ARG A 397 26.03 -16.61 -6.23
N PRO A 398 26.11 -17.92 -5.95
CA PRO A 398 24.95 -18.81 -6.01
C PRO A 398 23.80 -18.34 -5.09
N TRP A 399 22.58 -18.27 -5.61
CA TRP A 399 21.43 -17.74 -4.86
C TRP A 399 20.12 -18.51 -5.11
N ALA A 400 19.13 -18.35 -4.23
CA ALA A 400 17.79 -18.91 -4.36
C ALA A 400 16.74 -17.81 -4.46
N TYR A 401 15.78 -17.96 -5.39
CA TYR A 401 14.59 -17.10 -5.45
C TYR A 401 13.75 -17.33 -4.20
N GLY A 402 13.54 -16.29 -3.41
CA GLY A 402 12.88 -16.41 -2.11
C GLY A 402 11.74 -15.42 -1.89
N THR A 403 10.93 -15.75 -0.88
CA THR A 403 9.78 -14.97 -0.42
C THR A 403 9.62 -15.05 1.10
N ILE A 404 9.18 -13.94 1.68
CA ILE A 404 8.64 -13.81 3.03
C ILE A 404 7.23 -13.25 2.85
N TRP A 405 6.22 -14.11 2.70
CA TRP A 405 4.81 -13.68 2.54
C TRP A 405 4.16 -13.27 3.86
N ASN A 406 4.80 -13.59 4.99
CA ASN A 406 4.28 -13.45 6.33
C ASN A 406 5.35 -12.94 7.30
N TYR A 407 4.99 -11.95 8.11
CA TYR A 407 5.81 -11.33 9.16
C TYR A 407 5.10 -11.49 10.51
N GLY A 408 5.85 -11.65 11.60
CA GLY A 408 5.32 -11.87 12.96
C GLY A 408 4.52 -13.16 13.18
N GLY A 409 4.21 -13.92 12.13
CA GLY A 409 3.24 -15.00 12.15
C GLY A 409 1.79 -14.57 11.89
N ASP A 410 1.53 -13.32 11.49
CA ASP A 410 0.16 -12.78 11.39
C ASP A 410 -0.79 -13.72 10.62
N THR A 411 -2.01 -13.83 11.12
CA THR A 411 -3.10 -14.65 10.58
C THR A 411 -3.62 -14.20 9.21
N THR A 412 -3.12 -13.12 8.64
CA THR A 412 -3.61 -12.55 7.36
C THR A 412 -3.46 -13.49 6.16
N ILE A 413 -4.51 -13.52 5.32
CA ILE A 413 -4.45 -14.17 4.01
C ILE A 413 -3.76 -13.21 3.02
N GLY A 414 -2.61 -13.63 2.47
CA GLY A 414 -1.76 -12.77 1.64
C GLY A 414 -0.58 -13.48 0.98
N ALA A 415 -0.36 -13.25 -0.33
CA ALA A 415 0.82 -13.72 -1.06
C ALA A 415 1.00 -13.03 -2.43
N LYS A 416 2.21 -13.11 -3.00
CA LYS A 416 2.54 -12.63 -4.36
C LYS A 416 2.55 -13.76 -5.40
N LEU A 417 1.58 -14.66 -5.31
CA LEU A 417 1.52 -15.94 -6.04
C LEU A 417 1.56 -15.77 -7.57
N THR A 418 0.75 -14.86 -8.11
CA THR A 418 0.77 -14.50 -9.53
C THR A 418 2.13 -13.97 -10.01
N ARG A 419 2.85 -13.21 -9.16
CA ARG A 419 4.20 -12.73 -9.45
C ARG A 419 5.22 -13.87 -9.39
N TRP A 420 5.16 -14.76 -8.40
CA TRP A 420 6.08 -15.90 -8.30
C TRP A 420 5.99 -16.79 -9.55
N ASN A 421 4.79 -17.01 -10.08
CA ASN A 421 4.55 -17.79 -11.31
C ASN A 421 5.34 -17.28 -12.52
N THR A 422 5.65 -15.99 -12.61
CA THR A 422 6.34 -15.38 -13.76
C THR A 422 7.80 -15.00 -13.45
N ASP A 423 8.04 -14.38 -12.30
CA ASP A 423 9.38 -13.88 -11.93
C ASP A 423 10.37 -15.01 -11.66
N TYR A 424 9.90 -16.16 -11.14
CA TYR A 424 10.74 -17.32 -10.87
C TYR A 424 11.44 -17.82 -12.14
N PHE A 425 10.68 -18.09 -13.20
CA PHE A 425 11.24 -18.54 -14.48
C PHE A 425 12.07 -17.44 -15.15
N ARG A 426 11.66 -16.16 -15.04
CA ARG A 426 12.44 -15.02 -15.53
C ARG A 426 13.85 -14.96 -14.91
N PHE A 427 14.00 -15.26 -13.61
CA PHE A 427 15.31 -15.31 -12.95
C PHE A 427 16.05 -16.65 -13.14
N LYS A 428 15.33 -17.78 -13.28
CA LYS A 428 15.95 -19.10 -13.52
C LYS A 428 16.54 -19.20 -14.93
N ASP A 429 15.80 -18.75 -15.94
CA ASP A 429 16.08 -19.02 -17.36
C ASP A 429 16.80 -17.86 -18.08
N GLN A 430 17.12 -16.76 -17.38
CA GLN A 430 17.99 -15.71 -17.93
C GLN A 430 19.41 -16.23 -18.23
N ALA A 431 19.98 -15.75 -19.34
CA ALA A 431 21.31 -16.17 -19.79
C ALA A 431 22.40 -15.82 -18.76
N GLY A 432 23.08 -16.85 -18.24
CA GLY A 432 24.14 -16.69 -17.23
C GLY A 432 23.65 -16.63 -15.79
N SER A 433 22.38 -16.95 -15.50
CA SER A 433 21.81 -16.92 -14.14
C SER A 433 22.69 -17.59 -13.09
N ALA A 434 22.87 -16.92 -11.95
CA ALA A 434 23.52 -17.46 -10.76
C ALA A 434 22.53 -18.19 -9.83
N MET A 435 21.25 -18.20 -10.18
CA MET A 435 20.17 -18.82 -9.40
C MET A 435 20.29 -20.36 -9.41
N ARG A 436 20.22 -20.99 -8.23
CA ARG A 436 20.33 -22.45 -8.04
C ARG A 436 19.23 -23.06 -7.17
N GLY A 437 18.27 -22.26 -6.70
CA GLY A 437 17.24 -22.74 -5.78
C GLY A 437 15.99 -21.88 -5.58
N LEU A 438 15.14 -22.38 -4.67
CA LEU A 438 13.99 -21.71 -4.06
C LEU A 438 14.20 -21.56 -2.55
N ALA A 439 13.67 -20.50 -1.94
CA ALA A 439 13.73 -20.27 -0.49
C ALA A 439 12.38 -19.78 0.07
N ALA A 440 11.63 -20.67 0.73
CA ALA A 440 10.42 -20.31 1.45
C ALA A 440 10.78 -19.86 2.87
N MET A 441 10.58 -18.59 3.20
CA MET A 441 11.09 -17.98 4.44
C MET A 441 10.02 -17.20 5.23
N PRO A 442 8.82 -17.73 5.49
CA PRO A 442 7.84 -17.03 6.32
C PRO A 442 8.37 -16.83 7.75
N GLU A 443 8.08 -15.68 8.38
CA GLU A 443 8.41 -15.49 9.79
C GLU A 443 7.53 -16.37 10.70
N GLY A 444 6.26 -16.56 10.37
CA GLY A 444 5.48 -17.69 10.86
C GLY A 444 4.85 -18.47 9.71
N GLY A 445 5.08 -19.78 9.67
CA GLY A 445 4.71 -20.63 8.54
C GLY A 445 3.34 -21.30 8.64
N ASP A 446 2.64 -21.20 9.77
CA ASP A 446 1.40 -21.92 10.09
C ASP A 446 0.12 -21.34 9.45
N ASN A 447 0.27 -20.60 8.34
CA ASN A 447 -0.77 -19.88 7.61
C ASN A 447 -0.59 -20.06 6.09
N ASN A 448 -1.54 -19.55 5.29
CA ASN A 448 -1.42 -19.43 3.83
C ASN A 448 -0.98 -20.73 3.10
N GLY A 449 -1.49 -21.89 3.53
CA GLY A 449 -1.05 -23.21 3.05
C GLY A 449 -1.20 -23.46 1.54
N ALA A 450 -1.98 -22.64 0.82
CA ALA A 450 -2.04 -22.65 -0.64
C ALA A 450 -0.83 -21.95 -1.29
N ALA A 451 -0.36 -20.84 -0.71
CA ALA A 451 0.80 -20.10 -1.19
C ALA A 451 2.09 -20.93 -1.07
N LEU A 452 2.26 -21.63 0.07
CA LEU A 452 3.39 -22.56 0.26
C LEU A 452 3.37 -23.74 -0.74
N ASP A 453 2.20 -24.34 -0.98
CA ASP A 453 2.06 -25.44 -1.96
C ASP A 453 2.33 -24.96 -3.40
N PHE A 454 1.86 -23.76 -3.77
CA PHE A 454 2.17 -23.14 -5.06
C PHE A 454 3.68 -22.89 -5.21
N PHE A 455 4.29 -22.19 -4.25
CA PHE A 455 5.69 -21.78 -4.30
C PHE A 455 6.64 -22.99 -4.37
N ALA A 456 6.37 -24.04 -3.59
CA ALA A 456 7.13 -25.28 -3.65
C ALA A 456 6.97 -26.01 -5.00
N ASN A 457 5.77 -25.98 -5.61
CA ASN A 457 5.52 -26.61 -6.91
C ASN A 457 6.27 -25.93 -8.08
N LEU A 458 6.72 -24.68 -7.96
CA LEU A 458 7.55 -24.00 -8.97
C LEU A 458 8.87 -24.74 -9.24
N ALA A 459 9.39 -25.48 -8.26
CA ALA A 459 10.57 -26.36 -8.44
C ALA A 459 10.32 -27.51 -9.42
N TRP A 460 9.05 -27.87 -9.65
CA TRP A 460 8.63 -29.13 -10.27
C TRP A 460 7.87 -28.95 -11.59
N THR A 461 7.78 -27.73 -12.12
CA THR A 461 7.19 -27.44 -13.45
C THR A 461 8.25 -26.98 -14.46
N THR A 462 7.91 -27.03 -15.75
CA THR A 462 8.80 -26.63 -16.85
C THR A 462 8.72 -25.13 -17.20
N GLY A 463 7.81 -24.40 -16.57
CA GLY A 463 7.50 -23.00 -16.84
C GLY A 463 6.31 -22.51 -15.99
N PRO A 464 5.83 -21.27 -16.22
CA PRO A 464 4.62 -20.75 -15.59
C PRO A 464 3.42 -21.66 -15.81
N VAL A 465 2.54 -21.76 -14.81
CA VAL A 465 1.29 -22.53 -14.91
C VAL A 465 0.10 -21.63 -15.27
N ASP A 466 -0.93 -22.22 -15.88
CA ASP A 466 -2.28 -21.63 -15.92
C ASP A 466 -2.82 -21.58 -14.48
N ILE A 467 -3.13 -20.38 -13.99
CA ILE A 467 -3.48 -20.14 -12.59
C ILE A 467 -4.92 -20.56 -12.30
N ASP A 468 -5.85 -20.38 -13.24
CA ASP A 468 -7.24 -20.81 -13.07
C ASP A 468 -7.35 -22.34 -13.07
N GLN A 469 -6.61 -23.00 -13.96
CA GLN A 469 -6.50 -24.46 -13.94
C GLN A 469 -5.80 -24.95 -12.65
N TRP A 470 -4.73 -24.29 -12.21
CA TRP A 470 -4.06 -24.64 -10.95
C TRP A 470 -4.98 -24.54 -9.74
N TRP A 471 -5.84 -23.51 -9.63
CA TRP A 471 -6.83 -23.44 -8.56
C TRP A 471 -7.90 -24.52 -8.65
N SER A 472 -8.35 -24.89 -9.86
CA SER A 472 -9.25 -26.03 -10.03
C SER A 472 -8.60 -27.35 -9.57
N ASP A 473 -7.31 -27.53 -9.81
CA ASP A 473 -6.54 -28.71 -9.39
C ASP A 473 -6.22 -28.68 -7.88
N TYR A 474 -5.92 -27.52 -7.30
CA TYR A 474 -5.70 -27.32 -5.87
C TYR A 474 -6.97 -27.64 -5.06
N VAL A 475 -8.13 -27.15 -5.51
CA VAL A 475 -9.44 -27.45 -4.90
C VAL A 475 -9.74 -28.94 -4.96
N PHE A 476 -9.45 -29.62 -6.07
CA PHE A 476 -9.58 -31.07 -6.17
C PHE A 476 -8.65 -31.80 -5.19
N LYS A 477 -7.35 -31.48 -5.19
CA LYS A 477 -6.35 -32.04 -4.27
C LYS A 477 -6.77 -31.86 -2.81
N ARG A 478 -7.27 -30.68 -2.45
CA ARG A 478 -7.56 -30.29 -1.07
C ARG A 478 -8.88 -30.88 -0.56
N TYR A 479 -9.94 -30.87 -1.36
CA TYR A 479 -11.29 -31.26 -0.93
C TYR A 479 -11.78 -32.61 -1.45
N GLY A 480 -11.10 -33.22 -2.41
CA GLY A 480 -11.55 -34.43 -3.11
C GLY A 480 -12.60 -34.19 -4.20
N SER A 481 -12.93 -32.92 -4.51
CA SER A 481 -13.96 -32.53 -5.47
C SER A 481 -13.63 -31.22 -6.16
N ARG A 482 -13.94 -31.12 -7.46
CA ARG A 482 -13.93 -29.84 -8.22
C ARG A 482 -15.27 -29.12 -8.03
N ASP A 483 -15.57 -28.74 -6.80
CA ASP A 483 -16.84 -28.06 -6.51
C ASP A 483 -16.85 -26.66 -7.14
N ALA A 484 -17.87 -26.35 -7.94
CA ALA A 484 -17.91 -25.13 -8.75
C ALA A 484 -17.94 -23.84 -7.92
N ASP A 485 -18.63 -23.83 -6.78
CA ASP A 485 -18.61 -22.65 -5.90
C ASP A 485 -17.29 -22.54 -5.16
N ALA A 486 -16.70 -23.66 -4.73
CA ALA A 486 -15.40 -23.65 -4.06
C ALA A 486 -14.25 -23.22 -5.00
N VAL A 487 -14.26 -23.64 -6.26
CA VAL A 487 -13.32 -23.15 -7.30
C VAL A 487 -13.51 -21.65 -7.51
N ALA A 488 -14.75 -21.18 -7.65
CA ALA A 488 -15.04 -19.75 -7.80
C ALA A 488 -14.58 -18.92 -6.59
N ALA A 489 -14.73 -19.44 -5.36
CA ALA A 489 -14.22 -18.81 -4.14
C ALA A 489 -12.69 -18.66 -4.18
N TRP A 490 -11.96 -19.72 -4.52
CA TRP A 490 -10.50 -19.66 -4.61
C TRP A 490 -10.00 -18.78 -5.77
N GLN A 491 -10.75 -18.68 -6.87
CA GLN A 491 -10.46 -17.71 -7.94
C GLN A 491 -10.72 -16.25 -7.52
N ILE A 492 -11.58 -15.99 -6.53
CA ILE A 492 -11.74 -14.67 -5.90
C ILE A 492 -10.54 -14.37 -5.00
N VAL A 493 -10.17 -15.29 -4.11
CA VAL A 493 -8.98 -15.17 -3.23
C VAL A 493 -7.69 -15.02 -4.06
N SER A 494 -7.58 -15.74 -5.19
CA SER A 494 -6.46 -15.67 -6.14
C SER A 494 -6.19 -14.25 -6.62
N ARG A 495 -7.20 -13.59 -7.17
CA ARG A 495 -7.06 -12.28 -7.82
C ARG A 495 -7.09 -11.09 -6.85
N THR A 496 -7.43 -11.35 -5.58
CA THR A 496 -7.37 -10.38 -4.49
C THR A 496 -6.15 -10.67 -3.59
N ALA A 497 -6.32 -11.43 -2.51
CA ALA A 497 -5.31 -11.66 -1.48
C ALA A 497 -4.02 -12.36 -1.98
N TYR A 498 -4.10 -13.20 -3.03
CA TYR A 498 -2.93 -13.86 -3.63
C TYR A 498 -2.40 -13.19 -4.90
N THR A 499 -2.85 -11.95 -5.18
CA THR A 499 -2.32 -11.06 -6.22
C THR A 499 -1.97 -9.69 -5.60
N LEU A 500 -1.19 -9.72 -4.51
CA LEU A 500 -0.75 -8.49 -3.84
C LEU A 500 0.03 -7.57 -4.80
N PRO A 501 -0.24 -6.25 -4.79
CA PRO A 501 0.26 -5.32 -5.80
C PRO A 501 1.78 -5.12 -5.77
N THR A 502 2.32 -4.69 -6.91
CA THR A 502 3.74 -4.34 -7.06
C THR A 502 4.06 -2.90 -6.67
N SER A 503 3.04 -2.09 -6.35
CA SER A 503 3.16 -0.67 -5.99
C SER A 503 3.26 -0.49 -4.47
N GLY A 504 4.39 -0.90 -3.89
CA GLY A 504 4.70 -0.74 -2.47
C GLY A 504 5.90 -1.58 -2.06
N ASP A 505 6.50 -1.27 -0.92
CA ASP A 505 7.63 -2.03 -0.40
C ASP A 505 7.24 -3.32 0.31
N PHE A 506 5.96 -3.55 0.63
CA PHE A 506 5.50 -4.74 1.35
C PHE A 506 5.42 -5.98 0.45
N ALA A 507 5.71 -7.17 0.99
CA ALA A 507 5.49 -8.49 0.41
C ALA A 507 4.21 -9.18 0.94
N GLU A 508 3.75 -8.71 2.11
CA GLU A 508 2.66 -9.19 2.94
C GLU A 508 1.31 -8.47 2.69
N ALA A 509 0.22 -9.01 3.25
CA ALA A 509 -1.08 -8.35 3.27
C ALA A 509 -1.21 -7.30 4.40
N HIS A 510 -2.28 -6.52 4.34
CA HIS A 510 -2.66 -5.58 5.40
C HIS A 510 -3.21 -6.32 6.62
N ASP A 511 -2.88 -5.84 7.82
CA ASP A 511 -3.17 -6.51 9.09
C ASP A 511 -4.56 -6.15 9.67
N SER A 512 -4.93 -6.88 10.74
CA SER A 512 -6.20 -6.71 11.45
C SER A 512 -6.22 -5.49 12.36
N LEU A 513 -7.20 -4.60 12.17
CA LEU A 513 -7.42 -3.51 13.13
C LEU A 513 -7.98 -3.99 14.47
N TYR A 514 -8.55 -5.20 14.55
CA TYR A 514 -8.99 -5.77 15.82
C TYR A 514 -7.81 -6.10 16.75
N ALA A 515 -6.67 -6.53 16.19
CA ALA A 515 -5.44 -6.78 16.93
C ALA A 515 -4.68 -5.51 17.32
N ALA A 516 -5.02 -4.35 16.74
CA ALA A 516 -4.28 -3.11 16.94
C ALA A 516 -4.37 -2.55 18.37
N ILE A 517 -3.38 -1.74 18.72
CA ILE A 517 -3.43 -0.85 19.89
C ILE A 517 -4.57 0.17 19.65
N PRO A 518 -5.61 0.24 20.52
CA PRO A 518 -6.80 1.01 20.20
C PRO A 518 -6.57 2.51 19.95
N SER A 519 -7.05 2.96 18.79
CA SER A 519 -7.16 4.36 18.37
C SER A 519 -8.29 4.49 17.34
N LEU A 520 -9.01 5.63 17.33
CA LEU A 520 -9.98 5.95 16.27
C LEU A 520 -9.32 6.18 14.90
N THR A 521 -7.99 6.30 14.85
CA THR A 521 -7.18 6.46 13.63
C THR A 521 -6.22 5.28 13.38
N ALA A 522 -6.43 4.12 14.03
CA ALA A 522 -5.59 2.95 13.83
C ALA A 522 -5.62 2.47 12.37
N ALA A 523 -4.47 2.55 11.68
CA ALA A 523 -4.29 2.12 10.30
C ALA A 523 -3.60 0.74 10.15
N THR A 524 -2.93 0.29 11.22
CA THR A 524 -2.29 -1.02 11.36
C THR A 524 -2.36 -1.51 12.81
N SER A 525 -2.02 -2.78 13.03
CA SER A 525 -1.69 -3.33 14.35
C SER A 525 -0.19 -3.30 14.66
N SER A 526 0.65 -3.60 13.67
CA SER A 526 2.12 -3.57 13.76
C SER A 526 2.69 -2.34 13.07
N GLN A 527 3.84 -1.83 13.54
CA GLN A 527 4.49 -0.62 13.01
C GLN A 527 4.94 -0.77 11.55
N TRP A 528 5.20 -2.00 11.09
CA TRP A 528 5.74 -2.27 9.75
C TRP A 528 4.74 -2.94 8.80
N SER A 529 3.45 -2.98 9.14
CA SER A 529 2.39 -3.48 8.26
C SER A 529 1.94 -2.46 7.19
N PRO A 530 1.23 -2.90 6.13
CA PRO A 530 0.57 -2.00 5.20
C PRO A 530 -0.56 -1.17 5.85
N THR A 531 -0.41 0.15 5.86
CA THR A 531 -1.39 1.12 6.40
C THR A 531 -2.69 1.26 5.60
N ARG A 532 -2.79 0.57 4.45
CA ARG A 532 -3.92 0.61 3.53
C ARG A 532 -4.21 -0.80 3.01
N SER A 533 -5.46 -1.05 2.66
CA SER A 533 -5.91 -2.30 2.05
C SER A 533 -5.08 -2.65 0.81
N THR A 534 -4.42 -3.82 0.85
CA THR A 534 -3.56 -4.33 -0.23
C THR A 534 -4.33 -4.99 -1.38
N TYR A 535 -5.63 -5.17 -1.25
CA TYR A 535 -6.53 -5.72 -2.26
C TYR A 535 -7.96 -5.17 -2.06
N ASP A 536 -8.85 -5.39 -3.03
CA ASP A 536 -10.26 -4.99 -2.92
C ASP A 536 -10.99 -5.85 -1.87
N LEU A 537 -11.40 -5.22 -0.77
CA LEU A 537 -12.06 -5.88 0.35
C LEU A 537 -13.47 -6.38 0.01
N ALA A 538 -14.18 -5.65 -0.85
CA ALA A 538 -15.55 -5.99 -1.25
C ALA A 538 -15.54 -7.15 -2.26
N GLU A 539 -14.59 -7.17 -3.19
CA GLU A 539 -14.39 -8.33 -4.06
C GLU A 539 -14.00 -9.56 -3.24
N PHE A 540 -13.04 -9.45 -2.30
CA PHE A 540 -12.65 -10.57 -1.43
C PHE A 540 -13.85 -11.13 -0.64
N ALA A 541 -14.72 -10.27 -0.11
CA ALA A 541 -15.91 -10.68 0.63
C ALA A 541 -16.85 -11.59 -0.18
N THR A 542 -16.86 -11.51 -1.51
CA THR A 542 -17.67 -12.40 -2.37
C THR A 542 -17.22 -13.86 -2.36
N ALA A 543 -16.04 -14.19 -1.81
CA ALA A 543 -15.58 -15.57 -1.64
C ALA A 543 -16.36 -16.32 -0.53
N LEU A 544 -16.77 -15.63 0.53
CA LEU A 544 -17.49 -16.23 1.67
C LEU A 544 -18.85 -16.86 1.29
N PRO A 545 -19.79 -16.17 0.60
CA PRO A 545 -21.04 -16.78 0.18
C PRO A 545 -20.84 -17.94 -0.81
N ARG A 546 -19.71 -17.97 -1.55
CA ARG A 546 -19.34 -19.10 -2.42
C ARG A 546 -18.93 -20.33 -1.62
N LEU A 547 -18.03 -20.20 -0.64
CA LEU A 547 -17.74 -21.32 0.26
C LEU A 547 -19.02 -21.78 0.99
N LEU A 548 -19.83 -20.87 1.52
CA LEU A 548 -21.10 -21.19 2.17
C LEU A 548 -22.15 -21.88 1.28
N ALA A 549 -22.05 -21.76 -0.04
CA ALA A 549 -22.86 -22.52 -1.01
C ALA A 549 -22.34 -23.95 -1.24
N ALA A 550 -21.05 -24.21 -1.02
CA ALA A 550 -20.44 -25.54 -1.03
C ALA A 550 -20.58 -26.30 0.30
N ALA A 551 -21.00 -25.65 1.39
CA ALA A 551 -21.02 -26.21 2.74
C ALA A 551 -21.80 -27.53 2.90
N GLU A 552 -22.93 -27.72 2.21
CA GLU A 552 -23.69 -28.99 2.25
C GLU A 552 -22.96 -30.15 1.56
N ARG A 553 -21.97 -29.86 0.71
CA ARG A 553 -21.26 -30.81 -0.14
C ARG A 553 -19.85 -31.11 0.38
N LEU A 554 -19.24 -30.16 1.11
CA LEU A 554 -17.87 -30.22 1.62
C LEU A 554 -17.73 -30.08 3.15
N GLY A 555 -18.82 -29.83 3.89
CA GLY A 555 -18.80 -29.44 5.30
C GLY A 555 -18.15 -30.41 6.30
N ASP A 556 -18.01 -31.69 5.93
CA ASP A 556 -17.30 -32.72 6.70
C ASP A 556 -15.78 -32.78 6.39
N ASN A 557 -15.32 -32.17 5.29
CA ASN A 557 -13.91 -32.18 4.90
C ASN A 557 -13.09 -31.23 5.80
N PRO A 558 -12.03 -31.70 6.49
CA PRO A 558 -11.32 -30.90 7.48
C PRO A 558 -10.59 -29.69 6.87
N ALA A 559 -10.07 -29.81 5.64
CA ALA A 559 -9.40 -28.70 4.97
C ALA A 559 -10.40 -27.62 4.55
N TYR A 560 -11.55 -28.01 3.98
CA TYR A 560 -12.65 -27.08 3.68
C TYR A 560 -13.15 -26.34 4.92
N ARG A 561 -13.27 -27.04 6.07
CA ARG A 561 -13.66 -26.42 7.34
C ARG A 561 -12.65 -25.37 7.82
N TYR A 562 -11.35 -25.60 7.60
CA TYR A 562 -10.31 -24.61 7.92
C TYR A 562 -10.36 -23.41 6.96
N ASP A 563 -10.51 -23.64 5.66
CA ASP A 563 -10.54 -22.54 4.69
C ASP A 563 -11.82 -21.68 4.82
N LEU A 564 -12.95 -22.30 5.16
CA LEU A 564 -14.19 -21.57 5.50
C LEU A 564 -14.02 -20.73 6.78
N MET A 565 -13.31 -21.25 7.80
CA MET A 565 -12.95 -20.48 8.99
C MET A 565 -12.10 -19.27 8.60
N ASP A 566 -11.01 -19.50 7.87
CA ASP A 566 -10.00 -18.49 7.61
C ASP A 566 -10.51 -17.38 6.69
N VAL A 567 -11.32 -17.71 5.67
CA VAL A 567 -11.99 -16.72 4.82
C VAL A 567 -13.08 -15.97 5.59
N ALA A 568 -13.89 -16.61 6.42
CA ALA A 568 -14.90 -15.92 7.23
C ALA A 568 -14.27 -14.96 8.26
N ARG A 569 -13.17 -15.39 8.89
CA ARG A 569 -12.33 -14.60 9.79
C ARG A 569 -11.77 -13.38 9.04
N GLN A 570 -11.12 -13.58 7.89
CA GLN A 570 -10.56 -12.50 7.09
C GLN A 570 -11.63 -11.50 6.62
N VAL A 571 -12.85 -11.95 6.27
CA VAL A 571 -13.96 -11.06 5.90
C VAL A 571 -14.35 -10.14 7.06
N LEU A 572 -14.46 -10.66 8.30
CA LEU A 572 -14.72 -9.82 9.48
C LEU A 572 -13.55 -8.88 9.78
N SER A 573 -12.31 -9.38 9.68
CA SER A 573 -11.07 -8.62 9.88
C SER A 573 -11.00 -7.42 8.93
N ASN A 574 -11.28 -7.65 7.65
CA ASN A 574 -11.37 -6.63 6.61
C ASN A 574 -12.49 -5.62 6.90
N HIS A 575 -13.64 -6.06 7.44
CA HIS A 575 -14.75 -5.19 7.81
C HIS A 575 -14.41 -4.25 8.99
N GLY A 576 -13.38 -4.55 9.80
CA GLY A 576 -12.83 -3.59 10.77
C GLY A 576 -12.34 -2.29 10.10
N ARG A 577 -11.80 -2.39 8.88
CA ARG A 577 -11.37 -1.23 8.08
C ARG A 577 -12.54 -0.44 7.48
N VAL A 578 -13.77 -0.96 7.58
CA VAL A 578 -15.03 -0.27 7.25
C VAL A 578 -15.67 0.36 8.50
N LEU A 579 -15.65 -0.33 9.65
CA LEU A 579 -16.28 0.17 10.87
C LEU A 579 -15.50 1.30 11.57
N LEU A 580 -14.15 1.23 11.62
CA LEU A 580 -13.39 2.21 12.41
C LEU A 580 -13.57 3.68 11.93
N PRO A 581 -13.56 3.97 10.62
CA PRO A 581 -13.89 5.32 10.12
C PRO A 581 -15.25 5.81 10.60
N GLU A 582 -16.29 4.96 10.60
CA GLU A 582 -17.63 5.36 11.03
C GLU A 582 -17.75 5.52 12.56
N ILE A 583 -17.05 4.68 13.34
CA ILE A 583 -16.96 4.88 14.81
C ILE A 583 -16.33 6.24 15.11
N ARG A 584 -15.27 6.61 14.37
CA ARG A 584 -14.63 7.93 14.46
C ARG A 584 -15.58 9.06 14.03
N ASN A 585 -16.31 8.89 12.93
CA ASN A 585 -17.29 9.87 12.45
C ASN A 585 -18.40 10.11 13.50
N ALA A 586 -18.97 9.02 14.03
CA ALA A 586 -20.00 9.09 15.08
C ALA A 586 -19.49 9.75 16.37
N PHE A 587 -18.23 9.50 16.77
CA PHE A 587 -17.61 10.19 17.90
C PHE A 587 -17.42 11.69 17.62
N ASN A 588 -16.78 12.04 16.50
CA ASN A 588 -16.45 13.42 16.14
C ASN A 588 -17.70 14.32 15.97
N LEU A 589 -18.83 13.75 15.54
CA LEU A 589 -20.10 14.45 15.36
C LEU A 589 -21.03 14.39 16.60
N GLY A 590 -20.57 13.82 17.72
CA GLY A 590 -21.37 13.71 18.94
C GLY A 590 -22.53 12.70 18.88
N GLY A 591 -22.59 11.87 17.83
CA GLY A 591 -23.63 10.89 17.54
C GLY A 591 -23.58 9.68 18.48
N ALA A 592 -23.90 9.88 19.75
CA ALA A 592 -23.75 8.87 20.80
C ALA A 592 -24.52 7.55 20.52
N ALA A 593 -25.68 7.62 19.85
CA ALA A 593 -26.45 6.42 19.49
C ALA A 593 -25.80 5.63 18.35
N GLN A 594 -25.28 6.32 17.32
CA GLN A 594 -24.48 5.71 16.25
C GLN A 594 -23.18 5.13 16.79
N PHE A 595 -22.52 5.82 17.73
CA PHE A 595 -21.32 5.34 18.40
C PHE A 595 -21.60 4.05 19.18
N ASP A 596 -22.69 4.00 19.97
CA ASP A 596 -23.11 2.79 20.68
C ASP A 596 -23.40 1.62 19.72
N GLU A 597 -24.10 1.86 18.60
CA GLU A 597 -24.37 0.79 17.63
C GLU A 597 -23.10 0.31 16.91
N LEU A 598 -22.24 1.22 16.46
CA LEU A 598 -21.04 0.88 15.69
C LEU A 598 -19.97 0.20 16.56
N THR A 599 -19.80 0.63 17.81
CA THR A 599 -18.90 -0.06 18.76
C THR A 599 -19.46 -1.40 19.22
N ALA A 600 -20.78 -1.55 19.37
CA ALA A 600 -21.39 -2.86 19.57
C ALA A 600 -21.10 -3.82 18.39
N ARG A 601 -21.29 -3.37 17.13
CA ARG A 601 -20.95 -4.15 15.92
C ARG A 601 -19.47 -4.55 15.87
N TRP A 602 -18.56 -3.67 16.28
CA TRP A 602 -17.12 -3.97 16.37
C TRP A 602 -16.84 -5.13 17.33
N LEU A 603 -17.43 -5.08 18.53
CA LEU A 603 -17.26 -6.10 19.56
C LEU A 603 -17.97 -7.42 19.22
N GLU A 604 -19.14 -7.35 18.57
CA GLU A 604 -19.82 -8.50 17.95
C GLU A 604 -18.91 -9.19 16.93
N ASN A 605 -18.23 -8.43 16.06
CA ASN A 605 -17.29 -8.97 15.08
C ASN A 605 -16.04 -9.59 15.74
N MET A 606 -15.47 -8.97 16.78
CA MET A 606 -14.33 -9.54 17.52
C MET A 606 -14.69 -10.87 18.19
N ALA A 607 -15.88 -10.97 18.79
CA ALA A 607 -16.38 -12.22 19.37
C ALA A 607 -16.64 -13.30 18.31
N LEU A 608 -17.10 -12.92 17.11
CA LEU A 608 -17.23 -13.85 15.97
C LEU A 608 -15.87 -14.32 15.44
N VAL A 609 -14.87 -13.44 15.36
CA VAL A 609 -13.48 -13.79 14.98
C VAL A 609 -12.87 -14.79 15.97
N ASP A 610 -13.01 -14.54 17.28
CA ASP A 610 -12.52 -15.45 18.33
C ASP A 610 -13.17 -16.83 18.22
N HIS A 611 -14.51 -16.88 18.11
CA HIS A 611 -15.24 -18.15 17.98
C HIS A 611 -14.96 -18.88 16.65
N LEU A 612 -14.73 -18.16 15.54
CA LEU A 612 -14.32 -18.75 14.27
C LEU A 612 -12.95 -19.44 14.40
N ALA A 613 -11.94 -18.72 14.88
CA ALA A 613 -10.62 -19.29 15.18
C ALA A 613 -10.74 -20.49 16.13
N GLY A 614 -11.68 -20.43 17.07
CA GLY A 614 -12.02 -21.53 17.99
C GLY A 614 -12.47 -22.84 17.34
N THR A 615 -12.80 -22.84 16.06
CA THR A 615 -13.17 -24.06 15.30
C THR A 615 -11.95 -24.85 14.79
N GLN A 616 -10.72 -24.33 14.88
CA GLN A 616 -9.52 -24.94 14.31
C GLN A 616 -8.36 -25.02 15.32
N GLU A 617 -7.76 -26.20 15.48
CA GLU A 617 -6.73 -26.49 16.49
C GLU A 617 -5.47 -25.62 16.35
N ILE A 618 -5.10 -25.30 15.12
CA ILE A 618 -3.90 -24.50 14.82
C ILE A 618 -4.05 -23.06 15.34
N SER A 619 -5.27 -22.50 15.33
CA SER A 619 -5.63 -21.13 15.68
C SER A 619 -6.04 -20.94 17.15
N LEU A 620 -5.71 -21.88 18.04
CA LEU A 620 -6.00 -21.81 19.47
C LEU A 620 -4.81 -21.26 20.26
N LEU A 621 -5.00 -20.18 21.02
CA LEU A 621 -3.98 -19.73 21.98
C LEU A 621 -3.71 -20.81 23.04
N GLY A 622 -4.74 -21.53 23.51
CA GLY A 622 -4.60 -22.57 24.53
C GLY A 622 -3.63 -23.68 24.15
N ARG A 623 -3.57 -24.05 22.86
CA ARG A 623 -2.58 -25.01 22.34
C ARG A 623 -1.15 -24.52 22.57
N LEU A 624 -0.84 -23.31 22.12
CA LEU A 624 0.50 -22.71 22.27
C LEU A 624 0.90 -22.56 23.75
N LEU A 625 -0.06 -22.19 24.61
CA LEU A 625 0.20 -22.08 26.05
C LEU A 625 0.32 -23.44 26.75
N ASP A 626 -0.28 -24.51 26.22
CA ASP A 626 -0.06 -25.89 26.73
C ASP A 626 1.27 -26.47 26.25
N GLU A 627 1.64 -26.25 24.99
CA GLU A 627 2.98 -26.57 24.45
C GLU A 627 4.07 -25.89 25.31
N ALA A 628 3.97 -24.57 25.51
CA ALA A 628 4.91 -23.80 26.34
C ALA A 628 4.99 -24.27 27.80
N ARG A 629 3.85 -24.61 28.43
CA ARG A 629 3.86 -25.20 29.78
C ARG A 629 4.54 -26.57 29.80
N SER A 630 4.30 -27.41 28.79
CA SER A 630 4.78 -28.80 28.74
C SER A 630 6.31 -28.90 28.63
N ALA A 631 6.96 -27.89 28.03
CA ALA A 631 8.42 -27.79 27.96
C ALA A 631 9.10 -27.41 29.29
N GLY A 632 8.33 -26.93 30.29
CA GLY A 632 8.87 -26.52 31.59
C GLY A 632 9.14 -27.68 32.54
N ALA A 633 10.40 -27.84 32.99
CA ALA A 633 10.79 -28.92 33.90
C ALA A 633 10.32 -28.72 35.36
N THR A 634 9.87 -27.50 35.71
CA THR A 634 9.27 -27.16 37.02
C THR A 634 8.02 -26.30 36.82
N VAL A 635 7.21 -26.14 37.87
CA VAL A 635 5.99 -25.30 37.82
C VAL A 635 6.31 -23.84 37.51
N GLU A 636 7.42 -23.35 38.07
CA GLU A 636 7.95 -22.00 37.86
C GLU A 636 8.43 -21.82 36.43
N GLN A 637 9.14 -22.82 35.87
CA GLN A 637 9.59 -22.77 34.48
C GLN A 637 8.42 -22.85 33.49
N ALA A 638 7.44 -23.71 33.72
CA ALA A 638 6.23 -23.81 32.91
C ALA A 638 5.43 -22.49 32.92
N ALA A 639 5.38 -21.79 34.06
CA ALA A 639 4.78 -20.47 34.15
C ALA A 639 5.62 -19.38 33.45
N ALA A 640 6.96 -19.48 33.49
CA ALA A 640 7.85 -18.57 32.78
C ALA A 640 7.74 -18.70 31.25
N PHE A 641 7.66 -19.93 30.73
CA PHE A 641 7.41 -20.19 29.31
C PHE A 641 6.00 -19.78 28.88
N GLU A 642 4.94 -20.06 29.66
CA GLU A 642 3.61 -19.52 29.36
C GLU A 642 3.60 -17.98 29.29
N ARG A 643 4.28 -17.30 30.25
CA ARG A 643 4.42 -15.85 30.22
C ARG A 643 5.26 -15.37 29.03
N SER A 644 6.30 -16.09 28.64
CA SER A 644 7.13 -15.75 27.48
C SER A 644 6.36 -15.87 26.16
N GLN A 645 5.63 -16.97 25.95
CA GLN A 645 4.73 -17.15 24.81
C GLN A 645 3.64 -16.08 24.74
N ARG A 646 3.01 -15.73 25.89
CA ARG A 646 2.08 -14.59 26.00
C ARG A 646 2.76 -13.25 25.67
N THR A 647 4.02 -13.07 26.10
CA THR A 647 4.80 -11.84 25.84
C THR A 647 5.09 -11.70 24.35
N LEU A 648 5.59 -12.74 23.67
CA LEU A 648 5.95 -12.67 22.25
C LEU A 648 4.75 -12.27 21.37
N LEU A 649 3.58 -12.89 21.58
CA LEU A 649 2.36 -12.68 20.80
C LEU A 649 1.62 -11.36 21.09
N THR A 650 2.14 -10.52 22.00
CA THR A 650 1.51 -9.24 22.39
C THR A 650 2.56 -8.13 22.50
N VAL A 651 2.99 -7.75 23.69
CA VAL A 651 3.93 -6.62 23.89
C VAL A 651 5.32 -6.85 23.29
N TRP A 652 5.65 -8.12 22.99
CA TRP A 652 6.89 -8.69 22.44
C TRP A 652 8.15 -8.47 23.29
N ALA A 653 8.40 -7.21 23.61
CA ALA A 653 9.65 -6.67 24.14
C ALA A 653 9.48 -6.08 25.55
N GLN A 654 10.60 -5.62 26.11
CA GLN A 654 10.58 -4.63 27.17
C GLN A 654 10.02 -3.29 26.66
N ARG A 655 9.53 -2.43 27.56
CA ARG A 655 8.86 -1.15 27.26
C ARG A 655 9.52 -0.30 26.16
N SER A 656 10.85 -0.23 26.12
CA SER A 656 11.59 0.50 25.08
C SER A 656 11.45 -0.11 23.68
N GLY A 657 11.43 -1.44 23.56
CA GLY A 657 11.24 -2.13 22.28
C GLY A 657 9.79 -2.13 21.82
N HIS A 658 8.84 -2.25 22.77
CA HIS A 658 7.42 -2.06 22.51
C HIS A 658 7.16 -0.68 21.87
N ALA A 659 7.64 0.37 22.53
CA ALA A 659 7.56 1.75 22.03
C ALA A 659 8.47 2.06 20.82
N SER A 660 9.29 1.10 20.36
CA SER A 660 10.09 1.20 19.13
C SER A 660 9.46 0.43 17.94
N GLY A 661 8.26 -0.15 18.12
CA GLY A 661 7.48 -0.78 17.06
C GLY A 661 7.17 -2.27 17.26
N LEU A 662 7.69 -2.92 18.30
CA LEU A 662 7.46 -4.36 18.53
C LEU A 662 6.13 -4.67 19.25
N GLY A 663 5.41 -3.67 19.75
CA GLY A 663 4.08 -3.87 20.34
C GLY A 663 3.11 -4.46 19.31
N ASP A 664 2.51 -5.60 19.65
CA ASP A 664 1.63 -6.42 18.82
C ASP A 664 2.22 -6.87 17.46
N TYR A 665 3.54 -6.80 17.26
CA TYR A 665 4.21 -7.21 16.01
C TYR A 665 3.90 -8.66 15.59
N ALA A 666 3.78 -9.55 16.58
CA ALA A 666 3.46 -10.97 16.39
C ALA A 666 2.00 -11.30 16.77
N GLY A 667 1.11 -10.32 16.56
CA GLY A 667 -0.31 -10.49 16.81
C GLY A 667 -0.94 -11.58 15.94
N ARG A 668 -1.96 -12.24 16.48
CA ARG A 668 -2.68 -13.34 15.80
C ARG A 668 -4.17 -13.26 16.11
N GLU A 669 -5.05 -13.44 15.13
CA GLU A 669 -6.47 -13.68 15.37
C GLU A 669 -6.72 -15.13 15.86
N HIS A 670 -6.14 -15.48 17.01
CA HIS A 670 -6.29 -16.77 17.66
C HIS A 670 -7.37 -16.73 18.76
N GLN A 671 -8.10 -17.85 18.89
CA GLN A 671 -9.09 -18.03 19.96
C GLN A 671 -8.42 -17.84 21.32
N GLY A 672 -9.01 -17.01 22.17
CA GLY A 672 -8.53 -16.65 23.48
C GLY A 672 -7.57 -15.46 23.46
N LEU A 673 -6.84 -15.22 22.36
CA LEU A 673 -6.05 -13.99 22.22
C LEU A 673 -6.97 -12.81 21.85
N VAL A 674 -7.88 -13.02 20.91
CA VAL A 674 -8.88 -12.01 20.53
C VAL A 674 -9.83 -11.71 21.71
N GLY A 675 -10.49 -12.73 22.25
CA GLY A 675 -11.51 -12.57 23.30
C GLY A 675 -10.99 -12.22 24.70
N THR A 676 -9.72 -12.49 25.05
CA THR A 676 -9.18 -12.20 26.40
C THR A 676 -8.08 -11.15 26.45
N TYR A 677 -7.51 -10.74 25.31
CA TYR A 677 -6.50 -9.67 25.25
C TYR A 677 -6.96 -8.50 24.37
N TYR A 678 -7.25 -8.73 23.08
CA TYR A 678 -7.57 -7.60 22.18
C TYR A 678 -8.93 -6.96 22.47
N GLN A 679 -9.99 -7.77 22.63
CA GLN A 679 -11.36 -7.25 22.83
C GLN A 679 -11.48 -6.39 24.09
N PRO A 680 -10.95 -6.79 25.27
CA PRO A 680 -10.97 -5.94 26.47
C PRO A 680 -10.22 -4.61 26.33
N ARG A 681 -9.22 -4.49 25.42
CA ARG A 681 -8.58 -3.20 25.12
C ARG A 681 -9.55 -2.29 24.36
N TRP A 682 -10.23 -2.81 23.34
CA TRP A 682 -11.22 -2.05 22.56
C TRP A 682 -12.47 -1.68 23.37
N GLU A 683 -12.99 -2.58 24.22
CA GLU A 683 -14.07 -2.28 25.17
C GLU A 683 -13.71 -1.09 26.07
N LYS A 684 -12.57 -1.17 26.76
CA LYS A 684 -12.06 -0.12 27.65
C LYS A 684 -11.78 1.20 26.94
N PHE A 685 -11.35 1.14 25.68
CA PHE A 685 -11.15 2.31 24.82
C PHE A 685 -12.48 2.98 24.44
N PHE A 686 -13.47 2.20 24.00
CA PHE A 686 -14.80 2.73 23.64
C PHE A 686 -15.57 3.25 24.85
N ASP A 687 -15.49 2.60 26.01
CA ASP A 687 -16.08 3.10 27.27
C ASP A 687 -15.57 4.50 27.64
N ALA A 688 -14.27 4.76 27.47
CA ALA A 688 -13.68 6.08 27.71
C ALA A 688 -14.17 7.14 26.71
N HIS A 689 -14.30 6.78 25.43
CA HIS A 689 -14.88 7.66 24.40
C HIS A 689 -16.36 7.93 24.67
N ARG A 690 -17.14 6.90 25.02
CA ARG A 690 -18.56 7.04 25.37
C ARG A 690 -18.76 7.88 26.62
N THR A 691 -17.86 7.78 27.60
CA THR A 691 -17.83 8.65 28.79
C THR A 691 -17.54 10.10 28.40
N ALA A 692 -16.57 10.36 27.51
CA ALA A 692 -16.29 11.69 26.99
C ALA A 692 -17.50 12.29 26.26
N LEU A 693 -18.14 11.55 25.33
CA LEU A 693 -19.37 11.96 24.63
C LEU A 693 -20.49 12.35 25.60
N THR A 694 -20.63 11.62 26.72
CA THR A 694 -21.70 11.86 27.70
C THR A 694 -21.43 13.07 28.60
N THR A 695 -20.16 13.47 28.77
CA THR A 695 -19.74 14.45 29.77
C THR A 695 -19.19 15.76 29.20
N GLY A 696 -18.85 15.80 27.90
CA GLY A 696 -18.05 16.86 27.31
C GLY A 696 -16.61 16.91 27.84
N GLY A 697 -16.16 15.86 28.52
CA GLY A 697 -14.82 15.74 29.09
C GLY A 697 -13.77 15.29 28.07
N ALA A 698 -12.49 15.43 28.43
CA ALA A 698 -11.41 14.82 27.67
C ALA A 698 -11.45 13.28 27.80
N VAL A 699 -11.10 12.59 26.72
CA VAL A 699 -10.97 11.12 26.70
C VAL A 699 -9.84 10.69 27.65
N GLN A 700 -10.04 9.60 28.39
CA GLN A 700 -8.98 8.99 29.19
C GLN A 700 -7.90 8.38 28.29
N SER A 701 -6.63 8.71 28.54
CA SER A 701 -5.49 8.05 27.92
C SER A 701 -5.08 6.77 28.67
N PHE A 702 -4.44 5.85 27.95
CA PHE A 702 -4.01 4.54 28.46
C PHE A 702 -2.54 4.29 28.10
N ASP A 703 -1.80 3.67 29.03
CA ASP A 703 -0.49 3.11 28.73
C ASP A 703 -0.65 1.61 28.43
N TRP A 704 -0.84 1.29 27.15
CA TRP A 704 -1.16 -0.07 26.72
C TRP A 704 -0.08 -1.12 27.05
N PHE A 705 1.16 -0.71 27.33
CA PHE A 705 2.20 -1.62 27.83
C PHE A 705 1.97 -2.02 29.29
N ASP A 706 1.57 -1.08 30.16
CA ASP A 706 1.25 -1.37 31.56
C ASP A 706 -0.10 -2.09 31.69
N GLU A 707 -1.10 -1.70 30.89
CA GLU A 707 -2.41 -2.37 30.81
C GLU A 707 -2.32 -3.85 30.39
N ALA A 708 -1.27 -4.23 29.65
CA ALA A 708 -1.01 -5.63 29.29
C ALA A 708 -0.41 -6.47 30.43
N GLN A 709 0.26 -5.85 31.43
CA GLN A 709 1.00 -6.60 32.45
C GLN A 709 0.15 -7.56 33.31
N PRO A 710 -1.10 -7.23 33.70
CA PRO A 710 -1.97 -8.18 34.41
C PRO A 710 -2.30 -9.43 33.58
N TRP A 711 -2.53 -9.28 32.27
CA TRP A 711 -2.81 -10.43 31.38
C TRP A 711 -1.56 -11.29 31.15
N LEU A 712 -0.40 -10.65 30.95
CA LEU A 712 0.90 -11.33 30.83
C LEU A 712 1.31 -12.11 32.10
N ALA A 713 0.93 -11.62 33.27
CA ALA A 713 1.18 -12.27 34.56
C ALA A 713 0.09 -13.29 34.96
N SER A 714 -1.01 -13.37 34.21
CA SER A 714 -2.14 -14.23 34.56
C SER A 714 -1.87 -15.70 34.28
N THR A 715 -2.34 -16.55 35.19
CA THR A 715 -2.49 -18.00 34.98
C THR A 715 -3.96 -18.40 34.79
N ASP A 716 -4.87 -17.43 34.75
CA ASP A 716 -6.25 -17.67 34.33
C ASP A 716 -6.28 -17.96 32.82
N ARG A 717 -7.17 -18.89 32.47
CA ARG A 717 -7.45 -19.36 31.10
C ARG A 717 -8.95 -19.43 30.84
N THR A 718 -9.77 -18.80 31.68
CA THR A 718 -11.18 -18.51 31.38
C THR A 718 -11.26 -17.77 30.04
N GLY A 719 -12.01 -18.32 29.09
CA GLY A 719 -12.09 -17.80 27.72
C GLY A 719 -11.00 -18.33 26.75
N ILE A 720 -10.00 -19.08 27.21
CA ILE A 720 -8.95 -19.66 26.36
C ILE A 720 -9.18 -21.18 26.20
N TRP A 721 -9.30 -21.68 24.98
CA TRP A 721 -9.57 -23.09 24.69
C TRP A 721 -8.32 -23.81 24.17
N SER A 722 -8.07 -25.03 24.66
CA SER A 722 -7.04 -25.95 24.14
C SER A 722 -7.61 -27.06 23.25
N THR A 723 -8.88 -26.96 22.85
CA THR A 723 -9.61 -27.95 22.04
C THR A 723 -10.61 -27.23 21.12
N PRO A 724 -10.73 -27.60 19.82
CA PRO A 724 -11.66 -26.95 18.90
C PRO A 724 -13.13 -27.11 19.30
N ARG A 725 -13.95 -26.07 19.08
CA ARG A 725 -15.39 -26.01 19.43
C ARG A 725 -16.17 -25.16 18.43
N GLY A 726 -17.49 -25.32 18.43
CA GLY A 726 -18.41 -24.56 17.59
C GLY A 726 -18.66 -25.19 16.22
N ASP A 727 -19.67 -24.67 15.51
CA ASP A 727 -19.92 -25.00 14.12
C ASP A 727 -19.44 -23.87 13.21
N VAL A 728 -18.40 -24.14 12.43
CA VAL A 728 -17.82 -23.21 11.46
C VAL A 728 -18.84 -22.77 10.40
N VAL A 729 -19.81 -23.61 10.02
CA VAL A 729 -20.80 -23.23 9.01
C VAL A 729 -21.80 -22.23 9.58
N ALA A 730 -22.31 -22.46 10.80
CA ALA A 730 -23.15 -21.49 11.50
C ALA A 730 -22.40 -20.16 11.78
N LEU A 731 -21.15 -20.23 12.25
CA LEU A 731 -20.33 -19.04 12.52
C LEU A 731 -19.99 -18.26 11.25
N ALA A 732 -19.67 -18.94 10.15
CA ALA A 732 -19.42 -18.28 8.85
C ALA A 732 -20.69 -17.62 8.27
N ARG A 733 -21.88 -18.19 8.52
CA ARG A 733 -23.16 -17.52 8.19
C ARG A 733 -23.43 -16.30 9.07
N ALA A 734 -23.06 -16.34 10.35
CA ALA A 734 -23.12 -15.17 11.23
C ALA A 734 -22.13 -14.08 10.80
N ALA A 735 -20.91 -14.45 10.40
CA ALA A 735 -19.92 -13.54 9.83
C ALA A 735 -20.42 -12.86 8.55
N GLN A 736 -21.03 -13.61 7.63
CA GLN A 736 -21.70 -13.02 6.47
C GLN A 736 -22.81 -12.04 6.90
N ALA A 737 -23.73 -12.46 7.78
CA ALA A 737 -24.84 -11.62 8.21
C ALA A 737 -24.40 -10.34 8.95
N ALA A 738 -23.23 -10.35 9.59
CA ALA A 738 -22.64 -9.16 10.22
C ALA A 738 -22.12 -8.16 9.18
N VAL A 739 -21.43 -8.61 8.13
CA VAL A 739 -20.92 -7.70 7.07
C VAL A 739 -21.99 -7.27 6.06
N ASP A 740 -23.02 -8.08 5.85
CA ASP A 740 -24.19 -7.77 5.02
C ASP A 740 -25.17 -6.77 5.72
N ARG A 741 -24.98 -6.47 7.01
CA ARG A 741 -25.82 -5.53 7.79
C ARG A 741 -25.48 -4.08 7.40
N PRO A 742 -26.41 -3.31 6.79
CA PRO A 742 -26.16 -1.92 6.40
C PRO A 742 -25.62 -1.08 7.55
N LEU A 743 -24.68 -0.17 7.27
CA LEU A 743 -24.22 0.82 8.24
C LEU A 743 -25.40 1.70 8.70
N PRO A 744 -25.41 2.19 9.96
CA PRO A 744 -26.39 3.18 10.37
C PRO A 744 -26.15 4.49 9.61
N GLU A 745 -27.22 5.25 9.35
CA GLU A 745 -27.10 6.61 8.81
C GLU A 745 -26.22 7.46 9.74
N PRO A 746 -25.29 8.27 9.18
CA PRO A 746 -24.44 9.14 10.00
C PRO A 746 -25.30 10.11 10.83
N PRO A 747 -24.82 10.54 12.01
CA PRO A 747 -25.50 11.60 12.74
C PRO A 747 -25.55 12.87 11.88
N PRO A 748 -26.63 13.68 11.94
CA PRO A 748 -26.68 14.95 11.22
C PRO A 748 -25.48 15.82 11.63
N ASP A 749 -24.68 16.23 10.64
CA ASP A 749 -23.54 17.12 10.88
C ASP A 749 -24.07 18.54 11.13
N PRO A 750 -23.88 19.13 12.34
CA PRO A 750 -24.34 20.49 12.63
C PRO A 750 -23.41 21.56 12.04
N TRP A 751 -22.35 21.13 11.35
CA TRP A 751 -21.38 21.97 10.69
C TRP A 751 -21.54 21.84 9.17
N LEU A 752 -21.19 22.90 8.44
CA LEU A 752 -21.19 22.88 6.98
C LEU A 752 -20.31 21.73 6.44
N PRO A 753 -20.69 21.12 5.30
CA PRO A 753 -19.86 20.16 4.60
C PRO A 753 -18.49 20.76 4.26
N ARG A 754 -17.43 19.96 4.38
CA ARG A 754 -16.05 20.46 4.24
C ARG A 754 -15.74 21.02 2.84
N GLY A 755 -16.43 20.54 1.80
CA GLY A 755 -16.33 21.08 0.44
C GLY A 755 -16.84 22.51 0.32
N ASP A 756 -17.82 22.90 1.14
CA ASP A 756 -18.44 24.23 1.13
C ASP A 756 -17.62 25.26 1.93
N VAL A 757 -16.46 24.86 2.48
CA VAL A 757 -15.57 25.68 3.30
C VAL A 757 -14.14 25.59 2.77
N THR A 758 -13.64 26.65 2.14
CA THR A 758 -12.29 26.67 1.55
C THR A 758 -11.32 27.53 2.37
N VAL A 759 -10.11 27.06 2.66
CA VAL A 759 -9.07 27.90 3.30
C VAL A 759 -8.48 28.85 2.26
N THR A 760 -8.66 30.16 2.43
CA THR A 760 -8.26 31.17 1.42
C THR A 760 -7.10 32.06 1.83
N GLY A 761 -6.82 32.22 3.14
CA GLY A 761 -5.72 33.06 3.62
C GLY A 761 -5.21 32.68 5.01
N TRP A 762 -3.99 33.10 5.35
CA TRP A 762 -3.38 32.87 6.66
C TRP A 762 -2.26 33.88 6.98
N SER A 763 -1.97 34.11 8.26
CA SER A 763 -0.89 35.02 8.69
C SER A 763 0.51 34.49 8.36
N SER A 764 0.72 33.20 8.61
CA SER A 764 1.96 32.44 8.34
C SER A 764 1.68 30.96 8.52
N GLN A 765 2.54 30.10 7.97
CA GLN A 765 2.45 28.65 8.16
C GLN A 765 3.85 28.03 8.26
N GLU A 766 3.99 27.00 9.08
CA GLU A 766 5.16 26.14 9.14
C GLU A 766 5.05 25.03 8.08
N THR A 767 6.05 24.93 7.22
CA THR A 767 6.11 23.93 6.13
C THR A 767 7.57 23.56 5.82
N VAL A 768 8.46 23.72 6.81
CA VAL A 768 9.89 23.42 6.77
C VAL A 768 10.26 22.43 7.87
N GLY A 769 9.86 22.72 9.11
CA GLY A 769 10.11 21.87 10.28
C GLY A 769 9.07 20.75 10.50
N GLU A 770 7.80 21.02 10.20
CA GLU A 770 6.67 20.09 10.28
C GLU A 770 5.63 20.43 9.19
N ASP A 771 4.58 19.61 9.06
CA ASP A 771 3.41 19.93 8.22
C ASP A 771 2.38 20.74 9.01
N GLY A 772 2.64 22.04 9.12
CA GLY A 772 1.79 23.03 9.79
C GLY A 772 0.96 23.86 8.80
N ALA A 773 0.58 23.30 7.65
CA ALA A 773 -0.09 24.03 6.58
C ALA A 773 -1.48 24.54 6.99
N ALA A 774 -1.89 25.70 6.45
CA ALA A 774 -3.18 26.31 6.75
C ALA A 774 -4.38 25.48 6.26
N ALA A 775 -4.20 24.68 5.20
CA ALA A 775 -5.22 23.78 4.67
C ALA A 775 -5.67 22.71 5.69
N ASN A 776 -4.77 22.33 6.61
CA ASN A 776 -4.98 21.25 7.57
C ASN A 776 -6.14 21.56 8.53
N VAL A 777 -6.56 22.83 8.69
CA VAL A 777 -7.72 23.20 9.53
C VAL A 777 -9.08 22.71 9.01
N ASN A 778 -9.16 22.08 7.84
CA ASN A 778 -10.40 21.54 7.31
C ASN A 778 -10.22 20.17 6.62
N ASP A 779 -9.15 19.41 6.93
CA ASP A 779 -8.87 18.15 6.24
C ASP A 779 -9.62 16.92 6.79
N GLY A 780 -10.12 16.97 8.03
CA GLY A 780 -10.82 15.87 8.68
C GLY A 780 -10.00 15.08 9.71
N ASP A 781 -8.73 15.42 9.96
CA ASP A 781 -7.85 14.73 10.90
C ASP A 781 -7.33 15.65 12.00
N THR A 782 -7.90 15.53 13.21
CA THR A 782 -7.42 16.25 14.41
C THR A 782 -5.97 15.93 14.84
N GLY A 783 -5.31 14.98 14.17
CA GLY A 783 -3.87 14.70 14.29
C GLY A 783 -2.98 15.60 13.43
N THR A 784 -3.50 16.20 12.34
CA THR A 784 -2.85 17.31 11.64
C THR A 784 -3.22 18.64 12.31
N PHE A 785 -2.56 19.72 11.89
CA PHE A 785 -2.91 21.08 12.33
C PHE A 785 -2.25 22.13 11.43
N TRP A 786 -2.84 23.32 11.40
CA TRP A 786 -2.12 24.54 11.05
C TRP A 786 -1.20 24.97 12.19
N HIS A 787 -0.02 25.45 11.85
CA HIS A 787 0.91 26.09 12.77
C HIS A 787 1.48 27.37 12.15
N SER A 788 1.39 28.51 12.83
CA SER A 788 2.17 29.70 12.47
C SER A 788 3.67 29.37 12.47
N ARG A 789 4.44 29.83 11.48
CA ARG A 789 5.87 29.50 11.34
C ARG A 789 6.65 29.63 12.66
N TRP A 790 7.43 28.61 12.99
CA TRP A 790 8.32 28.60 14.17
C TRP A 790 9.79 28.33 13.84
N ASP A 791 10.10 27.72 12.69
CA ASP A 791 11.48 27.52 12.23
C ASP A 791 11.99 28.67 11.33
N GLY A 792 13.31 28.82 11.27
CA GLY A 792 14.00 29.83 10.48
C GLY A 792 14.24 31.17 11.18
N THR A 793 14.72 32.16 10.42
CA THR A 793 15.21 33.45 10.96
C THR A 793 14.16 34.55 11.03
N ASP A 794 12.91 34.27 10.65
CA ASP A 794 11.81 35.23 10.53
C ASP A 794 10.51 34.58 11.05
N VAL A 795 10.39 34.59 12.37
CA VAL A 795 9.31 34.00 13.18
C VAL A 795 8.32 35.12 13.53
N PRO A 796 7.12 35.17 12.92
CA PRO A 796 6.19 36.28 13.13
C PRO A 796 5.66 36.37 14.56
N ALA A 797 5.35 37.58 15.01
CA ALA A 797 4.59 37.82 16.24
C ALA A 797 3.07 37.74 15.97
N PRO A 798 2.24 37.49 17.00
CA PRO A 798 0.78 37.59 16.88
C PRO A 798 0.32 39.03 16.55
N PRO A 799 -0.89 39.21 15.98
CA PRO A 799 -1.93 38.20 15.79
C PRO A 799 -1.65 37.19 14.68
N HIS A 800 -1.97 35.93 14.93
CA HIS A 800 -1.96 34.86 13.92
C HIS A 800 -3.38 34.54 13.48
N TRP A 801 -3.61 34.20 12.21
CA TRP A 801 -4.97 33.99 11.71
C TRP A 801 -5.05 33.07 10.50
N VAL A 802 -6.27 32.55 10.24
CA VAL A 802 -6.67 31.81 9.03
C VAL A 802 -8.03 32.33 8.56
N THR A 803 -8.21 32.57 7.26
CA THR A 803 -9.51 32.84 6.61
C THR A 803 -10.08 31.55 6.00
N LEU A 804 -11.39 31.34 6.21
CA LEU A 804 -12.24 30.37 5.53
C LEU A 804 -13.23 31.11 4.61
N ARG A 805 -13.37 30.70 3.36
CA ARG A 805 -14.47 31.08 2.45
C ARG A 805 -15.64 30.12 2.62
N VAL A 806 -16.87 30.63 2.55
CA VAL A 806 -18.12 29.88 2.60
C VAL A 806 -18.79 29.87 1.23
N ALA A 807 -19.22 28.70 0.76
CA ALA A 807 -20.02 28.51 -0.46
C ALA A 807 -21.54 28.53 -0.17
N GLY A 808 -22.38 28.32 -1.19
CA GLY A 808 -23.81 28.00 -1.03
C GLY A 808 -24.72 29.07 -0.42
N GLY A 809 -24.20 30.26 -0.11
CA GLY A 809 -24.97 31.35 0.52
C GLY A 809 -25.38 31.08 1.98
N HIS A 810 -24.69 30.16 2.68
CA HIS A 810 -25.05 29.77 4.05
C HIS A 810 -24.92 30.93 5.06
N THR A 811 -25.89 31.04 5.98
CA THR A 811 -25.83 32.00 7.09
C THR A 811 -25.09 31.37 8.27
N VAL A 812 -23.83 31.76 8.49
CA VAL A 812 -22.99 31.18 9.55
C VAL A 812 -23.31 31.83 10.90
N GLU A 813 -23.56 30.99 11.91
CA GLU A 813 -23.88 31.40 13.29
C GLU A 813 -22.84 30.94 14.32
N SER A 814 -21.92 30.03 13.97
CA SER A 814 -20.87 29.59 14.90
C SER A 814 -19.61 29.07 14.20
N LEU A 815 -18.51 28.98 14.97
CA LEU A 815 -17.26 28.37 14.55
C LEU A 815 -16.79 27.35 15.61
N LEU A 816 -16.53 26.11 15.21
CA LEU A 816 -15.83 25.13 16.04
C LEU A 816 -14.33 25.41 15.99
N TYR A 817 -13.69 25.63 17.14
CA TYR A 817 -12.22 25.63 17.25
C TYR A 817 -11.75 24.33 17.91
N VAL A 818 -10.90 23.57 17.23
CA VAL A 818 -10.17 22.43 17.81
C VAL A 818 -8.68 22.77 17.91
N PRO A 819 -8.10 22.81 19.13
CA PRO A 819 -6.66 22.98 19.33
C PRO A 819 -5.85 21.77 18.83
N ARG A 820 -4.54 21.93 18.55
CA ARG A 820 -3.65 20.77 18.33
C ARG A 820 -3.59 19.90 19.58
N GLN A 821 -3.76 18.58 19.41
CA GLN A 821 -3.99 17.66 20.52
C GLN A 821 -2.73 17.36 21.34
N ASP A 822 -1.58 17.31 20.68
CA ASP A 822 -0.28 16.88 21.20
C ASP A 822 0.48 17.93 22.04
N SER A 823 0.27 19.22 21.77
CA SER A 823 1.08 20.31 22.36
C SER A 823 0.26 21.54 22.76
N VAL A 824 0.71 22.22 23.81
CA VAL A 824 0.16 23.52 24.26
C VAL A 824 0.58 24.70 23.39
N ASN A 825 1.60 24.53 22.54
CA ASN A 825 2.13 25.60 21.70
C ASN A 825 1.13 26.04 20.63
N GLY A 826 0.96 27.36 20.50
CA GLY A 826 0.02 27.99 19.58
C GLY A 826 -1.45 27.98 19.99
N ARG A 827 -1.85 27.20 21.02
CA ARG A 827 -3.26 27.11 21.43
C ARG A 827 -3.82 28.47 21.83
N ALA A 828 -4.97 28.84 21.26
CA ALA A 828 -5.56 30.17 21.48
C ALA A 828 -5.84 30.43 22.97
N LYS A 829 -5.31 31.55 23.48
CA LYS A 829 -5.61 32.10 24.81
C LYS A 829 -6.60 33.25 24.71
N ARG A 830 -6.40 34.16 23.75
CA ARG A 830 -7.33 35.22 23.37
C ARG A 830 -7.53 35.19 21.87
N TYR A 831 -8.77 35.36 21.43
CA TYR A 831 -9.14 35.24 20.03
C TYR A 831 -10.21 36.27 19.63
N THR A 832 -10.24 36.54 18.33
CA THR A 832 -11.26 37.36 17.66
C THR A 832 -11.68 36.64 16.38
N VAL A 833 -12.97 36.62 16.07
CA VAL A 833 -13.53 36.10 14.82
C VAL A 833 -14.13 37.25 14.05
N TYR A 834 -13.70 37.40 12.79
CA TYR A 834 -14.17 38.43 11.87
C TYR A 834 -14.97 37.80 10.73
N ALA A 835 -15.99 38.49 10.24
CA ALA A 835 -16.66 38.19 8.98
C ALA A 835 -16.48 39.35 8.00
N SER A 836 -16.27 39.04 6.72
CA SER A 836 -16.10 40.01 5.64
C SER A 836 -16.82 39.57 4.36
N ALA A 837 -17.16 40.56 3.52
CA ALA A 837 -17.63 40.34 2.15
C ALA A 837 -16.47 40.03 1.18
N SER A 838 -15.22 40.30 1.57
CA SER A 838 -14.00 40.10 0.76
C SER A 838 -12.84 39.59 1.62
N ASP A 839 -11.98 38.71 1.07
CA ASP A 839 -10.72 38.33 1.73
C ASP A 839 -9.58 39.34 1.47
N ASP A 840 -9.73 40.23 0.49
CA ASP A 840 -8.71 41.25 0.14
C ASP A 840 -8.90 42.57 0.91
N ASP A 841 -10.14 42.94 1.27
CA ASP A 841 -10.43 44.06 2.19
C ASP A 841 -11.05 43.60 3.51
N TRP A 842 -10.33 43.85 4.61
CA TRP A 842 -10.78 43.63 5.99
C TRP A 842 -10.97 44.92 6.78
N SER A 843 -10.84 46.09 6.15
CA SER A 843 -11.02 47.39 6.81
C SER A 843 -12.47 47.62 7.28
N ASN A 844 -13.43 46.95 6.64
CA ASN A 844 -14.85 46.99 6.95
C ASN A 844 -15.36 45.68 7.60
N ALA A 845 -14.47 44.77 8.02
CA ALA A 845 -14.85 43.46 8.56
C ALA A 845 -15.54 43.58 9.93
N THR A 846 -16.61 42.81 10.11
CA THR A 846 -17.41 42.79 11.35
C THR A 846 -16.82 41.79 12.33
N VAL A 847 -16.56 42.19 13.57
CA VAL A 847 -16.22 41.25 14.66
C VAL A 847 -17.49 40.50 15.06
N VAL A 848 -17.59 39.23 14.66
CA VAL A 848 -18.74 38.38 14.96
C VAL A 848 -18.60 37.68 16.33
N ALA A 849 -17.38 37.40 16.78
CA ALA A 849 -17.12 36.90 18.14
C ALA A 849 -15.73 37.33 18.65
N SER A 850 -15.52 37.35 19.96
CA SER A 850 -14.19 37.45 20.57
C SER A 850 -14.21 36.96 22.02
N GLY A 851 -13.05 36.60 22.58
CA GLY A 851 -12.97 36.23 23.99
C GLY A 851 -11.64 35.59 24.40
N GLU A 852 -11.61 35.04 25.62
CA GLU A 852 -10.49 34.26 26.14
C GLU A 852 -10.89 32.78 26.33
N ARG A 853 -9.90 31.88 26.23
CA ARG A 853 -10.07 30.43 26.41
C ARG A 853 -9.02 29.87 27.39
N PRO A 854 -9.39 28.87 28.23
CA PRO A 854 -8.42 28.17 29.07
C PRO A 854 -7.47 27.31 28.20
N ASN A 855 -6.31 26.95 28.73
CA ASN A 855 -5.43 25.99 28.07
C ASN A 855 -6.06 24.59 28.12
N SER A 856 -6.70 24.19 27.03
CA SER A 856 -7.37 22.89 26.84
C SER A 856 -7.03 22.35 25.46
N ALA A 857 -7.14 21.03 25.28
CA ALA A 857 -7.12 20.37 23.97
C ALA A 857 -8.54 20.16 23.40
N ALA A 858 -9.59 20.38 24.21
CA ALA A 858 -10.97 20.09 23.82
C ALA A 858 -11.47 21.02 22.71
N ALA A 859 -12.16 20.44 21.73
CA ALA A 859 -12.96 21.17 20.75
C ALA A 859 -13.97 22.09 21.46
N THR A 860 -14.12 23.33 21.00
CA THR A 860 -15.02 24.31 21.62
C THR A 860 -15.71 25.19 20.58
N THR A 861 -17.05 25.21 20.60
CA THR A 861 -17.86 26.14 19.77
C THR A 861 -17.67 27.59 20.21
N ILE A 862 -17.56 28.47 19.22
CA ILE A 862 -17.59 29.93 19.31
C ILE A 862 -18.88 30.38 18.64
N ASP A 863 -19.89 30.70 19.45
CA ASP A 863 -21.15 31.24 18.95
C ASP A 863 -20.95 32.68 18.47
N PHE A 864 -21.55 33.05 17.34
CA PHE A 864 -21.48 34.41 16.81
C PHE A 864 -22.53 35.30 17.48
N THR A 865 -22.19 36.58 17.65
CA THR A 865 -23.08 37.58 18.26
C THR A 865 -24.28 37.95 17.37
N ALA A 866 -24.22 37.62 16.08
CA ALA A 866 -25.35 37.57 15.16
C ALA A 866 -25.05 36.55 14.02
N PRO A 867 -26.07 35.82 13.51
CA PRO A 867 -25.93 35.03 12.29
C PRO A 867 -25.50 35.94 11.13
N THR A 868 -24.52 35.51 10.36
CA THR A 868 -23.84 36.34 9.36
C THR A 868 -23.74 35.62 8.02
N VAL A 869 -24.27 36.25 6.96
CA VAL A 869 -24.01 35.87 5.56
C VAL A 869 -22.62 36.38 5.20
N GLY A 870 -21.60 35.66 5.66
CA GLY A 870 -20.19 36.00 5.49
C GLY A 870 -19.55 35.08 4.47
N PRO A 871 -19.30 35.50 3.23
CA PRO A 871 -18.54 34.70 2.27
C PRO A 871 -17.12 34.45 2.77
N PHE A 872 -16.58 35.25 3.70
CA PHE A 872 -15.30 35.00 4.37
C PHE A 872 -15.38 35.16 5.90
N ILE A 873 -14.90 34.15 6.63
CA ILE A 873 -14.78 34.11 8.10
C ILE A 873 -13.30 33.95 8.47
N ARG A 874 -12.75 34.85 9.30
CA ARG A 874 -11.37 34.77 9.78
C ARG A 874 -11.30 34.50 11.28
N PHE A 875 -10.67 33.39 11.65
CA PHE A 875 -10.29 33.09 13.04
C PHE A 875 -8.91 33.69 13.33
N GLN A 876 -8.83 34.57 14.33
CA GLN A 876 -7.61 35.26 14.75
C GLN A 876 -7.26 34.93 16.21
N ILE A 877 -5.99 34.60 16.45
CA ILE A 877 -5.38 34.35 17.75
C ILE A 877 -4.56 35.59 18.15
N ASP A 878 -5.06 36.34 19.12
CA ASP A 878 -4.49 37.59 19.64
C ASP A 878 -3.50 37.37 20.80
N GLU A 879 -3.56 36.18 21.43
CA GLU A 879 -2.60 35.68 22.41
C GLU A 879 -2.71 34.14 22.48
N SER A 880 -1.62 33.42 22.74
CA SER A 880 -1.63 31.95 22.88
C SER A 880 -0.94 31.42 24.14
N TRP A 881 -1.28 30.19 24.53
CA TRP A 881 -0.72 29.47 25.68
C TRP A 881 0.69 28.87 25.43
N THR A 882 1.45 29.47 24.51
CA THR A 882 2.76 28.99 24.05
C THR A 882 3.81 29.03 25.17
N GLN A 883 4.60 27.95 25.29
CA GLN A 883 5.66 27.78 26.31
C GLN A 883 7.07 27.73 25.71
N ALA A 884 7.26 28.33 24.53
CA ALA A 884 8.51 28.31 23.79
C ALA A 884 9.62 29.15 24.45
N ALA A 885 10.86 28.66 24.33
CA ALA A 885 12.04 29.42 24.75
C ALA A 885 12.15 30.74 23.94
N GLY A 886 12.54 31.82 24.60
CA GLY A 886 12.61 33.16 24.00
C GLY A 886 11.31 33.98 24.08
N GLY A 887 10.17 33.38 24.46
CA GLY A 887 8.92 34.10 24.69
C GLY A 887 8.12 34.43 23.42
N HIS A 888 8.42 33.77 22.30
CA HIS A 888 7.58 33.80 21.11
C HIS A 888 6.19 33.21 21.42
N GLN A 889 5.15 33.77 20.80
CA GLN A 889 3.81 33.19 20.79
C GLN A 889 3.49 32.74 19.36
N PHE A 890 2.96 31.54 19.23
CA PHE A 890 2.51 30.96 17.96
C PHE A 890 0.99 30.99 17.86
N GLY A 891 0.42 30.55 16.74
CA GLY A 891 -0.99 30.20 16.58
C GLY A 891 -1.14 28.80 16.00
N THR A 892 -2.04 27.98 16.56
CA THR A 892 -2.36 26.64 16.05
C THR A 892 -3.85 26.33 16.09
N ALA A 893 -4.31 25.57 15.10
CA ALA A 893 -5.64 24.98 15.04
C ALA A 893 -5.52 23.60 14.35
N ALA A 894 -6.09 22.56 14.95
CA ALA A 894 -6.25 21.27 14.29
C ALA A 894 -7.41 21.34 13.29
N GLU A 895 -8.56 21.87 13.73
CA GLU A 895 -9.77 21.98 12.92
C GLU A 895 -10.47 23.32 13.18
N LEU A 896 -11.04 23.89 12.11
CA LEU A 896 -11.97 25.02 12.12
C LEU A 896 -13.20 24.63 11.28
N ARG A 897 -14.34 24.41 11.93
CA ARG A 897 -15.62 24.15 11.23
C ARG A 897 -16.59 25.31 11.43
N LEU A 898 -17.53 25.51 10.50
CA LEU A 898 -18.52 26.59 10.54
C LEU A 898 -19.92 25.99 10.68
N GLY A 899 -20.71 26.49 11.62
CA GLY A 899 -22.10 26.07 11.87
C GLY A 899 -23.07 27.12 11.34
N ALA A 900 -24.18 26.68 10.74
CA ALA A 900 -25.13 27.54 10.03
C ALA A 900 -26.58 27.16 10.39
N ASP A 901 -27.44 28.18 10.52
CA ASP A 901 -28.89 27.95 10.66
C ASP A 901 -29.49 27.56 9.29
N ALA A 902 -30.49 26.68 9.30
CA ALA A 902 -30.99 25.96 8.13
C ALA A 902 -31.91 26.80 7.21
N THR A 903 -31.78 28.12 7.22
CA THR A 903 -32.52 29.05 6.36
C THR A 903 -31.74 29.33 5.07
N ASN A 904 -31.85 28.43 4.10
CA ASN A 904 -31.31 28.64 2.76
C ASN A 904 -32.01 29.82 2.08
N VAL A 905 -31.30 30.52 1.17
CA VAL A 905 -31.96 31.18 0.05
C VAL A 905 -32.61 30.06 -0.78
N GLU A 906 -33.92 30.07 -0.96
CA GLU A 906 -34.58 29.03 -1.75
C GLU A 906 -34.32 29.25 -3.26
N PRO A 907 -33.88 28.21 -4.00
CA PRO A 907 -33.77 28.29 -5.45
C PRO A 907 -35.15 28.44 -6.11
N PRO A 908 -35.23 28.86 -7.39
CA PRO A 908 -36.50 29.13 -8.06
C PRO A 908 -37.38 27.88 -8.14
N ALA A 909 -38.60 27.97 -7.59
CA ALA A 909 -39.59 26.91 -7.65
C ALA A 909 -39.93 26.50 -9.11
N PRO A 910 -40.55 25.35 -9.38
CA PRO A 910 -40.86 24.95 -10.76
C PRO A 910 -41.70 25.97 -11.56
N GLY A 911 -41.15 26.48 -12.66
CA GLY A 911 -41.75 27.54 -13.50
C GLY A 911 -40.71 28.33 -14.32
N ASP A 912 -41.18 29.33 -15.07
CA ASP A 912 -40.32 30.34 -15.71
C ASP A 912 -40.22 31.57 -14.78
N HIS A 913 -38.99 32.03 -14.47
CA HIS A 913 -38.74 33.15 -13.55
C HIS A 913 -37.84 34.20 -14.17
N TYR A 914 -38.29 35.46 -14.14
CA TYR A 914 -37.46 36.59 -14.50
C TYR A 914 -36.38 36.84 -13.44
N LEU A 915 -35.14 37.00 -13.87
CA LEU A 915 -34.02 37.27 -12.96
C LEU A 915 -34.21 38.62 -12.23
N SER A 916 -34.91 39.57 -12.83
CA SER A 916 -35.28 40.83 -12.18
C SER A 916 -36.32 40.69 -11.05
N ASP A 917 -36.93 39.52 -10.87
CA ASP A 917 -37.81 39.18 -9.74
C ASP A 917 -37.12 38.29 -8.67
N LEU A 918 -35.96 37.69 -8.97
CA LEU A 918 -35.21 36.82 -8.04
C LEU A 918 -34.28 37.61 -7.11
N PRO A 919 -33.93 37.11 -5.90
CA PRO A 919 -32.87 37.71 -5.08
C PRO A 919 -31.51 37.63 -5.79
N PHE A 920 -30.69 38.66 -5.65
CA PHE A 920 -29.27 38.59 -6.03
C PHE A 920 -28.52 37.81 -4.95
N LEU A 921 -27.62 36.92 -5.37
CA LEU A 921 -26.69 36.17 -4.50
C LEU A 921 -25.40 36.98 -4.27
N ALA A 922 -24.90 37.64 -5.32
CA ALA A 922 -23.89 38.69 -5.27
C ALA A 922 -24.14 39.78 -6.33
N GLU A 923 -23.55 40.97 -6.15
CA GLU A 923 -23.58 42.10 -7.10
C GLU A 923 -22.25 42.88 -6.99
N ASP A 924 -21.53 43.05 -8.10
CA ASP A 924 -20.40 43.99 -8.23
C ASP A 924 -20.73 45.01 -9.31
N SER A 925 -21.34 46.12 -8.89
CA SER A 925 -21.87 47.16 -9.78
C SER A 925 -20.98 48.42 -9.78
N GLY A 926 -20.33 48.71 -10.91
CA GLY A 926 -19.25 49.72 -11.03
C GLY A 926 -19.51 51.09 -10.38
N ALA A 927 -20.17 52.02 -11.08
CA ALA A 927 -20.48 53.35 -10.52
C ALA A 927 -21.93 53.51 -10.06
N PHE A 928 -22.84 52.65 -10.54
CA PHE A 928 -24.28 52.68 -10.28
C PHE A 928 -24.82 51.24 -10.16
N PRO A 929 -25.78 50.97 -9.25
CA PRO A 929 -26.30 49.62 -8.99
C PRO A 929 -27.16 49.07 -10.14
N VAL A 930 -27.21 47.74 -10.25
CA VAL A 930 -27.99 47.02 -11.26
C VAL A 930 -29.48 47.36 -11.12
N GLN A 931 -30.09 47.76 -12.24
CA GLN A 931 -31.48 48.19 -12.26
C GLN A 931 -32.42 47.06 -12.69
N ARG A 932 -33.55 46.92 -12.01
CA ARG A 932 -34.57 45.90 -12.31
C ARG A 932 -35.67 46.51 -13.18
N ASP A 933 -35.91 45.89 -14.33
CA ASP A 933 -36.86 46.28 -15.37
C ASP A 933 -36.62 47.70 -15.95
N ARG A 934 -35.44 48.27 -15.74
CA ARG A 934 -35.05 49.65 -16.10
C ARG A 934 -33.57 49.73 -16.50
N GLU A 935 -33.20 50.76 -17.25
CA GLU A 935 -31.81 51.09 -17.59
C GLU A 935 -31.06 51.84 -16.46
N VAL A 936 -29.73 51.84 -16.49
CA VAL A 936 -28.86 52.41 -15.43
C VAL A 936 -28.66 53.93 -15.57
N SER A 937 -29.65 54.72 -15.14
CA SER A 937 -29.60 56.19 -15.21
C SER A 937 -28.58 56.85 -14.26
N GLN A 938 -28.11 58.06 -14.56
CA GLN A 938 -27.23 58.84 -13.67
C GLN A 938 -27.98 59.39 -12.44
N PRO A 939 -27.28 59.78 -11.36
CA PRO A 939 -27.91 60.31 -10.15
C PRO A 939 -28.69 61.61 -10.41
N GLY A 940 -30.02 61.54 -10.24
CA GLY A 940 -30.93 62.65 -10.53
C GLY A 940 -31.63 62.58 -11.89
N GLU A 941 -31.26 61.62 -12.74
CA GLU A 941 -32.10 61.16 -13.84
C GLU A 941 -33.23 60.26 -13.29
N THR A 942 -34.14 59.81 -14.16
CA THR A 942 -35.17 58.81 -13.82
C THR A 942 -34.97 57.61 -14.73
N PRO A 943 -34.71 56.39 -14.20
CA PRO A 943 -34.52 55.19 -15.00
C PRO A 943 -35.67 54.95 -15.99
N GLN A 944 -35.33 54.81 -17.27
CA GLN A 944 -36.30 54.48 -18.32
C GLN A 944 -36.54 52.96 -18.41
N PRO A 945 -37.67 52.48 -18.98
CA PRO A 945 -37.84 51.08 -19.34
C PRO A 945 -36.77 50.62 -20.34
N ILE A 946 -36.19 49.45 -20.09
CA ILE A 946 -35.16 48.81 -20.92
C ILE A 946 -35.55 48.84 -22.40
N ARG A 947 -34.67 49.35 -23.27
CA ARG A 947 -34.98 49.48 -24.69
C ARG A 947 -33.75 49.35 -25.57
N MET A 948 -33.68 48.29 -26.38
CA MET A 948 -32.55 48.04 -27.27
C MET A 948 -32.99 47.97 -28.73
N ALA A 949 -32.21 48.57 -29.62
CA ALA A 949 -32.45 48.60 -31.07
C ALA A 949 -33.87 49.08 -31.45
N GLY A 950 -34.44 50.00 -30.67
CA GLY A 950 -35.80 50.51 -30.82
C GLY A 950 -36.92 49.68 -30.17
N VAL A 951 -36.64 48.46 -29.69
CA VAL A 951 -37.61 47.56 -29.05
C VAL A 951 -37.57 47.77 -27.53
N ALA A 952 -38.73 48.01 -26.91
CA ALA A 952 -38.85 48.17 -25.47
C ALA A 952 -39.29 46.85 -24.80
N TYR A 953 -38.75 46.58 -23.62
CA TYR A 953 -38.98 45.35 -22.86
C TYR A 953 -39.59 45.67 -21.49
N GLU A 954 -40.48 44.80 -21.02
CA GLU A 954 -41.16 44.98 -19.73
C GLU A 954 -40.36 44.41 -18.55
N LYS A 955 -39.51 43.41 -18.81
CA LYS A 955 -38.69 42.71 -17.82
C LYS A 955 -37.22 42.66 -18.23
N GLY A 956 -36.30 42.73 -17.26
CA GLY A 956 -34.86 42.55 -17.49
C GLY A 956 -33.98 43.21 -16.43
N LEU A 957 -32.66 43.14 -16.63
CA LEU A 957 -31.66 43.79 -15.78
C LEU A 957 -30.88 44.82 -16.60
N GLY A 958 -30.92 46.09 -16.21
CA GLY A 958 -30.03 47.11 -16.75
C GLY A 958 -28.71 47.13 -15.98
N MET A 959 -27.59 47.11 -16.71
CA MET A 959 -26.23 47.05 -16.15
C MET A 959 -25.31 48.12 -16.77
N GLN A 960 -24.17 48.38 -16.13
CA GLN A 960 -23.12 49.29 -16.61
C GLN A 960 -21.78 48.57 -16.65
N ALA A 961 -21.04 48.68 -17.76
CA ALA A 961 -19.79 47.93 -17.95
C ALA A 961 -18.59 48.68 -17.32
N PRO A 962 -17.74 48.04 -16.50
CA PRO A 962 -17.80 46.66 -16.04
C PRO A 962 -18.77 46.44 -14.85
N SER A 963 -19.48 45.31 -14.82
CA SER A 963 -20.21 44.82 -13.62
C SER A 963 -20.56 43.33 -13.70
N THR A 964 -20.80 42.69 -12.54
CA THR A 964 -21.43 41.36 -12.44
C THR A 964 -22.61 41.32 -11.47
N VAL A 965 -23.49 40.33 -11.64
CA VAL A 965 -24.59 40.01 -10.71
C VAL A 965 -24.91 38.51 -10.79
N SER A 966 -25.10 37.84 -9.65
CA SER A 966 -25.33 36.39 -9.59
C SER A 966 -26.63 35.98 -8.90
N PHE A 967 -27.07 34.75 -9.20
CA PHE A 967 -28.35 34.17 -8.78
C PHE A 967 -28.17 32.71 -8.39
N LEU A 968 -28.80 32.29 -7.28
CA LEU A 968 -28.94 30.87 -6.96
C LEU A 968 -29.98 30.22 -7.89
N LEU A 969 -29.58 29.15 -8.59
CA LEU A 969 -30.45 28.22 -9.31
C LEU A 969 -30.59 26.88 -8.59
N GLY A 970 -29.60 26.50 -7.78
CA GLY A 970 -29.62 25.31 -6.92
C GLY A 970 -29.91 24.00 -7.67
N GLU A 971 -29.37 23.85 -8.88
CA GLU A 971 -29.59 22.73 -9.81
C GLU A 971 -31.04 22.53 -10.29
N GLN A 972 -32.00 23.37 -9.86
CA GLN A 972 -33.43 23.18 -10.17
C GLN A 972 -33.85 23.71 -11.55
N CYS A 973 -32.95 24.44 -12.23
CA CYS A 973 -33.23 25.07 -13.51
C CYS A 973 -32.49 24.38 -14.66
N SER A 974 -33.08 24.40 -15.87
CA SER A 974 -32.54 23.69 -17.04
C SER A 974 -32.33 24.56 -18.27
N ARG A 975 -32.72 25.84 -18.22
CA ARG A 975 -32.48 26.80 -19.31
C ARG A 975 -32.38 28.23 -18.80
N PHE A 976 -31.43 29.00 -19.30
CA PHE A 976 -31.39 30.46 -19.17
C PHE A 976 -31.56 31.11 -20.54
N SER A 977 -32.37 32.16 -20.62
CA SER A 977 -32.62 32.90 -21.86
C SER A 977 -32.78 34.40 -21.63
N ALA A 978 -32.30 35.20 -22.57
CA ALA A 978 -32.39 36.67 -22.56
C ALA A 978 -32.22 37.25 -23.98
N VAL A 979 -32.42 38.54 -24.13
CA VAL A 979 -31.89 39.36 -25.24
C VAL A 979 -30.92 40.36 -24.65
N VAL A 980 -29.75 40.54 -25.28
CA VAL A 980 -28.68 41.41 -24.79
C VAL A 980 -28.27 42.45 -25.82
N GLY A 981 -27.85 43.64 -25.35
CA GLY A 981 -27.34 44.72 -26.19
C GLY A 981 -27.26 46.07 -25.47
N PRO A 982 -26.64 47.10 -26.08
CA PRO A 982 -26.62 48.45 -25.51
C PRO A 982 -27.99 49.13 -25.54
N ASP A 983 -28.35 49.83 -24.46
CA ASP A 983 -29.62 50.55 -24.34
C ASP A 983 -29.70 51.77 -25.29
N ASP A 984 -30.90 52.05 -25.80
CA ASP A 984 -31.22 53.15 -26.71
C ASP A 984 -30.92 54.54 -26.09
N THR A 985 -30.85 54.68 -24.75
CA THR A 985 -30.43 55.92 -24.07
C THR A 985 -29.01 56.33 -24.41
N MET A 986 -28.15 55.40 -24.85
CA MET A 986 -26.78 55.63 -25.37
C MET A 986 -26.80 56.31 -26.75
N SER A 987 -27.59 57.38 -26.85
CA SER A 987 -28.09 58.04 -28.06
C SER A 987 -27.23 59.21 -28.52
N GLY A 988 -26.48 59.85 -27.61
CA GLY A 988 -25.83 61.14 -27.79
C GLY A 988 -24.68 61.19 -28.81
N PRO A 989 -24.21 62.41 -29.19
CA PRO A 989 -23.28 62.61 -30.32
C PRO A 989 -21.87 62.04 -30.14
N GLN A 990 -21.53 61.60 -28.92
CA GLN A 990 -20.25 60.96 -28.57
C GLN A 990 -20.47 59.60 -27.88
N GLN A 991 -21.70 59.05 -27.95
CA GLN A 991 -22.05 57.77 -27.32
C GLN A 991 -22.02 56.65 -28.36
N PHE A 992 -20.99 55.81 -28.22
CA PHE A 992 -20.65 54.72 -29.13
C PHE A 992 -20.39 53.43 -28.32
N PRO A 993 -21.42 52.87 -27.67
CA PRO A 993 -21.24 51.71 -26.81
C PRO A 993 -20.64 50.52 -27.54
N SER A 994 -19.78 49.79 -26.83
CA SER A 994 -18.98 48.67 -27.34
C SER A 994 -18.86 47.62 -26.23
N ILE A 995 -19.83 46.71 -26.15
CA ILE A 995 -20.06 45.86 -24.96
C ILE A 995 -20.02 44.38 -25.33
N ILE A 996 -19.41 43.56 -24.47
CA ILE A 996 -19.54 42.09 -24.45
C ILE A 996 -20.40 41.68 -23.26
N PHE A 997 -21.29 40.73 -23.47
CA PHE A 997 -22.14 40.12 -22.44
C PHE A 997 -21.69 38.68 -22.21
N ARG A 998 -21.50 38.27 -20.95
CA ARG A 998 -21.17 36.88 -20.58
C ARG A 998 -22.13 36.33 -19.54
N ALA A 999 -22.40 35.04 -19.62
CA ALA A 999 -23.12 34.30 -18.59
C ALA A 999 -22.29 33.08 -18.16
N TRP A 1000 -22.16 32.89 -16.85
CA TRP A 1000 -21.36 31.85 -16.23
C TRP A 1000 -22.23 30.97 -15.33
N GLY A 1001 -22.03 29.65 -15.37
CA GLY A 1001 -22.64 28.70 -14.43
C GLY A 1001 -21.56 28.07 -13.58
N ASP A 1002 -21.61 28.25 -12.26
CA ASP A 1002 -20.61 27.75 -11.30
C ASP A 1002 -19.15 28.10 -11.67
N GLY A 1003 -18.94 29.28 -12.29
CA GLY A 1003 -17.64 29.75 -12.79
C GLY A 1003 -17.22 29.24 -14.17
N ALA A 1004 -18.05 28.44 -14.86
CA ALA A 1004 -17.83 28.00 -16.24
C ALA A 1004 -18.60 28.89 -17.24
N LEU A 1005 -17.93 29.35 -18.30
CA LEU A 1005 -18.52 30.23 -19.31
C LEU A 1005 -19.57 29.48 -20.16
N LEU A 1006 -20.84 29.87 -20.05
CA LEU A 1006 -21.95 29.30 -20.81
C LEU A 1006 -22.25 30.09 -22.10
N PHE A 1007 -22.09 31.43 -22.03
CA PHE A 1007 -22.37 32.34 -23.14
C PHE A 1007 -21.36 33.49 -23.16
N GLU A 1008 -20.90 33.87 -24.36
CA GLU A 1008 -20.24 35.16 -24.65
C GLU A 1008 -20.84 35.72 -25.95
N SER A 1009 -21.13 37.03 -25.98
CA SER A 1009 -21.56 37.70 -27.22
C SER A 1009 -20.39 38.14 -28.09
N ASP A 1010 -20.63 38.29 -29.41
CA ASP A 1010 -19.85 39.24 -30.21
C ASP A 1010 -19.87 40.64 -29.56
N VAL A 1011 -18.92 41.51 -29.93
CA VAL A 1011 -18.94 42.93 -29.49
C VAL A 1011 -20.20 43.61 -30.03
N LEU A 1012 -21.14 43.94 -29.15
CA LEU A 1012 -22.41 44.58 -29.51
C LEU A 1012 -22.26 46.10 -29.49
N LEU A 1013 -22.44 46.68 -30.68
CA LEU A 1013 -22.49 48.12 -30.88
C LEU A 1013 -23.93 48.64 -30.83
N LYS A 1014 -24.08 49.96 -30.68
CA LYS A 1014 -25.35 50.69 -30.69
C LYS A 1014 -26.35 50.20 -31.76
N GLY A 1015 -27.51 49.72 -31.32
CA GLY A 1015 -28.58 49.21 -32.19
C GLY A 1015 -28.39 47.77 -32.68
N GLN A 1016 -27.38 47.04 -32.16
CA GLN A 1016 -27.26 45.60 -32.29
C GLN A 1016 -27.78 44.92 -31.01
N THR A 1017 -28.28 43.70 -31.17
CA THR A 1017 -28.67 42.82 -30.06
C THR A 1017 -28.31 41.38 -30.40
N ALA A 1018 -28.04 40.55 -29.39
CA ALA A 1018 -27.93 39.10 -29.51
C ALA A 1018 -28.99 38.41 -28.65
N ALA A 1019 -29.36 37.19 -29.02
CA ALA A 1019 -30.20 36.32 -28.19
C ALA A 1019 -29.30 35.39 -27.36
N VAL A 1020 -29.62 35.24 -26.08
CA VAL A 1020 -29.01 34.31 -25.15
C VAL A 1020 -29.98 33.14 -24.97
N ASP A 1021 -29.49 31.92 -25.16
CA ASP A 1021 -30.26 30.71 -24.99
C ASP A 1021 -29.30 29.55 -24.66
N VAL A 1022 -29.16 29.23 -23.36
CA VAL A 1022 -28.18 28.26 -22.85
C VAL A 1022 -28.81 27.25 -21.89
N ASP A 1023 -28.21 26.06 -21.85
CA ASP A 1023 -28.51 25.02 -20.87
C ASP A 1023 -27.88 25.41 -19.52
N VAL A 1024 -28.63 25.25 -18.43
CA VAL A 1024 -28.15 25.45 -17.04
C VAL A 1024 -28.49 24.23 -16.16
N THR A 1025 -28.76 23.07 -16.78
CA THR A 1025 -29.09 21.83 -16.07
C THR A 1025 -27.93 21.41 -15.17
N GLY A 1026 -28.18 21.36 -13.86
CA GLY A 1026 -27.14 21.05 -12.87
C GLY A 1026 -26.22 22.23 -12.53
N VAL A 1027 -26.58 23.46 -12.89
CA VAL A 1027 -25.90 24.68 -12.43
C VAL A 1027 -26.48 25.12 -11.08
N SER A 1028 -25.61 25.44 -10.12
CA SER A 1028 -26.03 25.91 -8.79
C SER A 1028 -26.09 27.44 -8.72
N GLU A 1029 -25.09 28.15 -9.25
CA GLU A 1029 -25.03 29.62 -9.33
C GLU A 1029 -24.90 30.10 -10.78
N LEU A 1030 -25.75 31.05 -11.19
CA LEU A 1030 -25.70 31.74 -12.48
C LEU A 1030 -25.22 33.18 -12.27
N GLU A 1031 -24.05 33.53 -12.81
CA GLU A 1031 -23.52 34.90 -12.84
C GLU A 1031 -23.68 35.51 -14.24
N LEU A 1032 -24.08 36.79 -14.30
CA LEU A 1032 -24.14 37.61 -15.50
C LEU A 1032 -23.11 38.72 -15.41
N GLU A 1033 -22.33 38.90 -16.48
CA GLU A 1033 -21.23 39.88 -16.57
C GLU A 1033 -21.44 40.80 -17.79
N LEU A 1034 -21.11 42.08 -17.59
CA LEU A 1034 -21.07 43.11 -18.63
C LEU A 1034 -19.66 43.70 -18.74
N ASP A 1035 -19.00 43.59 -19.90
CA ASP A 1035 -17.57 43.90 -20.10
C ASP A 1035 -17.35 44.92 -21.25
N PRO A 1036 -16.61 46.03 -21.06
CA PRO A 1036 -16.39 47.01 -22.12
C PRO A 1036 -15.30 46.54 -23.12
N ALA A 1037 -15.69 46.35 -24.37
CA ALA A 1037 -14.80 45.83 -25.41
C ALA A 1037 -13.84 46.90 -25.96
N GLU A 1038 -12.54 46.72 -25.68
CA GLU A 1038 -11.48 47.63 -26.13
C GLU A 1038 -11.33 47.66 -27.68
N GLY A 1039 -11.46 48.86 -28.27
CA GLY A 1039 -10.79 49.20 -29.53
C GLY A 1039 -11.61 49.17 -30.84
N VAL A 1040 -12.95 49.06 -30.80
CA VAL A 1040 -13.76 48.87 -32.03
C VAL A 1040 -14.91 49.89 -32.21
N VAL A 1041 -14.66 51.04 -32.87
CA VAL A 1041 -15.64 51.67 -33.79
C VAL A 1041 -14.94 52.54 -34.86
N ASN A 1042 -15.64 52.85 -35.94
CA ASN A 1042 -15.23 53.80 -37.00
C ASN A 1042 -14.83 55.18 -36.47
N GLY A 1043 -13.66 55.68 -36.89
CA GLY A 1043 -13.29 57.10 -36.78
C GLY A 1043 -11.89 57.38 -36.25
N GLY A 1044 -11.31 56.46 -35.47
CA GLY A 1044 -9.92 56.58 -35.00
C GLY A 1044 -9.72 57.44 -33.76
N GLN A 1045 -10.67 57.44 -32.82
CA GLN A 1045 -10.44 57.85 -31.43
C GLN A 1045 -10.70 56.65 -30.51
N THR A 1046 -9.97 56.58 -29.39
CA THR A 1046 -9.91 55.39 -28.53
C THR A 1046 -10.02 55.78 -27.06
N GLU A 1047 -11.18 55.55 -26.45
CA GLU A 1047 -11.36 55.45 -25.00
C GLU A 1047 -12.31 54.27 -24.73
N ALA A 1048 -11.97 53.42 -23.77
CA ALA A 1048 -12.89 52.38 -23.29
C ALA A 1048 -13.86 53.03 -22.29
N ALA A 1049 -15.17 52.88 -22.54
CA ALA A 1049 -16.20 53.56 -21.79
C ALA A 1049 -16.65 52.72 -20.57
N TRP A 1050 -16.02 52.97 -19.42
CA TRP A 1050 -16.46 52.53 -18.08
C TRP A 1050 -17.86 53.02 -17.65
N TRP A 1051 -18.57 53.67 -18.55
CA TRP A 1051 -19.90 54.23 -18.38
C TRP A 1051 -20.92 53.63 -19.37
N ASP A 1052 -20.51 52.68 -20.21
CA ASP A 1052 -21.37 52.02 -21.20
C ASP A 1052 -22.53 51.28 -20.52
N ARG A 1053 -23.76 51.53 -20.98
CA ARG A 1053 -25.00 50.92 -20.47
C ARG A 1053 -25.46 49.80 -21.41
N GLY A 1054 -25.82 48.65 -20.86
CA GLY A 1054 -26.36 47.52 -21.61
C GLY A 1054 -27.27 46.65 -20.74
N ASP A 1055 -28.28 46.05 -21.37
CA ASP A 1055 -29.35 45.35 -20.64
C ASP A 1055 -29.41 43.86 -20.98
N TRP A 1056 -29.80 43.07 -19.97
CA TRP A 1056 -30.27 41.69 -20.11
C TRP A 1056 -31.81 41.71 -20.11
N ALA A 1057 -32.42 41.91 -21.27
CA ALA A 1057 -33.86 42.02 -21.44
C ALA A 1057 -34.55 40.65 -21.57
N ASP A 1058 -35.79 40.54 -21.10
CA ASP A 1058 -36.57 39.29 -20.99
C ASP A 1058 -35.81 38.17 -20.24
N ALA A 1059 -34.78 38.54 -19.46
CA ALA A 1059 -33.82 37.62 -18.85
C ALA A 1059 -34.48 36.74 -17.78
N LYS A 1060 -34.51 35.43 -18.04
CA LYS A 1060 -35.26 34.46 -17.25
C LYS A 1060 -34.67 33.06 -17.30
N VAL A 1061 -34.94 32.30 -16.25
CA VAL A 1061 -34.63 30.86 -16.14
C VAL A 1061 -35.91 30.03 -16.17
N ALA A 1062 -35.83 28.85 -16.80
CA ALA A 1062 -36.90 27.87 -16.84
C ALA A 1062 -36.52 26.65 -15.99
N CYS A 1063 -37.36 26.34 -15.00
CA CYS A 1063 -37.05 25.40 -13.94
C CYS A 1063 -38.09 24.26 -13.90
N PRO A 1064 -37.75 23.04 -14.36
CA PRO A 1064 -38.71 21.96 -14.52
C PRO A 1064 -39.17 21.35 -13.18
N ALA A 1065 -40.41 20.87 -13.15
CA ALA A 1065 -40.95 20.18 -11.97
C ALA A 1065 -40.26 18.82 -11.78
N SER A 1066 -39.44 18.70 -10.73
CA SER A 1066 -38.70 17.48 -10.40
C SER A 1066 -39.63 16.28 -10.12
N PRO A 1067 -39.35 15.08 -10.65
CA PRO A 1067 -40.22 13.92 -10.51
C PRO A 1067 -40.17 13.34 -9.09
N SER A 1068 -41.18 13.66 -8.27
CA SER A 1068 -41.30 13.17 -6.90
C SER A 1068 -41.32 11.62 -6.82
N PRO A 1069 -40.54 10.99 -5.92
CA PRO A 1069 -40.51 9.54 -5.77
C PRO A 1069 -41.83 9.02 -5.19
N SER A 1070 -42.57 8.24 -5.98
CA SER A 1070 -43.90 7.73 -5.59
C SER A 1070 -43.78 6.61 -4.54
N PRO A 1071 -44.58 6.61 -3.45
CA PRO A 1071 -44.46 5.63 -2.38
C PRO A 1071 -44.88 4.21 -2.82
N SER A 1072 -44.03 3.23 -2.50
CA SER A 1072 -44.25 1.83 -2.86
C SER A 1072 -45.43 1.20 -2.08
N PRO A 1073 -46.40 0.54 -2.75
CA PRO A 1073 -47.61 0.04 -2.11
C PRO A 1073 -47.42 -1.31 -1.37
N SER A 1074 -48.06 -1.42 -0.20
CA SER A 1074 -48.04 -2.64 0.65
C SER A 1074 -49.09 -3.69 0.19
N PRO A 1075 -48.88 -5.01 0.41
CA PRO A 1075 -49.58 -6.05 -0.37
C PRO A 1075 -50.83 -6.68 0.29
N SER A 1076 -51.90 -6.91 -0.49
CA SER A 1076 -52.99 -7.90 -0.28
C SER A 1076 -54.04 -7.84 -1.41
N PRO A 1077 -54.86 -8.89 -1.66
CA PRO A 1077 -54.58 -10.33 -1.62
C PRO A 1077 -55.02 -11.06 -2.93
N SER A 1078 -54.92 -12.40 -2.98
CA SER A 1078 -55.01 -13.24 -4.21
C SER A 1078 -56.41 -13.58 -4.74
N VAL A 1079 -56.57 -13.63 -6.07
CA VAL A 1079 -57.55 -14.48 -6.82
C VAL A 1079 -56.93 -14.97 -8.15
N SER A 1080 -57.46 -16.03 -8.76
CA SER A 1080 -56.95 -16.82 -9.92
C SER A 1080 -58.08 -17.18 -10.91
N PRO A 1081 -57.88 -17.86 -12.07
CA PRO A 1081 -56.69 -18.02 -12.95
C PRO A 1081 -56.97 -18.01 -14.50
N SER A 1082 -55.91 -18.20 -15.32
CA SER A 1082 -55.90 -18.84 -16.67
C SER A 1082 -56.41 -18.07 -17.92
N PRO A 1083 -56.04 -18.44 -19.18
CA PRO A 1083 -55.07 -19.47 -19.65
C PRO A 1083 -53.97 -18.97 -20.65
N SER A 1084 -53.08 -19.86 -21.09
CA SER A 1084 -51.91 -19.63 -22.01
C SER A 1084 -52.17 -20.08 -23.47
N PRO A 1085 -51.31 -19.75 -24.46
CA PRO A 1085 -50.24 -20.70 -24.88
C PRO A 1085 -48.87 -20.08 -25.33
N SER A 1086 -47.94 -20.94 -25.78
CA SER A 1086 -46.52 -20.69 -26.18
C SER A 1086 -46.22 -21.33 -27.58
N PRO A 1087 -44.98 -21.56 -28.13
CA PRO A 1087 -43.62 -20.94 -27.99
C PRO A 1087 -42.78 -20.78 -29.33
N SER A 1088 -41.58 -20.12 -29.28
CA SER A 1088 -40.34 -20.34 -30.13
C SER A 1088 -40.34 -20.05 -31.67
N PRO A 1089 -39.18 -20.05 -32.43
CA PRO A 1089 -37.73 -20.01 -32.11
C PRO A 1089 -36.84 -19.02 -32.98
N SER A 1090 -35.49 -19.21 -32.99
CA SER A 1090 -34.35 -18.50 -33.68
C SER A 1090 -34.29 -18.62 -35.25
N PRO A 1091 -33.35 -18.03 -36.07
CA PRO A 1091 -31.86 -17.85 -35.92
C PRO A 1091 -31.18 -16.62 -36.65
N SER A 1092 -29.91 -16.73 -37.10
CA SER A 1092 -29.00 -15.73 -37.77
C SER A 1092 -27.91 -16.48 -38.63
N PRO A 1093 -26.76 -15.98 -39.20
CA PRO A 1093 -26.12 -14.62 -39.34
C PRO A 1093 -25.36 -14.29 -40.70
N SER A 1094 -24.54 -13.20 -40.73
CA SER A 1094 -23.40 -12.88 -41.68
C SER A 1094 -23.71 -12.41 -43.13
N PRO A 1095 -22.76 -11.88 -43.99
CA PRO A 1095 -21.32 -11.56 -43.86
C PRO A 1095 -20.86 -10.15 -44.45
N SER A 1096 -19.60 -10.00 -44.93
CA SER A 1096 -18.90 -8.76 -45.46
C SER A 1096 -18.06 -9.09 -46.77
N PRO A 1097 -17.02 -8.38 -47.34
CA PRO A 1097 -16.19 -7.18 -46.96
C PRO A 1097 -15.67 -6.20 -48.10
N SER A 1098 -14.78 -5.22 -47.74
CA SER A 1098 -13.75 -4.50 -48.58
C SER A 1098 -14.19 -3.34 -49.54
N VAL A 1099 -13.39 -2.35 -50.04
CA VAL A 1099 -11.98 -2.24 -50.55
C VAL A 1099 -11.36 -0.81 -50.33
N SER A 1100 -10.03 -0.58 -50.48
CA SER A 1100 -9.34 0.73 -50.27
C SER A 1100 -7.98 0.93 -51.03
N PRO A 1101 -7.60 2.17 -51.49
CA PRO A 1101 -6.19 2.57 -51.72
C PRO A 1101 -5.80 4.03 -51.26
N SER A 1102 -4.84 4.70 -51.93
CA SER A 1102 -4.15 5.98 -51.55
C SER A 1102 -3.62 6.75 -52.81
N PRO A 1103 -3.05 8.00 -52.78
CA PRO A 1103 -1.60 8.23 -52.49
C PRO A 1103 -1.19 9.65 -51.92
N SER A 1104 0.12 9.99 -51.92
CA SER A 1104 0.79 11.25 -51.45
C SER A 1104 1.95 11.66 -52.44
N PRO A 1105 3.08 12.42 -52.19
CA PRO A 1105 3.71 12.99 -50.95
C PRO A 1105 4.47 14.38 -51.03
N SER A 1106 5.03 14.83 -49.88
CA SER A 1106 6.36 15.53 -49.66
C SER A 1106 6.66 17.02 -50.01
N ALA A 1107 7.35 17.76 -49.10
CA ALA A 1107 8.60 18.56 -49.31
C ALA A 1107 9.13 19.33 -48.05
N SER A 1108 10.42 19.74 -48.02
CA SER A 1108 11.11 20.57 -46.98
C SER A 1108 12.35 21.28 -47.58
N PRO A 1109 12.84 22.46 -47.10
CA PRO A 1109 14.08 22.53 -46.27
C PRO A 1109 14.28 23.80 -45.36
N SER A 1110 15.48 24.01 -44.79
CA SER A 1110 15.96 25.18 -44.00
C SER A 1110 17.43 25.56 -44.39
N PRO A 1111 17.95 26.80 -44.19
CA PRO A 1111 19.03 27.02 -43.17
C PRO A 1111 19.35 28.46 -42.63
N SER A 1112 19.65 28.56 -41.32
CA SER A 1112 20.77 29.26 -40.59
C SER A 1112 21.47 30.57 -41.08
N LYS A 1113 21.71 31.55 -40.16
CA LYS A 1113 23.04 32.09 -39.71
C LYS A 1113 22.99 33.21 -38.61
N SER A 1114 24.15 33.71 -38.12
CA SER A 1114 24.30 34.50 -36.86
C SER A 1114 25.22 35.74 -36.91
N SER A 1115 25.10 36.70 -35.96
CA SER A 1115 26.18 37.64 -35.54
C SER A 1115 25.90 38.39 -34.21
N SER A 1116 26.96 38.83 -33.50
CA SER A 1116 26.98 39.71 -32.29
C SER A 1116 27.45 41.16 -32.67
N PRO A 1117 27.51 42.25 -31.83
CA PRO A 1117 27.88 42.31 -30.39
C PRO A 1117 27.17 43.37 -29.47
N LYS A 1118 27.63 43.49 -28.21
CA LYS A 1118 27.36 44.54 -27.17
C LYS A 1118 27.89 45.96 -27.60
N PRO A 1119 27.59 47.09 -26.90
CA PRO A 1119 27.12 47.31 -25.50
C PRO A 1119 25.73 48.03 -25.42
N THR A 1120 25.20 48.72 -24.38
CA THR A 1120 25.70 49.32 -23.09
C THR A 1120 24.56 49.45 -22.03
N THR A 1121 24.83 50.10 -20.88
CA THR A 1121 23.91 50.49 -19.77
C THR A 1121 23.55 52.00 -19.80
N PRO A 1122 22.57 52.56 -19.03
CA PRO A 1122 21.92 52.04 -17.81
C PRO A 1122 20.37 52.11 -17.73
N ARG A 1123 19.84 51.68 -16.56
CA ARG A 1123 18.45 51.53 -16.09
C ARG A 1123 17.63 52.84 -16.04
N PRO A 1124 16.31 52.78 -16.31
CA PRO A 1124 15.33 53.09 -15.25
C PRO A 1124 14.44 51.87 -14.88
N THR A 1125 13.71 51.97 -13.77
CA THR A 1125 12.87 50.89 -13.23
C THR A 1125 11.57 50.76 -14.02
N SER A 1126 11.14 49.52 -14.31
CA SER A 1126 9.76 49.21 -14.73
C SER A 1126 9.11 48.30 -13.69
N THR A 1127 7.84 48.53 -13.41
CA THR A 1127 7.00 47.70 -12.53
C THR A 1127 6.71 46.36 -13.21
N ALA A 1128 6.61 45.28 -12.44
CA ALA A 1128 6.10 44.01 -12.96
C ALA A 1128 4.56 44.04 -13.01
N PRO A 1129 3.91 43.49 -14.05
CA PRO A 1129 2.46 43.39 -14.09
C PRO A 1129 1.95 42.35 -13.10
N THR A 1130 0.75 42.57 -12.56
CA THR A 1130 -0.02 41.54 -11.87
C THR A 1130 -0.36 40.40 -12.83
N ARG A 1131 -0.30 39.16 -12.34
CA ARG A 1131 -0.50 37.95 -13.14
C ARG A 1131 -1.92 37.42 -12.92
N LYS A 1132 -2.61 37.02 -14.01
CA LYS A 1132 -3.94 36.40 -13.92
C LYS A 1132 -3.89 35.13 -13.05
N PRO A 1133 -4.96 34.81 -12.29
CA PRO A 1133 -5.10 33.52 -11.62
C PRO A 1133 -4.92 32.34 -12.58
N PHE A 1134 -4.49 31.21 -12.02
CA PHE A 1134 -4.42 29.96 -12.78
C PHE A 1134 -5.77 29.25 -12.75
N VAL A 1135 -6.28 28.92 -13.94
CA VAL A 1135 -7.50 28.13 -14.12
C VAL A 1135 -7.09 26.70 -14.54
N PRO A 1136 -7.50 25.65 -13.81
CA PRO A 1136 -7.40 24.26 -14.25
C PRO A 1136 -8.01 24.06 -15.65
N THR A 1137 -7.41 23.18 -16.46
CA THR A 1137 -7.93 22.86 -17.81
C THR A 1137 -7.67 21.42 -18.21
N ALA A 1138 -8.68 20.81 -18.83
CA ALA A 1138 -8.59 19.50 -19.44
C ALA A 1138 -7.51 19.47 -20.56
N PRO A 1139 -6.72 18.39 -20.67
CA PRO A 1139 -6.80 17.17 -19.88
C PRO A 1139 -5.77 17.14 -18.73
N TYR A 1140 -4.94 18.17 -18.55
CA TYR A 1140 -3.66 18.05 -17.84
C TYR A 1140 -3.62 18.62 -16.42
N THR A 1141 -4.57 19.48 -16.06
CA THR A 1141 -4.57 20.16 -14.76
C THR A 1141 -5.93 20.20 -14.08
N GLU A 1142 -6.97 19.72 -14.76
CA GLU A 1142 -8.33 19.60 -14.26
C GLU A 1142 -8.60 18.13 -13.93
N ALA A 1143 -9.07 17.84 -12.71
CA ALA A 1143 -9.37 16.48 -12.28
C ALA A 1143 -10.64 15.92 -12.95
N GLY A 1144 -10.84 14.60 -12.92
CA GLY A 1144 -12.00 13.91 -13.47
C GLY A 1144 -11.76 13.26 -14.85
N LYS A 1145 -12.86 12.83 -15.48
CA LYS A 1145 -12.85 12.20 -16.81
C LYS A 1145 -13.21 13.21 -17.89
N HIS A 1146 -12.30 13.41 -18.85
CA HIS A 1146 -12.42 14.40 -19.91
C HIS A 1146 -12.51 13.76 -21.29
N THR A 1147 -13.34 14.27 -22.20
CA THR A 1147 -13.37 13.84 -23.60
C THR A 1147 -12.83 14.96 -24.49
N LEU A 1148 -11.57 14.88 -24.90
CA LEU A 1148 -10.87 15.97 -25.58
C LEU A 1148 -10.16 15.51 -26.85
N ASN A 1149 -10.46 16.19 -27.97
CA ASN A 1149 -9.97 15.85 -29.31
C ASN A 1149 -10.27 14.39 -29.72
N GLY A 1150 -11.50 13.93 -29.46
CA GLY A 1150 -11.97 12.59 -29.83
C GLY A 1150 -11.29 11.44 -29.09
N ARG A 1151 -10.74 11.69 -27.91
CA ARG A 1151 -10.12 10.71 -27.02
C ARG A 1151 -10.55 10.97 -25.58
N ASP A 1152 -10.72 9.89 -24.82
CA ASP A 1152 -11.00 9.96 -23.39
C ASP A 1152 -9.68 10.13 -22.63
N TRP A 1153 -9.72 10.95 -21.59
CA TRP A 1153 -8.64 11.24 -20.65
C TRP A 1153 -9.18 11.07 -19.22
N MET A 1154 -8.32 10.69 -18.30
CA MET A 1154 -8.63 10.60 -16.87
C MET A 1154 -7.51 11.30 -16.11
N THR A 1155 -7.86 12.27 -15.28
CA THR A 1155 -6.88 13.03 -14.50
C THR A 1155 -7.23 13.02 -13.03
N THR A 1156 -6.25 12.69 -12.19
CA THR A 1156 -6.36 12.63 -10.74
C THR A 1156 -5.27 13.52 -10.15
N CYS A 1157 -5.66 14.55 -9.39
CA CYS A 1157 -4.74 15.48 -8.77
C CYS A 1157 -4.61 15.21 -7.27
N GLU A 1158 -3.40 15.36 -6.74
CA GLU A 1158 -3.07 15.11 -5.34
C GLU A 1158 -2.11 16.20 -4.81
N PRO A 1159 -2.21 16.62 -3.53
CA PRO A 1159 -1.22 17.47 -2.91
C PRO A 1159 0.19 16.86 -2.99
N TYR A 1160 1.17 17.66 -3.41
CA TYR A 1160 2.54 17.21 -3.64
C TYR A 1160 3.57 18.26 -3.18
N SER A 1161 4.01 18.12 -1.93
CA SER A 1161 4.95 19.05 -1.29
C SER A 1161 4.38 20.48 -1.25
N ARG A 1162 4.91 21.41 -2.06
CA ARG A 1162 4.46 22.82 -2.09
C ARG A 1162 3.65 23.18 -3.33
N THR A 1163 3.16 22.17 -4.05
CA THR A 1163 2.23 22.32 -5.17
C THR A 1163 1.26 21.13 -5.23
N GLU A 1164 0.38 21.10 -6.21
CA GLU A 1164 -0.45 19.95 -6.54
C GLU A 1164 0.15 19.21 -7.75
N ARG A 1165 0.00 17.89 -7.77
CA ARG A 1165 0.44 17.00 -8.84
C ARG A 1165 -0.75 16.29 -9.46
N CYS A 1166 -1.11 16.68 -10.67
CA CYS A 1166 -2.06 15.94 -11.50
C CYS A 1166 -1.35 14.80 -12.24
N ARG A 1167 -1.88 13.59 -12.15
CA ARG A 1167 -1.57 12.48 -13.04
C ARG A 1167 -2.61 12.43 -14.15
N THR A 1168 -2.18 12.36 -15.41
CA THR A 1168 -3.08 12.21 -16.57
C THR A 1168 -2.82 10.89 -17.29
N ASP A 1169 -3.85 10.07 -17.38
CA ASP A 1169 -3.95 8.90 -18.25
C ASP A 1169 -4.84 9.21 -19.47
N ILE A 1170 -4.61 8.49 -20.58
CA ILE A 1170 -5.36 8.59 -21.83
C ILE A 1170 -5.87 7.22 -22.25
N TRP A 1171 -7.10 7.14 -22.75
CA TRP A 1171 -7.62 5.91 -23.35
C TRP A 1171 -7.03 5.74 -24.76
N ALA A 1172 -6.15 4.75 -24.91
CA ALA A 1172 -5.39 4.54 -26.15
C ALA A 1172 -5.12 3.05 -26.41
N THR A 1173 -4.92 2.69 -27.68
CA THR A 1173 -4.31 1.40 -28.03
C THR A 1173 -2.79 1.53 -28.02
N VAL A 1174 -2.15 1.01 -26.97
CA VAL A 1174 -0.69 0.92 -26.85
C VAL A 1174 -0.19 -0.41 -27.41
N VAL A 1175 1.12 -0.48 -27.67
CA VAL A 1175 1.82 -1.76 -27.90
C VAL A 1175 2.56 -2.13 -26.62
N VAL A 1176 2.22 -3.28 -26.05
CA VAL A 1176 2.91 -3.90 -24.92
C VAL A 1176 3.70 -5.12 -25.40
N ILE A 1177 4.65 -5.56 -24.60
CA ILE A 1177 5.26 -6.89 -24.74
C ILE A 1177 4.60 -7.79 -23.71
N GLU A 1178 3.87 -8.80 -24.16
CA GLU A 1178 3.27 -9.85 -23.33
C GLU A 1178 3.83 -11.18 -23.84
N ASP A 1179 4.37 -12.01 -22.95
CA ASP A 1179 5.06 -13.29 -23.23
C ASP A 1179 6.19 -13.24 -24.29
N GLY A 1180 6.74 -12.05 -24.53
CA GLY A 1180 7.79 -11.81 -25.54
C GLY A 1180 7.26 -11.43 -26.92
N GLU A 1181 5.93 -11.49 -27.15
CA GLU A 1181 5.28 -11.02 -28.36
C GLU A 1181 4.75 -9.59 -28.22
N PHE A 1182 4.60 -8.90 -29.35
CA PHE A 1182 4.06 -7.54 -29.38
C PHE A 1182 2.53 -7.56 -29.48
N VAL A 1183 1.84 -7.18 -28.41
CA VAL A 1183 0.37 -7.19 -28.33
C VAL A 1183 -0.16 -5.75 -28.35
N ARG A 1184 -1.27 -5.54 -29.10
CA ARG A 1184 -1.98 -4.25 -29.14
C ARG A 1184 -3.09 -4.25 -28.08
N LYS A 1185 -2.88 -3.52 -26.97
CA LYS A 1185 -3.81 -3.47 -25.83
C LYS A 1185 -4.47 -2.10 -25.76
N SER A 1186 -5.80 -2.06 -25.62
CA SER A 1186 -6.57 -0.81 -25.49
C SER A 1186 -7.04 -0.63 -24.06
N GLY A 1187 -6.84 0.57 -23.51
CA GLY A 1187 -7.24 0.92 -22.16
C GLY A 1187 -6.67 2.26 -21.72
N TRP A 1188 -6.78 2.56 -20.43
CA TRP A 1188 -6.10 3.69 -19.80
C TRP A 1188 -4.57 3.46 -19.80
N ALA A 1189 -3.84 4.43 -20.34
CA ALA A 1189 -2.38 4.41 -20.40
C ALA A 1189 -1.82 5.77 -19.94
N PHE A 1190 -0.74 5.75 -19.17
CA PHE A 1190 -0.12 6.96 -18.63
C PHE A 1190 0.36 7.91 -19.74
N ASN A 1191 -0.04 9.18 -19.66
CA ASN A 1191 0.44 10.22 -20.56
C ASN A 1191 1.52 11.09 -19.89
N ASN A 1192 1.23 11.70 -18.74
CA ASN A 1192 2.19 12.53 -18.00
C ASN A 1192 1.77 12.80 -16.54
N LEU A 1193 2.71 13.34 -15.77
CA LEU A 1193 2.43 14.13 -14.56
C LEU A 1193 2.42 15.62 -14.92
N THR A 1194 1.61 16.42 -14.23
CA THR A 1194 1.62 17.89 -14.29
C THR A 1194 1.74 18.43 -12.88
N TYR A 1195 2.70 19.31 -12.65
CA TYR A 1195 2.83 20.07 -11.42
C TYR A 1195 2.21 21.45 -11.63
N LEU A 1196 1.23 21.79 -10.79
CA LEU A 1196 0.44 23.01 -10.93
C LEU A 1196 1.24 24.27 -10.52
N PRO A 1197 0.81 25.49 -10.93
CA PRO A 1197 1.57 26.71 -10.73
C PRO A 1197 1.43 27.33 -9.33
N HIS A 1198 1.24 26.54 -8.28
CA HIS A 1198 1.30 27.04 -6.89
C HIS A 1198 2.74 27.35 -6.42
N MET A 1199 3.75 27.03 -7.25
CA MET A 1199 5.16 27.37 -7.03
C MET A 1199 5.70 28.25 -8.16
N THR A 1200 6.32 29.37 -7.80
CA THR A 1200 7.14 30.16 -8.72
C THR A 1200 8.38 29.37 -9.18
N ARG A 1201 8.97 29.73 -10.33
CA ARG A 1201 10.21 29.09 -10.80
C ARG A 1201 11.38 29.22 -9.80
N ALA A 1202 11.40 30.28 -8.99
CA ALA A 1202 12.40 30.46 -7.95
C ALA A 1202 12.27 29.41 -6.83
N GLN A 1203 11.05 29.04 -6.43
CA GLN A 1203 10.80 28.01 -5.40
C GLN A 1203 11.16 26.60 -5.86
N TRP A 1204 11.18 26.33 -7.17
CA TRP A 1204 11.71 25.09 -7.74
C TRP A 1204 13.25 24.98 -7.71
N GLY A 1205 13.95 26.09 -7.45
CA GLY A 1205 15.41 26.12 -7.27
C GLY A 1205 16.18 25.52 -8.44
N GLN A 1206 17.06 24.55 -8.16
CA GLN A 1206 17.88 23.85 -9.15
C GLN A 1206 17.26 22.53 -9.65
N ASN A 1207 15.96 22.29 -9.44
CA ASN A 1207 15.30 21.06 -9.88
C ASN A 1207 15.32 20.97 -11.43
N PRO A 1208 15.87 19.91 -12.04
CA PRO A 1208 16.03 19.81 -13.49
C PRO A 1208 14.72 19.57 -14.26
N LEU A 1209 13.59 19.29 -13.59
CA LEU A 1209 12.26 19.28 -14.21
C LEU A 1209 11.70 20.70 -14.44
N ALA A 1210 12.24 21.69 -13.72
CA ALA A 1210 11.78 23.07 -13.71
C ALA A 1210 12.78 24.07 -14.30
N ASN A 1211 13.92 23.58 -14.80
CA ASN A 1211 14.99 24.37 -15.38
C ASN A 1211 15.28 23.91 -16.81
N HIS A 1212 15.45 24.86 -17.72
CA HIS A 1212 15.69 24.58 -19.14
C HIS A 1212 17.04 23.86 -19.30
N ASN A 1213 17.02 22.64 -19.85
CA ASN A 1213 18.18 21.82 -20.12
C ASN A 1213 17.95 20.91 -21.35
N ASP A 1214 18.23 21.45 -22.53
CA ASP A 1214 18.21 20.71 -23.81
C ASP A 1214 19.39 19.73 -23.96
N ALA A 1215 20.50 19.92 -23.23
CA ALA A 1215 21.62 18.98 -23.20
C ALA A 1215 21.30 17.69 -22.41
N GLY A 1216 20.27 17.75 -21.57
CA GLY A 1216 19.73 16.64 -20.81
C GLY A 1216 20.44 16.36 -19.48
N PHE A 1217 19.88 15.43 -18.72
CA PHE A 1217 20.39 14.96 -17.43
C PHE A 1217 20.05 13.48 -17.22
N ALA A 1218 20.74 12.82 -16.30
CA ALA A 1218 20.40 11.46 -15.88
C ALA A 1218 19.68 11.49 -14.53
N SER A 1219 18.60 10.72 -14.39
CA SER A 1219 17.89 10.53 -13.13
C SER A 1219 17.13 9.20 -13.13
N ALA A 1220 17.16 8.47 -12.01
CA ALA A 1220 16.53 7.15 -11.85
C ALA A 1220 16.81 6.20 -13.04
N GLY A 1221 18.09 6.05 -13.40
CA GLY A 1221 18.57 5.19 -14.51
C GLY A 1221 18.23 5.65 -15.93
N ARG A 1222 17.40 6.69 -16.09
CA ARG A 1222 16.91 7.19 -17.38
C ARG A 1222 17.61 8.49 -17.79
N GLN A 1223 17.68 8.72 -19.09
CA GLN A 1223 18.02 10.03 -19.65
C GLN A 1223 16.76 10.90 -19.72
N TRP A 1224 16.93 12.18 -19.42
CA TRP A 1224 15.91 13.21 -19.37
C TRP A 1224 16.38 14.46 -20.11
N ARG A 1225 15.44 15.28 -20.60
CA ARG A 1225 15.70 16.68 -21.00
C ARG A 1225 14.48 17.53 -20.72
N THR A 1226 14.68 18.83 -20.51
CA THR A 1226 13.60 19.75 -20.13
C THR A 1226 13.66 20.98 -21.03
N GLU A 1227 12.59 21.24 -21.78
CA GLU A 1227 12.40 22.52 -22.47
C GLU A 1227 11.52 23.43 -21.59
N CYS A 1228 11.77 24.75 -21.59
CA CYS A 1228 10.98 25.74 -20.84
C CYS A 1228 10.84 27.03 -21.65
N ASP A 1229 9.74 27.74 -21.43
CA ASP A 1229 9.33 28.97 -22.13
C ASP A 1229 9.38 28.88 -23.67
N THR A 1230 9.19 27.68 -24.22
CA THR A 1230 9.15 27.45 -25.67
C THR A 1230 7.71 27.56 -26.19
N ALA A 1231 7.56 27.64 -27.51
CA ALA A 1231 6.25 27.58 -28.17
C ALA A 1231 5.47 26.27 -27.90
N ARG A 1232 6.09 25.26 -27.26
CA ARG A 1232 5.43 24.02 -26.82
C ARG A 1232 5.03 24.02 -25.35
N THR A 1233 5.59 24.88 -24.52
CA THR A 1233 5.33 24.94 -23.07
C THR A 1233 4.46 26.13 -22.68
N GLY A 1234 4.43 27.18 -23.51
CA GLY A 1234 3.99 28.50 -23.09
C GLY A 1234 5.04 29.20 -22.21
N GLN A 1235 4.89 30.51 -22.00
CA GLN A 1235 5.66 31.24 -21.00
C GLN A 1235 5.16 30.87 -19.61
N GLY A 1236 6.08 30.69 -18.65
CA GLY A 1236 5.72 30.24 -17.31
C GLY A 1236 5.48 28.73 -17.22
N GLY A 1237 6.08 27.94 -18.12
CA GLY A 1237 6.01 26.49 -18.09
C GLY A 1237 7.31 25.80 -18.53
N CYS A 1238 7.49 24.56 -18.09
CA CYS A 1238 8.50 23.60 -18.55
C CYS A 1238 7.83 22.27 -18.93
N ARG A 1239 8.41 21.55 -19.90
CA ARG A 1239 8.07 20.15 -20.22
C ARG A 1239 9.32 19.30 -20.22
N SER A 1240 9.29 18.24 -19.41
CA SER A 1240 10.35 17.25 -19.30
C SER A 1240 9.99 15.98 -20.06
N TYR A 1241 10.96 15.52 -20.84
CA TYR A 1241 10.89 14.31 -21.65
C TYR A 1241 11.86 13.28 -21.09
N THR A 1242 11.50 12.00 -21.15
CA THR A 1242 12.41 10.88 -20.87
C THR A 1242 12.75 10.16 -22.17
N MET A 1243 13.99 9.70 -22.32
CA MET A 1243 14.37 8.84 -23.43
C MET A 1243 13.83 7.45 -23.15
N ALA A 1244 12.86 7.00 -23.95
CA ALA A 1244 12.20 5.72 -23.76
C ALA A 1244 12.16 4.92 -25.06
N THR A 1245 12.16 3.61 -24.92
CA THR A 1245 11.88 2.67 -26.00
C THR A 1245 10.38 2.68 -26.29
N VAL A 1246 9.98 3.17 -27.46
CA VAL A 1246 8.60 3.20 -27.94
C VAL A 1246 8.40 2.09 -28.97
N TYR A 1247 7.30 1.36 -28.78
CA TYR A 1247 6.82 0.34 -29.71
C TYR A 1247 5.60 0.87 -30.46
N ALA A 1248 5.62 0.78 -31.79
CA ALA A 1248 4.52 1.22 -32.64
C ALA A 1248 4.07 0.09 -33.56
N ALA A 1249 2.75 -0.05 -33.75
CA ALA A 1249 2.15 -1.03 -34.65
C ALA A 1249 1.65 -0.36 -35.93
N SER A 1250 2.08 -0.85 -37.08
CA SER A 1250 1.66 -0.39 -38.41
C SER A 1250 0.83 -1.47 -39.10
N ALA A 1251 -0.38 -1.13 -39.56
CA ALA A 1251 -1.27 -2.10 -40.20
C ALA A 1251 -0.70 -2.55 -41.56
N GLN A 1252 -0.68 -3.86 -41.82
CA GLN A 1252 -0.19 -4.40 -43.08
C GLN A 1252 -1.33 -4.60 -44.08
N ALA A 1253 -1.05 -4.39 -45.38
CA ALA A 1253 -2.05 -4.43 -46.45
C ALA A 1253 -2.70 -5.82 -46.69
N GLY A 1254 -2.14 -6.89 -46.10
CA GLY A 1254 -2.71 -8.24 -46.09
C GLY A 1254 -3.45 -8.62 -44.81
N GLY A 1255 -3.63 -7.68 -43.86
CA GLY A 1255 -4.02 -7.96 -42.49
C GLY A 1255 -2.81 -8.15 -41.57
N GLY A 1256 -3.04 -8.06 -40.25
CA GLY A 1256 -1.99 -8.07 -39.24
C GLY A 1256 -1.28 -6.72 -39.04
N TYR A 1257 -0.30 -6.69 -38.15
CA TYR A 1257 0.48 -5.50 -37.79
C TYR A 1257 1.98 -5.80 -37.84
N ALA A 1258 2.74 -4.91 -38.48
CA ALA A 1258 4.20 -4.85 -38.37
C ALA A 1258 4.57 -3.93 -37.20
N PHE A 1259 5.31 -4.47 -36.24
CA PHE A 1259 5.76 -3.74 -35.05
C PHE A 1259 7.16 -3.16 -35.26
N THR A 1260 7.37 -1.93 -34.79
CA THR A 1260 8.65 -1.24 -34.84
C THR A 1260 9.04 -0.71 -33.46
N GLN A 1261 10.26 -1.01 -33.03
CA GLN A 1261 10.89 -0.47 -31.84
C GLN A 1261 11.79 0.72 -32.22
N ARG A 1262 11.73 1.82 -31.46
CA ARG A 1262 12.71 2.92 -31.54
C ARG A 1262 12.87 3.61 -30.19
N ASN A 1263 14.05 4.17 -29.92
CA ASN A 1263 14.25 5.03 -28.76
C ASN A 1263 13.94 6.48 -29.14
N GLU A 1264 13.06 7.15 -28.40
CA GLU A 1264 12.71 8.55 -28.62
C GLU A 1264 12.39 9.31 -27.33
N TRP A 1265 12.36 10.64 -27.43
CA TRP A 1265 12.04 11.54 -26.31
C TRP A 1265 10.53 11.59 -26.08
N VAL A 1266 10.03 10.81 -25.14
CA VAL A 1266 8.61 10.76 -24.76
C VAL A 1266 8.32 11.80 -23.69
N PHE A 1267 7.24 12.55 -23.85
CA PHE A 1267 6.75 13.52 -22.85
C PHE A 1267 6.39 12.79 -21.55
N ASN A 1268 6.71 13.37 -20.39
CA ASN A 1268 6.54 12.67 -19.11
C ASN A 1268 6.15 13.56 -17.94
N ASN A 1269 6.67 14.80 -17.86
CA ASN A 1269 6.26 15.77 -16.84
C ASN A 1269 6.04 17.15 -17.47
N MET A 1270 5.09 17.90 -16.94
CA MET A 1270 4.95 19.34 -17.17
C MET A 1270 5.03 20.06 -15.82
N VAL A 1271 5.79 21.15 -15.73
CA VAL A 1271 5.82 22.02 -14.56
C VAL A 1271 5.30 23.37 -14.99
N LEU A 1272 4.23 23.83 -14.35
CA LEU A 1272 3.72 25.19 -14.50
C LEU A 1272 4.25 26.04 -13.35
N PHE A 1273 4.46 27.34 -13.58
CA PHE A 1273 4.97 28.27 -12.57
C PHE A 1273 3.96 29.36 -12.26
N GLY A 1274 3.79 29.67 -10.98
CA GLY A 1274 3.17 30.92 -10.48
C GLY A 1274 4.03 32.14 -10.75
#